data_AF-A0A9P7YAA3-F1
#
_entry.id   AF-A0A9P7YAA3-F1
#
_cell.length_a   1.000
_cell.length_b   1.000
_cell.length_c   1.000
_cell.angle_alpha   90.00
_cell.angle_beta   90.00
_cell.angle_gamma   90.00
#
_symmetry.space_group_name_H-M   'P 1'
#
loop_
_entity.id
_entity.type
_entity.pdbx_description
1 polymer ?
#
loop_
_entity_poly.entity_id
_entity_poly.type
_entity_poly.pdbx_seq_one_letter_code
_entity_poly.pdbx_strand_id
1 'polypeptide(L)'
;MRLLVHSEIGRFTFTKEFTGDDQIPPYAILSHTWGPDNEEVTFEDIVNETGDIKPGYEKIRFCGEQARQDGLQCFWIDTCCINKKNNAELSRSINAMFRWYQNAAKCYVYLSDVSTRKRKASDRLSEHIWEKAFRESRWFTRGWTLQELLAPDSVEFFSREGEPLGDKSSLRSQICEITNIPHTALRRKPLSQFSVEERLRWIQHRQTKLEEDKAYSLLGIFDVYVLPIYGEGAAKAYARLLDEFHKMQKCIEDLRLSDPRDDKKRIEDSKGGLLEGLYDWILQNSAFEQWRNDQQSRLLWIKGDPGKGKTMLLCGVINELKKSVAKSTLLSYFFCQATDSRINNATAVLRGLIYLLVDQQPSLISHVRKKYEKAGKMLFEDANAWTALSEIFTNILQGPNLNSTCLIVDGLDECIKELPKLLDLIVQTSAVSPRIKWIVSSRNWPSIEKSLDSATQKLRLCLELNETSVSAAITTFIKSKVDWLATRNGYSNCTRDTVQQHLTRNANSTFLWVALVCQELSNISGWKVPQKLAAFPPGLDALYQRMIDQIKDSEDAELCKDILAVVSTVYRPVTLDELVAFVDMPNGVANEYKALSEIIGLCGSFLTLREYTVSFIHQSAKDFLVERASNDIFPSGSKDIHQHIYYQSLKVMSETLRQNVYMLDHPGTFINNIKPRNPDPLTAVQYSCVYWVKHFLFNLDQISDSKNALSDNGAILAFFRVNFLYWLEALSLNGRLSTSISIVDDLLRVANLKTIPKLSIFLHDAKRFIRRYYSVISSSPLQLYSSALIFTPKASIIRNTFQQYIPNWILQQPEVEPNWNAVQQTLEGHSNWVRDIAFSYDLKLLASASNDKTVKIWDASTGACQQTLKGHSDWVRSIAFSYNSKLLVSASNDKTVKIWDASTGACQQTLEGHSDWVTSIAFSHDSKLLVSASDDKTVKIWNASTGACQQTLKGYSDSVRSVAFSCDSKLLALASGDKTVKIWDASTGAYQQTLEGHSDWVTSIAFSHDSKLLASASGDRTVKIWDASTGACEQTLKGHSGWVTSIAFSHDSELLASASDDKTVKIWDASTGAYQQTLEGHRDSVRSVAFSHDSKLLASASDDETVKIWDVSIVTYEQTLEGHSGWVTSIAFSHDSKLLASASNDKTVKIWDASTGAYQQTLEGHSGWVTSIAFSHDSELFVNGNTIKVDGIGFFTRSQHPQDGKDDTHHQGLGLKDSWVTFNTQKMLWLPPDYRSQIFDVSPSKSMIGIGFLYDNLERVERRTKPGTIY
;
A
#
# COMPACT_ATOMS: atom_id res chain seq x y z
N MET A 1 -29.86 24.10 0.70
CA MET A 1 -31.30 23.99 1.06
C MET A 1 -31.74 25.29 1.74
N ARG A 2 -33.03 25.66 1.62
CA ARG A 2 -33.59 26.95 2.10
C ARG A 2 -34.82 26.70 2.98
N LEU A 3 -35.09 27.61 3.93
CA LEU A 3 -36.29 27.59 4.78
C LEU A 3 -37.19 28.78 4.44
N LEU A 4 -38.47 28.67 4.79
CA LEU A 4 -39.41 29.80 4.79
C LEU A 4 -39.47 30.43 6.18
N VAL A 5 -39.54 31.76 6.22
CA VAL A 5 -39.72 32.56 7.42
C VAL A 5 -40.97 33.41 7.28
N HIS A 6 -41.70 33.56 8.38
CA HIS A 6 -42.83 34.45 8.46
C HIS A 6 -42.35 35.91 8.55
N SER A 7 -42.62 36.74 7.54
CA SER A 7 -42.30 38.17 7.58
C SER A 7 -43.29 38.97 8.43
N GLU A 8 -42.88 40.16 8.89
CA GLU A 8 -43.73 41.08 9.66
C GLU A 8 -44.96 41.58 8.86
N ILE A 9 -44.94 41.45 7.53
CA ILE A 9 -46.00 41.90 6.60
C ILE A 9 -47.00 40.76 6.30
N GLY A 10 -46.86 39.58 6.93
CA GLY A 10 -47.77 38.44 6.73
C GLY A 10 -47.52 37.65 5.43
N ARG A 11 -46.39 37.90 4.76
CA ARG A 11 -45.91 37.13 3.59
C ARG A 11 -44.75 36.20 3.96
N PHE A 12 -44.52 35.16 3.18
CA PHE A 12 -43.40 34.22 3.41
C PHE A 12 -42.18 34.59 2.56
N THR A 13 -41.01 34.62 3.18
CA THR A 13 -39.73 34.88 2.50
C THR A 13 -38.74 33.75 2.75
N PHE A 14 -37.77 33.57 1.85
CA PHE A 14 -36.72 32.56 2.02
C PHE A 14 -35.62 33.03 2.96
N THR A 15 -35.06 32.11 3.74
CA THR A 15 -33.76 32.30 4.39
C THR A 15 -32.63 32.35 3.36
N LYS A 16 -31.43 32.76 3.79
CA LYS A 16 -30.20 32.43 3.05
C LYS A 16 -30.13 30.92 2.80
N GLU A 17 -29.50 30.55 1.70
CA GLU A 17 -29.21 29.14 1.43
C GLU A 17 -28.17 28.63 2.42
N PHE A 18 -28.49 27.53 3.11
CA PHE A 18 -27.58 26.92 4.07
C PHE A 18 -26.55 26.06 3.35
N THR A 19 -25.26 26.32 3.62
CA THR A 19 -24.11 25.60 3.06
C THR A 19 -23.14 25.17 4.18
N GLY A 20 -22.63 23.94 4.13
CA GLY A 20 -21.56 23.47 5.03
C GLY A 20 -21.86 23.63 6.53
N ASP A 21 -21.10 24.51 7.19
CA ASP A 21 -21.07 24.77 8.64
C ASP A 21 -22.15 25.74 9.16
N ASP A 22 -23.10 26.17 8.32
CA ASP A 22 -24.17 27.07 8.77
C ASP A 22 -25.03 26.42 9.88
N GLN A 23 -25.15 27.10 11.02
CA GLN A 23 -26.05 26.68 12.10
C GLN A 23 -27.51 26.82 11.65
N ILE A 24 -28.17 25.70 11.38
CA ILE A 24 -29.56 25.67 10.92
C ILE A 24 -30.49 25.95 12.13
N PRO A 25 -31.37 26.97 12.07
CA PRO A 25 -32.31 27.24 13.15
C PRO A 25 -33.35 26.10 13.26
N PRO A 26 -33.94 25.85 14.44
CA PRO A 26 -35.02 24.88 14.58
C PRO A 26 -36.16 25.18 13.60
N TYR A 27 -36.63 24.16 12.88
CA TYR A 27 -37.64 24.32 11.84
C TYR A 27 -38.69 23.21 11.86
N ALA A 28 -39.89 23.57 11.39
CA ALA A 28 -40.97 22.62 11.15
C ALA A 28 -41.00 22.16 9.69
N ILE A 29 -41.70 21.06 9.41
CA ILE A 29 -41.93 20.56 8.05
C ILE A 29 -43.43 20.38 7.81
N LEU A 30 -43.91 20.78 6.63
CA LEU A 30 -45.26 20.44 6.17
C LEU A 30 -45.24 19.18 5.30
N SER A 31 -45.93 18.15 5.74
CA SER A 31 -46.22 16.95 4.96
C SER A 31 -47.69 16.97 4.53
N HIS A 32 -47.97 16.81 3.24
CA HIS A 32 -49.33 16.89 2.71
C HIS A 32 -49.51 16.15 1.38
N THR A 33 -50.76 15.96 0.96
CA THR A 33 -51.10 15.45 -0.37
C THR A 33 -51.18 16.59 -1.39
N TRP A 34 -50.48 16.42 -2.52
CA TRP A 34 -50.49 17.40 -3.60
C TRP A 34 -51.84 17.43 -4.33
N GLY A 35 -52.30 18.63 -4.66
CA GLY A 35 -53.34 18.87 -5.65
C GLY A 35 -52.79 18.84 -7.09
N PRO A 36 -53.60 19.21 -8.08
CA PRO A 36 -53.15 19.50 -9.45
C PRO A 36 -51.98 20.49 -9.48
N ASP A 37 -51.02 20.30 -10.41
CA ASP A 37 -49.77 21.11 -10.46
C ASP A 37 -50.02 22.62 -10.62
N ASN A 38 -51.16 23.02 -11.19
CA ASN A 38 -51.58 24.42 -11.35
C ASN A 38 -52.15 25.05 -10.06
N GLU A 39 -52.51 24.24 -9.06
CA GLU A 39 -53.05 24.69 -7.77
C GLU A 39 -51.98 24.76 -6.66
N GLU A 40 -50.85 24.08 -6.83
CA GLU A 40 -49.75 24.05 -5.85
C GLU A 40 -48.78 25.25 -6.02
N VAL A 41 -48.27 25.73 -4.88
CA VAL A 41 -47.32 26.84 -4.82
C VAL A 41 -45.90 26.31 -5.04
N THR A 42 -45.21 26.85 -6.04
CA THR A 42 -43.85 26.47 -6.43
C THR A 42 -42.81 27.47 -5.94
N PHE A 43 -41.54 27.12 -6.09
CA PHE A 43 -40.42 28.03 -5.78
C PHE A 43 -40.54 29.38 -6.52
N GLU A 44 -40.89 29.36 -7.80
CA GLU A 44 -41.04 30.58 -8.60
C GLU A 44 -42.19 31.45 -8.12
N ASP A 45 -43.26 30.85 -7.60
CA ASP A 45 -44.42 31.60 -7.09
C ASP A 45 -44.08 32.37 -5.81
N ILE A 46 -43.17 31.84 -4.97
CA ILE A 46 -42.68 32.54 -3.79
C ILE A 46 -41.67 33.62 -4.17
N VAL A 47 -40.76 33.34 -5.13
CA VAL A 47 -39.77 34.32 -5.60
C VAL A 47 -40.43 35.51 -6.32
N ASN A 48 -41.47 35.25 -7.12
CA ASN A 48 -42.20 36.28 -7.86
C ASN A 48 -43.38 36.90 -7.09
N GLU A 49 -43.58 36.48 -5.82
CA GLU A 49 -44.69 36.92 -4.97
C GLU A 49 -46.10 36.70 -5.57
N THR A 50 -46.29 35.65 -6.38
CA THR A 50 -47.58 35.29 -7.01
C THR A 50 -48.29 34.11 -6.34
N GLY A 51 -47.72 33.57 -5.26
CA GLY A 51 -48.20 32.34 -4.63
C GLY A 51 -49.56 32.45 -3.92
N ASP A 52 -49.95 33.63 -3.46
CA ASP A 52 -51.20 33.88 -2.71
C ASP A 52 -52.48 33.70 -3.54
N ILE A 53 -52.35 33.73 -4.86
CA ILE A 53 -53.45 33.50 -5.82
C ILE A 53 -53.81 32.01 -5.92
N LYS A 54 -52.89 31.11 -5.54
CA LYS A 54 -53.07 29.67 -5.70
C LYS A 54 -53.76 29.02 -4.49
N PRO A 55 -54.73 28.09 -4.70
CA PRO A 55 -55.39 27.37 -3.62
C PRO A 55 -54.44 26.65 -2.64
N GLY A 56 -53.28 26.17 -3.12
CA GLY A 56 -52.27 25.52 -2.30
C GLY A 56 -51.63 26.42 -1.23
N TYR A 57 -51.75 27.75 -1.34
CA TYR A 57 -51.18 28.71 -0.38
C TYR A 57 -51.79 28.58 1.02
N GLU A 58 -53.05 28.12 1.13
CA GLU A 58 -53.70 27.88 2.42
C GLU A 58 -52.94 26.84 3.27
N LYS A 59 -52.37 25.80 2.64
CA LYS A 59 -51.59 24.77 3.34
C LYS A 59 -50.28 25.32 3.89
N ILE A 60 -49.64 26.22 3.14
CA ILE A 60 -48.42 26.92 3.57
C ILE A 60 -48.73 27.84 4.75
N ARG A 61 -49.85 28.57 4.67
CA ARG A 61 -50.32 29.43 5.77
C ARG A 61 -50.59 28.63 7.05
N PHE A 62 -51.28 27.50 6.94
CA PHE A 62 -51.48 26.58 8.06
C PHE A 62 -50.15 26.16 8.72
N CYS A 63 -49.16 25.73 7.93
CA CYS A 63 -47.86 25.34 8.46
C CYS A 63 -47.15 26.49 9.19
N GLY A 64 -47.14 27.70 8.59
CA GLY A 64 -46.51 28.87 9.18
C GLY A 64 -47.19 29.32 10.48
N GLU A 65 -48.52 29.28 10.55
CA GLU A 65 -49.28 29.60 11.75
C GLU A 65 -49.04 28.57 12.86
N GLN A 66 -49.04 27.27 12.53
CA GLN A 66 -48.78 26.20 13.49
C GLN A 66 -47.33 26.23 14.00
N ALA A 67 -46.35 26.44 13.11
CA ALA A 67 -44.95 26.63 13.49
C ALA A 67 -44.79 27.78 14.50
N ARG A 68 -45.48 28.91 14.25
CA ARG A 68 -45.47 30.07 15.15
C ARG A 68 -46.09 29.76 16.51
N GLN A 69 -47.19 28.99 16.56
CA GLN A 69 -47.80 28.55 17.83
C GLN A 69 -46.84 27.68 18.65
N ASP A 70 -46.05 26.86 17.98
CA ASP A 70 -45.03 25.99 18.58
C ASP A 70 -43.67 26.67 18.82
N GLY A 71 -43.59 28.00 18.65
CA GLY A 71 -42.37 28.78 18.89
C GLY A 71 -41.27 28.63 17.82
N LEU A 72 -41.59 28.06 16.66
CA LEU A 72 -40.69 27.89 15.53
C LEU A 72 -40.88 29.04 14.53
N GLN A 73 -39.78 29.74 14.19
CA GLN A 73 -39.80 30.86 13.24
C GLN A 73 -39.63 30.42 11.79
N CYS A 74 -39.07 29.22 11.58
CA CYS A 74 -38.73 28.70 10.27
C CYS A 74 -39.51 27.40 9.98
N PHE A 75 -39.86 27.19 8.72
CA PHE A 75 -40.45 25.93 8.28
C PHE A 75 -40.04 25.57 6.84
N TRP A 76 -40.17 24.31 6.48
CA TRP A 76 -39.73 23.76 5.21
C TRP A 76 -40.85 23.00 4.50
N ILE A 77 -40.98 23.22 3.19
CA ILE A 77 -41.99 22.60 2.34
C ILE A 77 -41.35 22.24 1.00
N ASP A 78 -41.47 20.98 0.60
CA ASP A 78 -40.80 20.42 -0.59
C ASP A 78 -41.22 21.08 -1.91
N THR A 79 -42.47 21.52 -2.04
CA THR A 79 -43.03 22.13 -3.25
C THR A 79 -42.42 23.48 -3.59
N CYS A 80 -42.11 24.30 -2.59
CA CYS A 80 -41.66 25.68 -2.77
C CYS A 80 -40.25 25.97 -2.25
N CYS A 81 -39.67 25.16 -1.36
CA CYS A 81 -38.30 25.37 -0.88
C CYS A 81 -37.21 24.81 -1.80
N ILE A 82 -37.60 24.02 -2.82
CA ILE A 82 -36.68 23.41 -3.79
C ILE A 82 -36.95 24.00 -5.17
N ASN A 83 -35.91 24.51 -5.84
CA ASN A 83 -36.00 24.87 -7.24
C ASN A 83 -35.97 23.61 -8.13
N LYS A 84 -37.14 23.06 -8.44
CA LYS A 84 -37.30 21.85 -9.25
C LYS A 84 -36.84 22.01 -10.71
N LYS A 85 -36.65 23.24 -11.23
CA LYS A 85 -36.07 23.48 -12.58
C LYS A 85 -34.55 23.31 -12.60
N ASN A 86 -33.90 23.41 -11.44
CA ASN A 86 -32.46 23.16 -11.32
C ASN A 86 -32.22 21.68 -10.98
N ASN A 87 -31.85 20.88 -11.99
CA ASN A 87 -31.60 19.44 -11.84
C ASN A 87 -30.54 19.11 -10.78
N ALA A 88 -29.52 19.95 -10.61
CA ALA A 88 -28.48 19.73 -9.60
C ALA A 88 -29.01 19.97 -8.19
N GLU A 89 -29.84 21.00 -8.00
CA GLU A 89 -30.52 21.27 -6.73
C GLU A 89 -31.51 20.16 -6.41
N LEU A 90 -32.38 19.79 -7.36
CA LEU A 90 -33.37 18.72 -7.20
C LEU A 90 -32.72 17.39 -6.79
N SER A 91 -31.64 16.99 -7.47
CA SER A 91 -30.90 15.75 -7.17
C SER A 91 -30.28 15.77 -5.75
N ARG A 92 -29.65 16.89 -5.37
CA ARG A 92 -29.10 17.05 -4.01
C ARG A 92 -30.19 17.04 -2.94
N SER A 93 -31.32 17.70 -3.22
CA SER A 93 -32.46 17.77 -2.30
C SER A 93 -33.10 16.41 -2.07
N ILE A 94 -33.31 15.61 -3.12
CA ILE A 94 -33.84 14.24 -3.01
C ILE A 94 -32.93 13.37 -2.12
N ASN A 95 -31.61 13.46 -2.30
CA ASN A 95 -30.65 12.68 -1.51
C ASN A 95 -30.50 13.19 -0.06
N ALA A 96 -30.86 14.45 0.22
CA ALA A 96 -30.75 15.06 1.55
C ALA A 96 -32.09 15.05 2.33
N MET A 97 -33.23 14.80 1.67
CA MET A 97 -34.57 14.92 2.23
C MET A 97 -34.74 14.17 3.55
N PHE A 98 -34.34 12.90 3.62
CA PHE A 98 -34.46 12.10 4.83
C PHE A 98 -33.74 12.72 6.03
N ARG A 99 -32.55 13.30 5.82
CA ARG A 99 -31.78 13.97 6.88
C ARG A 99 -32.44 15.26 7.32
N TRP A 100 -33.06 15.98 6.39
CA TRP A 100 -33.87 17.16 6.71
C TRP A 100 -35.11 16.78 7.52
N TYR A 101 -35.81 15.73 7.13
CA TYR A 101 -36.92 15.18 7.92
C TYR A 101 -36.47 14.77 9.32
N GLN A 102 -35.32 14.10 9.43
CA GLN A 102 -34.77 13.64 10.71
C GLN A 102 -34.37 14.78 11.65
N ASN A 103 -33.83 15.88 11.11
CA ASN A 103 -33.36 17.03 11.88
C ASN A 103 -34.46 18.07 12.18
N ALA A 104 -35.67 17.90 11.64
CA ALA A 104 -36.78 18.80 11.90
C ALA A 104 -37.27 18.68 13.34
N ALA A 105 -37.61 19.82 13.94
CA ALA A 105 -38.15 19.85 15.30
C ALA A 105 -39.57 19.24 15.36
N LYS A 106 -40.37 19.51 14.34
CA LYS A 106 -41.74 18.98 14.18
C LYS A 106 -42.09 18.74 12.71
N CYS A 107 -42.88 17.71 12.44
CA CYS A 107 -43.50 17.47 11.15
C CYS A 107 -45.04 17.53 11.29
N TYR A 108 -45.66 18.46 10.58
CA TYR A 108 -47.12 18.62 10.55
C TYR A 108 -47.68 17.91 9.31
N VAL A 109 -48.51 16.91 9.52
CA VAL A 109 -49.20 16.17 8.46
C VAL A 109 -50.59 16.75 8.28
N TYR A 110 -50.82 17.40 7.14
CA TYR A 110 -52.11 18.02 6.81
C TYR A 110 -52.93 17.11 5.89
N LEU A 111 -54.00 16.51 6.43
CA LEU A 111 -54.85 15.53 5.74
C LEU A 111 -56.07 16.20 5.13
N SER A 112 -55.95 16.61 3.86
CA SER A 112 -57.04 17.27 3.12
C SER A 112 -58.29 16.41 2.89
N ASP A 113 -58.20 15.10 3.05
CA ASP A 113 -59.28 14.12 2.86
C ASP A 113 -59.93 13.63 4.17
N VAL A 114 -59.44 14.08 5.33
CA VAL A 114 -59.98 13.72 6.65
C VAL A 114 -60.67 14.94 7.24
N SER A 115 -61.98 14.85 7.46
CA SER A 115 -62.78 15.91 8.10
C SER A 115 -63.30 15.45 9.45
N THR A 116 -63.30 16.35 10.43
CA THR A 116 -63.92 16.13 11.74
C THR A 116 -65.40 16.53 11.77
N ARG A 117 -65.93 17.13 10.69
CA ARG A 117 -67.32 17.63 10.62
C ARG A 117 -68.33 16.53 10.27
N LYS A 118 -69.48 16.53 10.96
CA LYS A 118 -70.58 15.56 10.75
C LYS A 118 -71.18 15.65 9.33
N ARG A 119 -71.29 14.52 8.62
CA ARG A 119 -72.37 14.32 7.63
C ARG A 119 -73.69 14.09 8.39
N LYS A 120 -74.78 14.72 7.96
CA LYS A 120 -76.10 14.62 8.60
C LYS A 120 -76.69 13.20 8.50
N ALA A 121 -77.30 12.79 9.62
CA ALA A 121 -78.28 11.73 9.91
C ALA A 121 -77.80 10.29 10.25
N SER A 122 -78.14 9.90 11.50
CA SER A 122 -78.14 8.59 12.20
C SER A 122 -76.84 7.77 12.13
N ASP A 123 -76.12 7.48 13.20
CA ASP A 123 -76.60 6.95 14.48
C ASP A 123 -75.63 7.26 15.63
N ARG A 124 -76.12 7.22 16.87
CA ARG A 124 -75.35 7.52 18.09
C ARG A 124 -74.48 6.34 18.50
N LEU A 125 -73.16 6.49 18.37
CA LEU A 125 -72.12 6.13 19.35
C LEU A 125 -70.82 6.79 18.92
N SER A 126 -70.34 7.70 19.75
CA SER A 126 -69.12 8.48 19.58
C SER A 126 -67.91 7.67 20.05
N GLU A 127 -67.10 7.21 19.12
CA GLU A 127 -65.66 7.07 19.28
C GLU A 127 -65.05 7.11 17.87
N HIS A 128 -64.25 8.15 17.61
CA HIS A 128 -63.44 8.38 16.41
C HIS A 128 -64.12 8.29 15.01
N ILE A 129 -65.10 9.16 14.72
CA ILE A 129 -65.71 9.27 13.37
C ILE A 129 -64.65 9.55 12.27
N TRP A 130 -63.59 10.28 12.62
CA TRP A 130 -62.49 10.59 11.71
C TRP A 130 -61.51 9.42 11.51
N GLU A 131 -61.48 8.41 12.40
CA GLU A 131 -60.51 7.30 12.32
C GLU A 131 -60.70 6.45 11.06
N LYS A 132 -61.95 6.23 10.64
CA LYS A 132 -62.22 5.55 9.37
C LYS A 132 -61.63 6.33 8.19
N ALA A 133 -61.89 7.64 8.13
CA ALA A 133 -61.34 8.51 7.09
C ALA A 133 -59.81 8.61 7.15
N PHE A 134 -59.23 8.58 8.35
CA PHE A 134 -57.78 8.55 8.57
C PHE A 134 -57.15 7.26 8.03
N ARG A 135 -57.77 6.10 8.30
CA ARG A 135 -57.33 4.80 7.77
C ARG A 135 -57.40 4.73 6.24
N GLU A 136 -58.36 5.44 5.64
CA GLU A 136 -58.57 5.53 4.19
C GLU A 136 -57.81 6.71 3.54
N SER A 137 -57.04 7.49 4.29
CA SER A 137 -56.40 8.70 3.77
C SER A 137 -55.34 8.39 2.71
N ARG A 138 -55.38 9.17 1.62
CA ARG A 138 -54.43 9.09 0.49
C ARG A 138 -52.99 9.45 0.90
N TRP A 139 -52.81 10.05 2.08
CA TRP A 139 -51.49 10.36 2.59
C TRP A 139 -50.65 9.10 2.85
N PHE A 140 -51.28 8.05 3.41
CA PHE A 140 -50.61 6.77 3.69
C PHE A 140 -50.30 5.98 2.42
N THR A 141 -51.03 6.23 1.33
CA THR A 141 -50.80 5.56 0.05
C THR A 141 -49.72 6.23 -0.79
N ARG A 142 -49.15 7.35 -0.38
CA ARG A 142 -48.14 8.09 -1.17
C ARG A 142 -46.72 7.60 -0.86
N GLY A 143 -45.85 7.53 -1.87
CA GLY A 143 -44.48 7.03 -1.70
C GLY A 143 -43.59 7.92 -0.83
N TRP A 144 -43.49 9.21 -1.15
CA TRP A 144 -42.61 10.17 -0.46
C TRP A 144 -42.98 10.41 1.02
N THR A 145 -44.24 10.23 1.40
CA THR A 145 -44.70 10.35 2.80
C THR A 145 -44.13 9.26 3.71
N LEU A 146 -43.54 8.19 3.14
CA LEU A 146 -42.84 7.16 3.90
C LEU A 146 -41.64 7.74 4.67
N GLN A 147 -40.84 8.60 4.04
CA GLN A 147 -39.70 9.24 4.72
C GLN A 147 -40.19 10.24 5.78
N GLU A 148 -41.24 11.00 5.47
CA GLU A 148 -41.86 11.99 6.36
C GLU A 148 -42.48 11.35 7.61
N LEU A 149 -42.90 10.08 7.53
CA LEU A 149 -43.38 9.31 8.67
C LEU A 149 -42.23 8.75 9.54
N LEU A 150 -41.20 8.21 8.89
CA LEU A 150 -40.14 7.45 9.56
C LEU A 150 -39.03 8.34 10.14
N ALA A 151 -38.64 9.40 9.42
CA ALA A 151 -37.46 10.18 9.77
C ALA A 151 -37.65 11.15 10.95
N PRO A 152 -38.71 12.00 11.00
CA PRO A 152 -38.85 13.01 12.06
C PRO A 152 -39.13 12.39 13.43
N ASP A 153 -38.62 13.00 14.50
CA ASP A 153 -38.91 12.55 15.87
C ASP A 153 -40.38 12.78 16.25
N SER A 154 -40.93 13.94 15.89
CA SER A 154 -42.32 14.33 16.14
C SER A 154 -43.09 14.47 14.82
N VAL A 155 -44.18 13.72 14.68
CA VAL A 155 -45.11 13.82 13.56
C VAL A 155 -46.52 13.98 14.13
N GLU A 156 -47.18 15.09 13.79
CA GLU A 156 -48.50 15.48 14.30
C GLU A 156 -49.50 15.52 13.13
N PHE A 157 -50.66 14.90 13.29
CA PHE A 157 -51.66 14.77 12.23
C PHE A 157 -52.80 15.77 12.43
N PHE A 158 -53.17 16.46 11.37
CA PHE A 158 -54.23 17.47 11.35
C PHE A 158 -55.26 17.16 10.27
N SER A 159 -56.53 17.42 10.57
CA SER A 159 -57.65 17.33 9.63
C SER A 159 -57.62 18.45 8.59
N ARG A 160 -58.51 18.37 7.58
CA ARG A 160 -58.73 19.43 6.59
C ARG A 160 -59.10 20.76 7.24
N GLU A 161 -59.78 20.74 8.38
CA GLU A 161 -60.13 21.96 9.12
C GLU A 161 -58.96 22.52 9.97
N GLY A 162 -57.82 21.83 10.04
CA GLY A 162 -56.68 22.21 10.87
C GLY A 162 -56.80 21.75 12.33
N GLU A 163 -57.76 20.89 12.67
CA GLU A 163 -57.89 20.32 14.02
C GLU A 163 -56.94 19.13 14.24
N PRO A 164 -56.28 19.01 15.40
CA PRO A 164 -55.35 17.93 15.71
C PRO A 164 -56.07 16.59 15.89
N LEU A 165 -55.57 15.56 15.22
CA LEU A 165 -56.08 14.18 15.27
C LEU A 165 -55.29 13.30 16.25
N GLY A 166 -54.00 13.61 16.43
CA GLY A 166 -53.06 12.88 17.29
C GLY A 166 -51.62 12.97 16.76
N ASP A 167 -50.69 12.29 17.42
CA ASP A 167 -49.28 12.25 17.04
C ASP A 167 -48.85 10.81 16.70
N LYS A 168 -47.63 10.66 16.16
CA LYS A 168 -47.05 9.36 15.78
C LYS A 168 -47.01 8.34 16.93
N SER A 169 -46.91 8.81 18.17
CA SER A 169 -46.85 7.94 19.35
C SER A 169 -48.24 7.52 19.81
N SER A 170 -49.23 8.41 19.76
CA SER A 170 -50.61 8.15 20.17
C SER A 170 -51.39 7.33 19.13
N LEU A 171 -51.15 7.54 17.84
CA LEU A 171 -51.79 6.81 16.73
C LEU A 171 -50.97 5.62 16.22
N ARG A 172 -50.01 5.13 17.03
CA ARG A 172 -49.03 4.14 16.59
C ARG A 172 -49.67 2.83 16.10
N SER A 173 -50.68 2.33 16.80
CA SER A 173 -51.35 1.07 16.41
C SER A 173 -52.09 1.21 15.08
N GLN A 174 -52.81 2.31 14.91
CA GLN A 174 -53.49 2.63 13.66
C GLN A 174 -52.49 2.74 12.50
N ILE A 175 -51.38 3.47 12.70
CA ILE A 175 -50.33 3.64 11.68
C ILE A 175 -49.69 2.28 11.32
N CYS A 176 -49.38 1.44 12.31
CA CYS A 176 -48.82 0.10 12.06
C CYS A 176 -49.77 -0.77 11.23
N GLU A 177 -51.06 -0.78 11.56
CA GLU A 177 -52.10 -1.53 10.83
C GLU A 177 -52.27 -1.03 9.39
N ILE A 178 -52.22 0.30 9.17
CA ILE A 178 -52.37 0.89 7.83
C ILE A 178 -51.13 0.62 6.96
N THR A 179 -49.93 0.73 7.53
CA THR A 179 -48.67 0.77 6.75
C THR A 179 -47.85 -0.51 6.77
N ASN A 180 -48.19 -1.49 7.63
CA ASN A 180 -47.39 -2.67 7.92
C ASN A 180 -45.96 -2.38 8.44
N ILE A 181 -45.70 -1.15 8.92
CA ILE A 181 -44.43 -0.77 9.53
C ILE A 181 -44.46 -1.21 11.01
N PRO A 182 -43.45 -1.96 11.51
CA PRO A 182 -43.47 -2.49 12.87
C PRO A 182 -43.34 -1.37 13.92
N HIS A 183 -43.94 -1.58 15.10
CA HIS A 183 -43.88 -0.63 16.22
C HIS A 183 -42.45 -0.20 16.59
N THR A 184 -41.47 -1.09 16.39
CA THR A 184 -40.05 -0.86 16.66
C THR A 184 -39.42 0.16 15.71
N ALA A 185 -39.82 0.20 14.43
CA ALA A 185 -39.35 1.18 13.46
C ALA A 185 -39.89 2.58 13.79
N LEU A 186 -41.16 2.66 14.22
CA LEU A 186 -41.78 3.91 14.70
C LEU A 186 -41.24 4.39 16.06
N ARG A 187 -40.49 3.54 16.79
CA ARG A 187 -39.87 3.82 18.10
C ARG A 187 -38.37 4.12 18.04
N ARG A 188 -37.83 4.48 16.87
CA ARG A 188 -36.45 5.00 16.75
C ARG A 188 -35.36 3.94 16.92
N LYS A 189 -35.65 2.66 16.65
CA LYS A 189 -34.57 1.69 16.40
C LYS A 189 -33.86 2.07 15.10
N PRO A 190 -32.51 1.95 15.02
CA PRO A 190 -31.79 2.17 13.77
C PRO A 190 -32.43 1.35 12.66
N LEU A 191 -32.77 2.00 11.54
CA LEU A 191 -33.39 1.32 10.40
C LEU A 191 -32.48 0.19 9.85
N SER A 192 -31.17 0.26 10.12
CA SER A 192 -30.19 -0.78 9.83
C SER A 192 -30.50 -2.16 10.42
N GLN A 193 -31.31 -2.25 11.49
CA GLN A 193 -31.67 -3.53 12.14
C GLN A 193 -32.74 -4.33 11.40
N PHE A 194 -33.47 -3.71 10.46
CA PHE A 194 -34.47 -4.40 9.66
C PHE A 194 -33.84 -4.97 8.39
N SER A 195 -34.32 -6.13 7.95
CA SER A 195 -33.85 -6.76 6.71
C SER A 195 -34.12 -5.88 5.48
N VAL A 196 -33.41 -6.14 4.38
CA VAL A 196 -33.62 -5.45 3.11
C VAL A 196 -35.07 -5.68 2.63
N GLU A 197 -35.55 -6.91 2.76
CA GLU A 197 -36.91 -7.31 2.38
C GLU A 197 -37.98 -6.57 3.18
N GLU A 198 -37.80 -6.41 4.49
CA GLU A 198 -38.73 -5.66 5.34
C GLU A 198 -38.82 -4.19 4.92
N ARG A 199 -37.68 -3.54 4.66
CA ARG A 199 -37.65 -2.13 4.25
C ARG A 199 -38.28 -1.93 2.86
N LEU A 200 -38.08 -2.88 1.94
CA LEU A 200 -38.72 -2.86 0.63
C LEU A 200 -40.24 -3.07 0.71
N ARG A 201 -40.75 -3.86 1.66
CA ARG A 201 -42.19 -4.06 1.85
C ARG A 201 -42.92 -2.77 2.21
N TRP A 202 -42.28 -1.82 2.90
CA TRP A 202 -42.91 -0.58 3.34
C TRP A 202 -43.34 0.37 2.21
N ILE A 203 -42.75 0.23 1.02
CA ILE A 203 -43.12 1.01 -0.18
C ILE A 203 -44.06 0.26 -1.14
N GLN A 204 -44.22 -1.05 -0.98
CA GLN A 204 -44.87 -1.93 -1.96
C GLN A 204 -46.31 -1.51 -2.31
N HIS A 205 -47.09 -1.06 -1.32
CA HIS A 205 -48.48 -0.64 -1.48
C HIS A 205 -48.66 0.87 -1.70
N ARG A 206 -47.56 1.61 -1.88
CA ARG A 206 -47.57 3.06 -2.08
C ARG A 206 -47.48 3.43 -3.56
N GLN A 207 -48.08 4.56 -3.90
CA GLN A 207 -48.21 5.16 -5.22
C GLN A 207 -47.33 6.39 -5.34
N THR A 208 -46.77 6.60 -6.53
CA THR A 208 -45.92 7.74 -6.87
C THR A 208 -46.31 8.28 -8.25
N LYS A 209 -46.04 9.56 -8.51
CA LYS A 209 -46.37 10.21 -9.79
C LYS A 209 -45.46 9.71 -10.92
N LEU A 210 -44.18 9.52 -10.62
CA LEU A 210 -43.20 8.85 -11.47
C LEU A 210 -42.92 7.46 -10.88
N GLU A 211 -42.74 6.44 -11.71
CA GLU A 211 -42.55 5.08 -11.21
C GLU A 211 -41.21 4.92 -10.48
N GLU A 212 -40.16 5.66 -10.90
CA GLU A 212 -38.82 5.65 -10.31
C GLU A 212 -38.79 6.20 -8.88
N ASP A 213 -39.72 7.08 -8.52
CA ASP A 213 -39.85 7.63 -7.16
C ASP A 213 -40.11 6.54 -6.12
N LYS A 214 -40.62 5.37 -6.52
CA LYS A 214 -40.74 4.22 -5.62
C LYS A 214 -39.36 3.75 -5.11
N ALA A 215 -38.33 3.87 -5.94
CA ALA A 215 -36.95 3.61 -5.52
C ALA A 215 -36.36 4.84 -4.80
N TYR A 216 -36.53 6.06 -5.33
CA TYR A 216 -35.90 7.24 -4.74
C TYR A 216 -36.45 7.64 -3.35
N SER A 217 -37.72 7.32 -3.08
CA SER A 217 -38.30 7.46 -1.75
C SER A 217 -37.70 6.51 -0.69
N LEU A 218 -36.90 5.52 -1.09
CA LEU A 218 -36.19 4.62 -0.19
C LEU A 218 -34.75 5.04 0.11
N LEU A 219 -34.18 6.04 -0.59
CA LEU A 219 -32.75 6.39 -0.48
C LEU A 219 -32.31 6.63 0.97
N GLY A 220 -33.07 7.42 1.72
CA GLY A 220 -32.77 7.69 3.13
C GLY A 220 -33.01 6.52 4.09
N ILE A 221 -33.87 5.56 3.72
CA ILE A 221 -34.16 4.36 4.51
C ILE A 221 -33.02 3.33 4.39
N PHE A 222 -32.36 3.32 3.23
CA PHE A 222 -31.15 2.53 2.98
C PHE A 222 -29.85 3.32 3.24
N ASP A 223 -29.94 4.62 3.56
CA ASP A 223 -28.84 5.59 3.71
C ASP A 223 -27.83 5.53 2.55
N VAL A 224 -28.36 5.49 1.33
CA VAL A 224 -27.58 5.45 0.08
C VAL A 224 -27.79 6.72 -0.74
N TYR A 225 -26.74 7.13 -1.44
CA TYR A 225 -26.78 8.23 -2.38
C TYR A 225 -26.91 7.69 -3.81
N VAL A 226 -27.95 8.11 -4.54
CA VAL A 226 -28.15 7.75 -5.94
C VAL A 226 -28.60 9.00 -6.71
N LEU A 227 -27.96 9.29 -7.84
CA LEU A 227 -28.40 10.34 -8.77
C LEU A 227 -29.73 9.94 -9.41
N PRO A 228 -30.83 10.72 -9.24
CA PRO A 228 -32.10 10.41 -9.90
C PRO A 228 -31.97 10.51 -11.43
N ILE A 229 -32.43 9.48 -12.14
CA ILE A 229 -32.54 9.40 -13.60
C ILE A 229 -33.98 9.03 -13.96
N TYR A 230 -34.78 10.03 -14.30
CA TYR A 230 -36.17 9.82 -14.69
C TYR A 230 -36.26 9.31 -16.14
N GLY A 231 -37.11 8.32 -16.39
CA GLY A 231 -37.27 7.66 -17.69
C GLY A 231 -36.55 6.30 -17.80
N GLU A 232 -35.85 5.86 -16.75
CA GLU A 232 -35.20 4.53 -16.71
C GLU A 232 -36.15 3.39 -16.32
N GLY A 233 -37.30 3.73 -15.73
CA GLY A 233 -38.29 2.79 -15.19
C GLY A 233 -37.93 2.29 -13.78
N ALA A 234 -38.96 1.96 -12.99
CA ALA A 234 -38.80 1.61 -11.57
C ALA A 234 -37.82 0.44 -11.33
N ALA A 235 -37.86 -0.60 -12.16
CA ALA A 235 -37.01 -1.79 -11.97
C ALA A 235 -35.50 -1.45 -12.04
N LYS A 236 -35.10 -0.57 -12.96
CA LYS A 236 -33.70 -0.13 -13.08
C LYS A 236 -33.30 0.79 -11.93
N ALA A 237 -34.18 1.70 -11.52
CA ALA A 237 -33.96 2.55 -10.35
C ALA A 237 -33.79 1.72 -9.06
N TYR A 238 -34.60 0.67 -8.86
CA TYR A 238 -34.44 -0.29 -7.75
C TYR A 238 -33.13 -1.06 -7.82
N ALA A 239 -32.76 -1.56 -9.00
CA ALA A 239 -31.50 -2.29 -9.18
C ALA A 239 -30.30 -1.41 -8.81
N ARG A 240 -30.31 -0.13 -9.20
CA ARG A 240 -29.25 0.83 -8.84
C ARG A 240 -29.21 1.14 -7.34
N LEU A 241 -30.37 1.32 -6.71
CA LEU A 241 -30.45 1.52 -5.26
C LEU A 241 -29.87 0.33 -4.50
N LEU A 242 -30.25 -0.88 -4.89
CA LEU A 242 -29.74 -2.11 -4.27
C LEU A 242 -28.27 -2.32 -4.56
N ASP A 243 -27.79 -2.06 -5.79
CA ASP A 243 -26.38 -2.14 -6.13
C ASP A 243 -25.53 -1.20 -5.26
N GLU A 244 -25.95 0.06 -5.08
CA GLU A 244 -25.26 1.00 -4.20
C GLU A 244 -25.31 0.60 -2.73
N PHE A 245 -26.39 -0.03 -2.28
CA PHE A 245 -26.49 -0.59 -0.93
C PHE A 245 -25.54 -1.78 -0.73
N HIS A 246 -25.50 -2.73 -1.66
CA HIS A 246 -24.59 -3.88 -1.58
C HIS A 246 -23.12 -3.46 -1.65
N LYS A 247 -22.78 -2.49 -2.50
CA LYS A 247 -21.43 -1.89 -2.53
C LYS A 247 -21.05 -1.27 -1.19
N MET A 248 -22.00 -0.58 -0.53
CA MET A 248 -21.79 -0.02 0.79
C MET A 248 -21.50 -1.09 1.84
N GLN A 249 -22.32 -2.14 1.87
CA GLN A 249 -22.15 -3.24 2.82
C GLN A 249 -20.83 -3.96 2.61
N LYS A 250 -20.49 -4.27 1.36
CA LYS A 250 -19.21 -4.88 1.01
C LYS A 250 -18.00 -4.03 1.44
N CYS A 251 -18.09 -2.71 1.29
CA CYS A 251 -17.06 -1.80 1.77
C CYS A 251 -16.89 -1.85 3.30
N ILE A 252 -18.00 -1.91 4.05
CA ILE A 252 -17.98 -2.04 5.52
C ILE A 252 -17.42 -3.41 5.93
N GLU A 253 -17.80 -4.47 5.24
CA GLU A 253 -17.29 -5.84 5.46
C GLU A 253 -15.79 -5.92 5.20
N ASP A 254 -15.30 -5.36 4.10
CA ASP A 254 -13.87 -5.33 3.78
C ASP A 254 -13.10 -4.42 4.76
N LEU A 255 -13.70 -3.34 5.26
CA LEU A 255 -13.10 -2.48 6.29
C LEU A 255 -12.93 -3.24 7.62
N ARG A 256 -13.92 -4.06 7.99
CA ARG A 256 -13.97 -4.81 9.25
C ARG A 256 -12.93 -5.92 9.27
N LEU A 257 -11.83 -5.70 9.98
CA LEU A 257 -10.84 -6.74 10.30
C LEU A 257 -11.28 -7.59 11.51
N SER A 258 -11.73 -6.91 12.57
CA SER A 258 -12.42 -7.46 13.75
C SER A 258 -13.48 -6.46 14.19
N ASP A 259 -14.44 -6.89 15.03
CA ASP A 259 -15.37 -5.94 15.67
C ASP A 259 -14.84 -5.60 17.07
N PRO A 260 -14.45 -4.34 17.33
CA PRO A 260 -13.90 -3.99 18.63
C PRO A 260 -14.89 -4.20 19.79
N ARG A 261 -16.21 -4.29 19.53
CA ARG A 261 -17.23 -4.64 20.54
C ARG A 261 -17.12 -6.09 20.96
N ASP A 262 -16.92 -6.99 20.00
CA ASP A 262 -16.71 -8.42 20.25
C ASP A 262 -15.35 -8.63 20.92
N ASP A 263 -14.31 -7.90 20.50
CA ASP A 263 -13.01 -7.91 21.15
C ASP A 263 -13.10 -7.46 22.61
N LYS A 264 -13.82 -6.38 22.90
CA LYS A 264 -14.07 -5.93 24.29
C LYS A 264 -14.75 -7.02 25.11
N LYS A 265 -15.83 -7.63 24.57
CA LYS A 265 -16.57 -8.68 25.26
C LYS A 265 -15.69 -9.91 25.54
N ARG A 266 -14.93 -10.34 24.53
CA ARG A 266 -13.93 -11.42 24.68
C ARG A 266 -12.89 -11.10 25.74
N ILE A 267 -12.37 -9.87 25.78
CA ILE A 267 -11.40 -9.42 26.79
C ILE A 267 -12.02 -9.47 28.19
N GLU A 268 -13.24 -8.96 28.34
CA GLU A 268 -13.99 -9.00 29.61
C GLU A 268 -14.20 -10.46 30.06
N ASP A 269 -14.66 -11.34 29.18
CA ASP A 269 -14.90 -12.75 29.48
C ASP A 269 -13.59 -13.46 29.84
N SER A 270 -12.51 -13.24 29.08
CA SER A 270 -11.20 -13.85 29.34
C SER A 270 -10.55 -13.39 30.64
N LYS A 271 -10.81 -12.15 31.08
CA LYS A 271 -10.30 -11.58 32.33
C LYS A 271 -11.27 -11.77 33.51
N GLY A 272 -12.32 -12.56 33.30
CA GLY A 272 -13.25 -13.01 34.35
C GLY A 272 -14.28 -11.95 34.77
N GLY A 273 -14.73 -11.12 33.83
CA GLY A 273 -15.80 -10.14 33.96
C GLY A 273 -15.35 -8.76 34.44
N LEU A 274 -16.10 -7.72 34.07
CA LEU A 274 -15.96 -6.37 34.61
C LEU A 274 -16.80 -6.24 35.89
N LEU A 275 -16.18 -5.85 37.01
CA LEU A 275 -16.90 -5.54 38.24
C LEU A 275 -17.25 -4.06 38.28
N GLU A 276 -18.56 -3.76 38.32
CA GLU A 276 -19.05 -2.40 38.50
C GLU A 276 -18.53 -1.84 39.84
N GLY A 277 -18.04 -0.59 39.83
CA GLY A 277 -17.44 0.08 40.99
C GLY A 277 -15.91 0.13 41.02
N LEU A 278 -15.20 -0.75 40.30
CA LEU A 278 -13.72 -0.80 40.34
C LEU A 278 -13.02 0.37 39.64
N TYR A 279 -13.73 1.07 38.75
CA TYR A 279 -13.21 2.18 37.96
C TYR A 279 -13.79 3.54 38.39
N ASP A 280 -14.68 3.57 39.39
CA ASP A 280 -15.34 4.78 39.87
C ASP A 280 -14.35 5.83 40.38
N TRP A 281 -13.26 5.37 41.00
CA TRP A 281 -12.20 6.25 41.49
C TRP A 281 -11.52 7.05 40.37
N ILE A 282 -11.51 6.53 39.13
CA ILE A 282 -10.99 7.28 37.97
C ILE A 282 -11.98 8.31 37.48
N LEU A 283 -13.28 8.01 37.54
CA LEU A 283 -14.30 8.97 37.18
C LEU A 283 -14.28 10.19 38.12
N GLN A 284 -13.84 9.99 39.37
CA GLN A 284 -13.65 11.01 40.41
C GLN A 284 -12.22 11.60 40.41
N ASN A 285 -11.32 11.13 39.55
CA ASN A 285 -9.95 11.63 39.51
C ASN A 285 -9.92 13.01 38.83
N SER A 286 -9.21 13.97 39.42
CA SER A 286 -9.14 15.35 38.92
C SER A 286 -8.66 15.43 37.47
N ALA A 287 -7.74 14.57 37.04
CA ALA A 287 -7.26 14.54 35.65
C ALA A 287 -8.34 14.06 34.67
N PHE A 288 -9.19 13.10 35.07
CA PHE A 288 -10.29 12.63 34.23
C PHE A 288 -11.43 13.65 34.19
N GLU A 289 -11.77 14.26 35.34
CA GLU A 289 -12.78 15.34 35.39
C GLU A 289 -12.37 16.55 34.57
N GLN A 290 -11.09 16.95 34.65
CA GLN A 290 -10.53 18.01 33.82
C GLN A 290 -10.60 17.62 32.35
N TRP A 291 -10.15 16.42 31.97
CA TRP A 291 -10.27 15.93 30.58
C TRP A 291 -11.72 15.92 30.10
N ARG A 292 -12.69 15.55 30.94
CA ARG A 292 -14.11 15.45 30.57
C ARG A 292 -14.74 16.83 30.36
N ASN A 293 -14.50 17.76 31.29
CA ASN A 293 -15.23 19.03 31.36
C ASN A 293 -14.52 20.17 30.62
N ASP A 294 -13.20 20.15 30.53
CA ASP A 294 -12.42 21.18 29.86
C ASP A 294 -12.45 21.00 28.33
N GLN A 295 -12.54 22.12 27.60
CA GLN A 295 -12.40 22.17 26.14
C GLN A 295 -10.94 22.37 25.70
N GLN A 296 -9.97 22.59 26.59
CA GLN A 296 -8.56 22.64 26.21
C GLN A 296 -7.83 21.31 26.44
N SER A 297 -8.41 20.41 27.23
CA SER A 297 -7.83 19.09 27.52
C SER A 297 -8.31 18.05 26.50
N ARG A 298 -7.43 17.60 25.59
CA ARG A 298 -7.80 16.79 24.41
C ARG A 298 -7.31 15.36 24.44
N LEU A 299 -6.19 15.10 25.11
CA LEU A 299 -5.58 13.78 25.21
C LEU A 299 -5.40 13.39 26.68
N LEU A 300 -6.02 12.29 27.10
CA LEU A 300 -5.76 11.67 28.41
C LEU A 300 -4.90 10.42 28.22
N TRP A 301 -3.71 10.42 28.80
CA TRP A 301 -2.81 9.27 28.79
C TRP A 301 -2.82 8.57 30.15
N ILE A 302 -3.34 7.34 30.17
CA ILE A 302 -3.34 6.45 31.33
C ILE A 302 -2.14 5.51 31.24
N LYS A 303 -1.12 5.76 32.05
CA LYS A 303 0.06 4.90 32.10
C LYS A 303 0.10 4.06 33.37
N GLY A 304 0.70 2.89 33.25
CA GLY A 304 1.13 2.15 34.41
C GLY A 304 1.79 0.83 34.09
N ASP A 305 2.35 0.18 35.09
CA ASP A 305 3.07 -1.07 34.97
C ASP A 305 2.19 -2.25 34.50
N PRO A 306 2.80 -3.32 33.99
CA PRO A 306 2.13 -4.58 33.70
C PRO A 306 1.22 -5.07 34.83
N GLY A 307 0.03 -5.58 34.48
CA GLY A 307 -0.86 -6.23 35.46
C GLY A 307 -1.61 -5.29 36.42
N LYS A 308 -1.48 -3.97 36.29
CA LYS A 308 -2.21 -2.95 37.08
C LYS A 308 -3.67 -2.71 36.67
N GLY A 309 -4.20 -3.45 35.69
CA GLY A 309 -5.63 -3.42 35.36
C GLY A 309 -6.09 -2.37 34.33
N LYS A 310 -5.16 -1.69 33.63
CA LYS A 310 -5.43 -0.65 32.60
C LYS A 310 -6.56 -1.01 31.62
N THR A 311 -6.50 -2.19 31.01
CA THR A 311 -7.51 -2.65 30.05
C THR A 311 -8.91 -2.74 30.65
N MET A 312 -9.05 -3.36 31.84
CA MET A 312 -10.35 -3.54 32.50
C MET A 312 -10.94 -2.20 32.95
N LEU A 313 -10.07 -1.31 33.39
CA LEU A 313 -10.39 0.06 33.74
C LEU A 313 -10.93 0.84 32.53
N LEU A 314 -10.29 0.74 31.35
CA LEU A 314 -10.82 1.34 30.13
C LEU A 314 -12.15 0.72 29.69
N CYS A 315 -12.34 -0.59 29.85
CA CYS A 315 -13.65 -1.22 29.62
C CYS A 315 -14.75 -0.59 30.50
N GLY A 316 -14.44 -0.30 31.76
CA GLY A 316 -15.32 0.41 32.68
C GLY A 316 -15.63 1.84 32.26
N VAL A 317 -14.60 2.61 31.92
CA VAL A 317 -14.75 3.98 31.40
C VAL A 317 -15.62 3.99 30.14
N ILE A 318 -15.43 3.03 29.21
CA ILE A 318 -16.26 2.90 28.01
C ILE A 318 -17.74 2.66 28.35
N ASN A 319 -18.03 1.81 29.34
CA ASN A 319 -19.41 1.53 29.75
C ASN A 319 -20.08 2.78 30.36
N GLU A 320 -19.36 3.55 31.17
CA GLU A 320 -19.90 4.79 31.75
C GLU A 320 -20.03 5.93 30.75
N LEU A 321 -19.09 6.04 29.80
CA LEU A 321 -19.25 6.96 28.69
C LEU A 321 -20.47 6.58 27.83
N LYS A 322 -20.74 5.29 27.59
CA LYS A 322 -21.98 4.86 26.91
C LYS A 322 -23.26 5.24 27.68
N LYS A 323 -23.24 5.23 29.01
CA LYS A 323 -24.40 5.60 29.85
C LYS A 323 -24.62 7.12 29.94
N SER A 324 -23.54 7.89 30.07
CA SER A 324 -23.59 9.30 30.48
C SER A 324 -23.48 10.33 29.36
N VAL A 325 -23.05 9.91 28.17
CA VAL A 325 -22.80 10.82 27.06
C VAL A 325 -24.11 11.19 26.34
N ALA A 326 -24.29 12.48 25.99
CA ALA A 326 -25.43 12.95 25.23
C ALA A 326 -25.61 12.13 23.94
N LYS A 327 -26.86 11.88 23.53
CA LYS A 327 -27.22 11.05 22.36
C LYS A 327 -26.51 11.41 21.04
N SER A 328 -25.87 12.58 20.97
CA SER A 328 -25.18 13.13 19.80
C SER A 328 -23.66 12.91 19.78
N THR A 329 -23.05 12.17 20.71
CA THR A 329 -21.58 11.97 20.71
C THR A 329 -21.23 10.52 20.35
N LEU A 330 -20.27 10.34 19.44
CA LEU A 330 -19.78 9.04 18.99
C LEU A 330 -18.70 8.51 19.93
N LEU A 331 -18.70 7.20 20.16
CA LEU A 331 -17.69 6.53 20.98
C LEU A 331 -17.02 5.41 20.18
N SER A 332 -15.75 5.60 19.81
CA SER A 332 -14.99 4.60 19.05
C SER A 332 -13.76 4.17 19.85
N TYR A 333 -13.51 2.86 19.90
CA TYR A 333 -12.45 2.29 20.73
C TYR A 333 -11.79 1.07 20.09
N PHE A 334 -10.53 0.82 20.46
CA PHE A 334 -9.76 -0.32 19.98
C PHE A 334 -8.84 -0.87 21.09
N PHE A 335 -8.64 -2.19 21.10
CA PHE A 335 -7.79 -2.88 22.08
C PHE A 335 -6.64 -3.57 21.35
N CYS A 336 -5.42 -3.06 21.52
CA CYS A 336 -4.24 -3.71 20.98
C CYS A 336 -3.93 -4.99 21.78
N GLN A 337 -3.53 -6.05 21.09
CA GLN A 337 -3.04 -7.28 21.73
C GLN A 337 -1.78 -7.77 21.05
N ALA A 338 -0.63 -7.72 21.74
CA ALA A 338 0.67 -8.05 21.15
C ALA A 338 0.71 -9.47 20.57
N THR A 339 -0.05 -10.37 21.18
CA THR A 339 -0.13 -11.80 20.88
C THR A 339 -1.06 -12.14 19.73
N ASP A 340 -1.87 -11.18 19.24
CA ASP A 340 -2.79 -11.39 18.11
C ASP A 340 -2.35 -10.54 16.92
N SER A 341 -1.84 -11.20 15.89
CA SER A 341 -1.30 -10.57 14.67
C SER A 341 -2.34 -9.73 13.91
N ARG A 342 -3.64 -9.97 14.13
CA ARG A 342 -4.72 -9.20 13.52
C ARG A 342 -4.86 -7.82 14.14
N ILE A 343 -4.58 -7.68 15.44
CA ILE A 343 -4.85 -6.46 16.22
C ILE A 343 -3.59 -5.89 16.92
N ASN A 344 -2.40 -6.24 16.44
CA ASN A 344 -1.11 -5.74 16.95
C ASN A 344 -0.39 -4.76 16.00
N ASN A 345 -1.12 -4.18 15.05
CA ASN A 345 -0.55 -3.27 14.04
C ASN A 345 -1.37 -1.98 13.95
N ALA A 346 -0.69 -0.89 13.60
CA ALA A 346 -1.31 0.44 13.56
C ALA A 346 -2.50 0.52 12.57
N THR A 347 -2.37 -0.11 11.41
CA THR A 347 -3.44 -0.17 10.39
C THR A 347 -4.72 -0.80 10.92
N ALA A 348 -4.62 -1.87 11.72
CA ALA A 348 -5.76 -2.51 12.36
C ALA A 348 -6.46 -1.58 13.37
N VAL A 349 -5.68 -0.80 14.14
CA VAL A 349 -6.22 0.23 15.05
C VAL A 349 -7.11 1.21 14.27
N LEU A 350 -6.61 1.74 13.15
CA LEU A 350 -7.39 2.67 12.32
C LEU A 350 -8.62 2.02 11.69
N ARG A 351 -8.49 0.79 11.16
CA ARG A 351 -9.64 0.05 10.59
C ARG A 351 -10.73 -0.12 11.63
N GLY A 352 -10.38 -0.55 12.85
CA GLY A 352 -11.34 -0.71 13.94
C GLY A 352 -11.98 0.61 14.38
N LEU A 353 -11.19 1.68 14.50
CA LEU A 353 -11.72 2.99 14.88
C LEU A 353 -12.68 3.57 13.82
N ILE A 354 -12.31 3.51 12.54
CA ILE A 354 -13.16 3.99 11.43
C ILE A 354 -14.42 3.14 11.34
N TYR A 355 -14.30 1.81 11.44
CA TYR A 355 -15.44 0.90 11.39
C TYR A 355 -16.50 1.27 12.45
N LEU A 356 -16.10 1.51 13.71
CA LEU A 356 -17.05 1.90 14.75
C LEU A 356 -17.66 3.30 14.54
N LEU A 357 -16.91 4.24 13.96
CA LEU A 357 -17.44 5.58 13.64
C LEU A 357 -18.48 5.49 12.51
N VAL A 358 -18.18 4.73 11.46
CA VAL A 358 -19.08 4.52 10.33
C VAL A 358 -20.31 3.72 10.74
N ASP A 359 -20.18 2.71 11.60
CA ASP A 359 -21.31 1.93 12.10
C ASP A 359 -22.29 2.79 12.93
N GLN A 360 -21.77 3.73 13.74
CA GLN A 360 -22.60 4.65 14.53
C GLN A 360 -23.17 5.81 13.72
N GLN A 361 -22.42 6.29 12.73
CA GLN A 361 -22.83 7.37 11.82
C GLN A 361 -22.57 6.94 10.36
N PRO A 362 -23.52 6.22 9.71
CA PRO A 362 -23.29 5.64 8.39
C PRO A 362 -23.02 6.67 7.29
N SER A 363 -23.45 7.93 7.48
CA SER A 363 -23.10 9.03 6.56
C SER A 363 -21.59 9.22 6.37
N LEU A 364 -20.75 8.79 7.32
CA LEU A 364 -19.29 8.90 7.23
C LEU A 364 -18.68 7.94 6.20
N ILE A 365 -19.41 6.88 5.79
CA ILE A 365 -18.92 5.91 4.79
C ILE A 365 -18.54 6.58 3.47
N SER A 366 -19.13 7.73 3.14
CA SER A 366 -18.80 8.46 1.90
C SER A 366 -17.32 8.86 1.84
N HIS A 367 -16.67 9.09 2.98
CA HIS A 367 -15.23 9.39 3.03
C HIS A 367 -14.37 8.17 2.67
N VAL A 368 -14.81 6.97 3.09
CA VAL A 368 -14.15 5.70 2.79
C VAL A 368 -14.41 5.29 1.33
N ARG A 369 -15.67 5.40 0.89
CA ARG A 369 -16.14 4.96 -0.42
C ARG A 369 -15.40 5.64 -1.58
N LYS A 370 -15.13 6.95 -1.48
CA LYS A 370 -14.40 7.73 -2.50
C LYS A 370 -13.08 7.09 -2.92
N LYS A 371 -12.37 6.45 -1.99
CA LYS A 371 -11.11 5.74 -2.28
C LYS A 371 -11.35 4.25 -2.56
N TYR A 372 -12.29 3.63 -1.85
CA TYR A 372 -12.61 2.21 -2.01
C TYR A 372 -13.14 1.86 -3.40
N GLU A 373 -13.92 2.72 -4.06
CA GLU A 373 -14.41 2.46 -5.42
C GLU A 373 -13.29 2.30 -6.46
N LYS A 374 -12.11 2.90 -6.22
CA LYS A 374 -10.95 2.80 -7.12
C LYS A 374 -10.05 1.61 -6.81
N ALA A 375 -9.81 1.34 -5.52
CA ALA A 375 -8.82 0.35 -5.07
C ALA A 375 -9.45 -0.98 -4.61
N GLY A 376 -10.75 -1.00 -4.32
CA GLY A 376 -11.45 -2.13 -3.72
C GLY A 376 -10.85 -2.55 -2.39
N LYS A 377 -10.88 -3.86 -2.12
CA LYS A 377 -10.34 -4.48 -0.90
C LYS A 377 -8.85 -4.18 -0.66
N MET A 378 -8.06 -3.99 -1.72
CA MET A 378 -6.63 -3.70 -1.62
C MET A 378 -6.34 -2.40 -0.85
N LEU A 379 -7.29 -1.45 -0.80
CA LEU A 379 -7.21 -0.22 0.00
C LEU A 379 -6.85 -0.48 1.48
N PHE A 380 -7.27 -1.63 2.01
CA PHE A 380 -7.13 -1.97 3.43
C PHE A 380 -6.02 -3.00 3.71
N GLU A 381 -5.44 -3.60 2.67
CA GLU A 381 -4.52 -4.74 2.76
C GLU A 381 -3.18 -4.53 2.04
N ASP A 382 -3.08 -3.51 1.18
CA ASP A 382 -1.84 -3.18 0.49
C ASP A 382 -0.78 -2.55 1.42
N ALA A 383 0.45 -2.38 0.91
CA ALA A 383 1.54 -1.76 1.66
C ALA A 383 1.26 -0.29 2.06
N ASN A 384 0.28 0.36 1.41
CA ASN A 384 -0.10 1.76 1.61
C ASN A 384 -1.37 1.92 2.46
N ALA A 385 -1.92 0.83 2.99
CA ALA A 385 -3.17 0.83 3.73
C ALA A 385 -3.15 1.83 4.89
N TRP A 386 -2.02 1.94 5.59
CA TRP A 386 -1.83 2.94 6.66
C TRP A 386 -2.07 4.37 6.18
N THR A 387 -1.43 4.77 5.07
CA THR A 387 -1.55 6.12 4.51
C THR A 387 -2.97 6.40 4.03
N ALA A 388 -3.57 5.45 3.31
CA ALA A 388 -4.93 5.62 2.82
C ALA A 388 -5.93 5.76 3.98
N LEU A 389 -5.79 4.92 5.00
CA LEU A 389 -6.66 4.93 6.19
C LEU A 389 -6.41 6.14 7.08
N SER A 390 -5.17 6.60 7.25
CA SER A 390 -4.87 7.79 8.06
C SER A 390 -5.43 9.06 7.43
N GLU A 391 -5.40 9.17 6.09
CA GLU A 391 -6.02 10.27 5.38
C GLU A 391 -7.56 10.19 5.43
N ILE A 392 -8.14 8.99 5.25
CA ILE A 392 -9.59 8.77 5.41
C ILE A 392 -10.02 9.17 6.82
N PHE A 393 -9.28 8.71 7.84
CA PHE A 393 -9.56 9.02 9.23
C PHE A 393 -9.47 10.52 9.49
N THR A 394 -8.41 11.18 9.04
CA THR A 394 -8.25 12.63 9.18
C THR A 394 -9.37 13.41 8.49
N ASN A 395 -9.77 12.98 7.29
CA ASN A 395 -10.90 13.57 6.56
C ASN A 395 -12.25 13.37 7.27
N ILE A 396 -12.45 12.22 7.93
CA ILE A 396 -13.62 11.99 8.79
C ILE A 396 -13.59 12.94 9.99
N LEU A 397 -12.43 13.09 10.63
CA LEU A 397 -12.24 13.91 11.82
C LEU A 397 -12.37 15.43 11.54
N GLN A 398 -11.98 15.87 10.35
CA GLN A 398 -12.16 17.25 9.87
C GLN A 398 -13.54 17.50 9.26
N GLY A 399 -14.37 16.47 9.12
CA GLY A 399 -15.68 16.58 8.50
C GLY A 399 -16.60 17.52 9.30
N PRO A 400 -17.25 18.52 8.64
CA PRO A 400 -18.13 19.47 9.33
C PRO A 400 -19.33 18.78 9.99
N ASN A 401 -19.73 17.64 9.43
CA ASN A 401 -20.84 16.80 9.87
C ASN A 401 -20.46 15.78 10.96
N LEU A 402 -19.22 15.81 11.47
CA LEU A 402 -18.83 14.91 12.55
C LEU A 402 -19.40 15.40 13.87
N ASN A 403 -20.14 14.50 14.51
CA ASN A 403 -20.61 14.64 15.88
C ASN A 403 -19.44 14.69 16.87
N SER A 404 -19.65 15.23 18.08
CA SER A 404 -18.64 15.14 19.14
C SER A 404 -18.18 13.69 19.29
N THR A 405 -16.88 13.44 19.35
CA THR A 405 -16.34 12.08 19.23
C THR A 405 -15.30 11.80 20.30
N CYS A 406 -15.43 10.67 20.99
CA CYS A 406 -14.44 10.16 21.93
C CYS A 406 -13.75 8.93 21.33
N LEU A 407 -12.42 8.96 21.26
CA LEU A 407 -11.56 7.93 20.69
C LEU A 407 -10.73 7.29 21.80
N ILE A 408 -10.71 5.96 21.87
CA ILE A 408 -10.03 5.23 22.94
C ILE A 408 -9.13 4.13 22.36
N VAL A 409 -7.85 4.10 22.74
CA VAL A 409 -6.92 3.03 22.34
C VAL A 409 -6.25 2.44 23.57
N ASP A 410 -6.52 1.17 23.86
CA ASP A 410 -5.86 0.42 24.93
C ASP A 410 -4.59 -0.28 24.42
N GLY A 411 -3.51 -0.20 25.20
CA GLY A 411 -2.29 -0.99 24.98
C GLY A 411 -1.43 -0.49 23.81
N LEU A 412 -1.09 0.79 23.74
CA LEU A 412 -0.22 1.31 22.68
C LEU A 412 1.13 0.57 22.61
N ASP A 413 1.67 0.12 23.75
CA ASP A 413 2.89 -0.71 23.80
C ASP A 413 2.73 -2.09 23.15
N GLU A 414 1.51 -2.56 22.96
CA GLU A 414 1.21 -3.84 22.33
C GLU A 414 1.08 -3.76 20.79
N CYS A 415 1.21 -2.55 20.22
CA CYS A 415 1.28 -2.35 18.77
C CYS A 415 2.72 -2.56 18.29
N ILE A 416 3.00 -3.73 17.70
CA ILE A 416 4.35 -4.15 17.28
C ILE A 416 4.77 -3.47 15.96
N LYS A 417 3.83 -3.30 15.02
CA LYS A 417 4.11 -2.72 13.70
C LYS A 417 3.63 -1.27 13.62
N GLU A 418 4.52 -0.39 13.18
CA GLU A 418 4.22 1.03 12.86
C GLU A 418 3.73 1.90 14.03
N LEU A 419 4.05 1.53 15.28
CA LEU A 419 3.71 2.32 16.47
C LEU A 419 4.15 3.80 16.38
N PRO A 420 5.35 4.17 15.91
CA PRO A 420 5.71 5.59 15.78
C PRO A 420 4.73 6.38 14.92
N LYS A 421 4.27 5.80 13.80
CA LYS A 421 3.29 6.44 12.91
C LYS A 421 1.94 6.65 13.61
N LEU A 422 1.51 5.68 14.42
CA LEU A 422 0.27 5.77 15.20
C LEU A 422 0.34 6.88 16.25
N LEU A 423 1.47 6.99 16.96
CA LEU A 423 1.69 8.04 17.97
C LEU A 423 1.65 9.42 17.32
N ASP A 424 2.34 9.61 16.19
CA ASP A 424 2.34 10.87 15.44
C ASP A 424 0.91 11.26 15.03
N LEU A 425 0.12 10.30 14.54
CA LEU A 425 -1.26 10.54 14.14
C LEU A 425 -2.16 10.92 15.32
N ILE A 426 -2.01 10.28 16.48
CA ILE A 426 -2.78 10.62 17.69
C ILE A 426 -2.47 12.06 18.14
N VAL A 427 -1.19 12.41 18.16
CA VAL A 427 -0.75 13.77 18.52
C VAL A 427 -1.32 14.79 17.53
N GLN A 428 -1.18 14.54 16.23
CA GLN A 428 -1.72 15.44 15.19
C GLN A 428 -3.24 15.59 15.29
N THR A 429 -3.98 14.49 15.33
CA THR A 429 -5.46 14.51 15.34
C THR A 429 -6.04 15.07 16.63
N SER A 430 -5.32 15.01 17.76
CA SER A 430 -5.76 15.65 19.01
C SER A 430 -5.86 17.18 18.90
N ALA A 431 -5.11 17.80 17.98
CA ALA A 431 -5.10 19.25 17.76
C ALA A 431 -6.05 19.70 16.63
N VAL A 432 -6.61 18.77 15.84
CA VAL A 432 -7.33 19.08 14.60
C VAL A 432 -8.71 19.69 14.83
N SER A 433 -9.47 19.22 15.83
CA SER A 433 -10.85 19.70 16.04
C SER A 433 -11.22 19.70 17.53
N PRO A 434 -11.92 20.76 18.00
CA PRO A 434 -12.39 20.84 19.38
C PRO A 434 -13.54 19.86 19.70
N ARG A 435 -14.02 19.09 18.72
CA ARG A 435 -15.07 18.08 18.91
C ARG A 435 -14.53 16.71 19.28
N ILE A 436 -13.20 16.52 19.24
CA ILE A 436 -12.54 15.23 19.43
C ILE A 436 -11.86 15.18 20.79
N LYS A 437 -11.97 14.04 21.48
CA LYS A 437 -11.21 13.72 22.70
C LYS A 437 -10.62 12.33 22.61
N TRP A 438 -9.38 12.19 23.04
CA TRP A 438 -8.62 10.93 23.06
C TRP A 438 -8.40 10.43 24.49
N ILE A 439 -8.52 9.11 24.68
CA ILE A 439 -7.98 8.38 25.83
C ILE A 439 -7.05 7.29 25.30
N VAL A 440 -5.82 7.23 25.81
CA VAL A 440 -4.86 6.18 25.43
C VAL A 440 -4.27 5.52 26.67
N SER A 441 -4.00 4.21 26.59
CA SER A 441 -3.27 3.49 27.65
C SER A 441 -1.95 2.90 27.14
N SER A 442 -0.94 2.87 28.01
CA SER A 442 0.32 2.17 27.72
C SER A 442 1.10 1.78 28.99
N ARG A 443 2.14 0.97 28.84
CA ARG A 443 3.22 0.82 29.83
C ARG A 443 4.08 2.09 29.96
N ASN A 444 4.89 2.11 31.02
CA ASN A 444 5.92 3.12 31.27
C ASN A 444 7.10 2.96 30.29
N TRP A 445 6.88 3.22 29.01
CA TRP A 445 7.90 3.12 27.97
C TRP A 445 8.46 4.50 27.56
N PRO A 446 9.78 4.72 27.65
CA PRO A 446 10.38 6.03 27.34
C PRO A 446 10.13 6.52 25.90
N SER A 447 10.01 5.61 24.94
CA SER A 447 9.74 5.93 23.53
C SER A 447 8.32 6.49 23.31
N ILE A 448 7.32 5.91 23.99
CA ILE A 448 5.94 6.38 23.97
C ILE A 448 5.84 7.71 24.72
N GLU A 449 6.51 7.81 25.87
CA GLU A 449 6.56 9.03 26.67
C GLU A 449 7.10 10.21 25.86
N LYS A 450 8.27 10.05 25.22
CA LYS A 450 8.87 11.09 24.38
C LYS A 450 7.95 11.57 23.25
N SER A 451 7.19 10.66 22.64
CA SER A 451 6.32 10.97 21.51
C SER A 451 5.04 11.67 21.95
N LEU A 452 4.33 11.12 22.94
CA LEU A 452 3.13 11.74 23.50
C LEU A 452 3.45 13.04 24.24
N ASP A 453 4.70 13.21 24.70
CA ASP A 453 5.09 14.42 25.41
C ASP A 453 5.12 15.67 24.53
N SER A 454 5.23 15.49 23.22
CA SER A 454 5.13 16.57 22.22
C SER A 454 3.72 17.16 22.08
N ALA A 455 2.69 16.51 22.61
CA ALA A 455 1.31 17.03 22.58
C ALA A 455 1.12 18.17 23.59
N THR A 456 0.59 19.31 23.12
CA THR A 456 0.42 20.54 23.91
C THR A 456 -0.76 20.50 24.89
N GLN A 457 -1.76 19.66 24.65
CA GLN A 457 -3.04 19.61 25.37
C GLN A 457 -3.30 18.24 26.04
N LYS A 458 -2.26 17.69 26.69
CA LYS A 458 -2.27 16.36 27.31
C LYS A 458 -2.48 16.43 28.83
N LEU A 459 -3.19 15.43 29.37
CA LEU A 459 -3.26 15.13 30.79
C LEU A 459 -2.70 13.73 31.03
N ARG A 460 -1.93 13.57 32.11
CA ARG A 460 -1.25 12.31 32.46
C ARG A 460 -1.85 11.73 33.74
N LEU A 461 -2.34 10.50 33.66
CA LEU A 461 -2.80 9.73 34.81
C LEU A 461 -1.85 8.54 35.00
N CYS A 462 -1.09 8.59 36.09
CA CYS A 462 -0.14 7.55 36.49
C CYS A 462 -0.80 6.66 37.55
N LEU A 463 -0.95 5.36 37.27
CA LEU A 463 -1.58 4.44 38.22
C LEU A 463 -0.74 4.26 39.49
N GLU A 464 0.59 4.38 39.38
CA GLU A 464 1.55 4.27 40.47
C GLU A 464 1.43 5.43 41.48
N LEU A 465 1.12 6.64 40.99
CA LEU A 465 0.92 7.82 41.85
C LEU A 465 -0.45 7.83 42.55
N ASN A 466 -1.33 6.89 42.20
CA ASN A 466 -2.67 6.71 42.78
C ASN A 466 -2.78 5.38 43.53
N GLU A 467 -1.69 4.96 44.20
CA GLU A 467 -1.57 3.64 44.83
C GLU A 467 -2.69 3.34 45.85
N THR A 468 -3.14 4.33 46.61
CA THR A 468 -4.23 4.19 47.59
C THR A 468 -5.57 3.83 46.92
N SER A 469 -5.92 4.52 45.84
CA SER A 469 -7.13 4.27 45.05
C SER A 469 -7.07 2.94 44.30
N VAL A 470 -5.92 2.61 43.72
CA VAL A 470 -5.70 1.32 43.04
C VAL A 470 -5.76 0.16 44.04
N SER A 471 -5.20 0.32 45.24
CA SER A 471 -5.25 -0.69 46.31
C SER A 471 -6.69 -0.93 46.82
N ALA A 472 -7.49 0.14 46.94
CA ALA A 472 -8.90 0.02 47.30
C ALA A 472 -9.71 -0.74 46.23
N ALA A 473 -9.46 -0.46 44.94
CA ALA A 473 -10.07 -1.20 43.83
C ALA A 473 -9.65 -2.69 43.86
N ILE A 474 -8.37 -2.98 44.07
CA ILE A 474 -7.88 -4.36 44.15
C ILE A 474 -8.49 -5.10 45.35
N THR A 475 -8.64 -4.46 46.50
CA THR A 475 -9.30 -5.06 47.68
C THR A 475 -10.75 -5.46 47.37
N THR A 476 -11.46 -4.61 46.63
CA THR A 476 -12.82 -4.90 46.16
C THR A 476 -12.85 -6.04 45.14
N PHE A 477 -11.89 -6.08 44.22
CA PHE A 477 -11.72 -7.17 43.24
C PHE A 477 -11.41 -8.50 43.93
N ILE A 478 -10.49 -8.50 44.91
CA ILE A 478 -10.16 -9.67 45.72
C ILE A 478 -11.41 -10.20 46.41
N LYS A 479 -12.18 -9.33 47.07
CA LYS A 479 -13.43 -9.74 47.74
C LYS A 479 -14.36 -10.44 46.75
N SER A 480 -14.67 -9.83 45.62
CA SER A 480 -15.55 -10.45 44.61
C SER A 480 -15.03 -11.80 44.09
N LYS A 481 -13.72 -11.92 43.78
CA LYS A 481 -13.13 -13.18 43.30
C LYS A 481 -13.11 -14.27 44.36
N VAL A 482 -12.88 -13.92 45.62
CA VAL A 482 -12.91 -14.85 46.75
C VAL A 482 -14.34 -15.32 47.02
N ASP A 483 -15.33 -14.45 46.87
CA ASP A 483 -16.75 -14.79 47.00
C ASP A 483 -17.19 -15.77 45.91
N TRP A 484 -16.74 -15.52 44.68
CA TRP A 484 -16.95 -16.43 43.55
C TRP A 484 -16.28 -17.79 43.79
N LEU A 485 -15.01 -17.82 44.23
CA LEU A 485 -14.29 -19.05 44.59
C LEU A 485 -14.98 -19.82 45.70
N ALA A 486 -15.42 -19.13 46.76
CA ALA A 486 -16.10 -19.74 47.89
C ALA A 486 -17.43 -20.37 47.48
N THR A 487 -18.18 -19.71 46.60
CA THR A 487 -19.44 -20.22 46.05
C THR A 487 -19.20 -21.44 45.15
N ARG A 488 -18.19 -21.37 44.27
CA ARG A 488 -17.86 -22.43 43.32
C ARG A 488 -17.35 -23.70 43.99
N ASN A 489 -16.48 -23.57 45.01
CA ASN A 489 -15.79 -24.69 45.64
C ASN A 489 -16.40 -25.09 47.00
N GLY A 490 -17.49 -24.44 47.42
CA GLY A 490 -18.16 -24.71 48.69
C GLY A 490 -17.29 -24.40 49.91
N TYR A 491 -16.51 -23.32 49.89
CA TYR A 491 -15.62 -22.97 51.00
C TYR A 491 -16.38 -22.49 52.23
N SER A 492 -15.89 -22.88 53.42
CA SER A 492 -16.37 -22.33 54.69
C SER A 492 -16.03 -20.85 54.83
N ASN A 493 -16.79 -20.09 55.63
CA ASN A 493 -16.50 -18.68 55.92
C ASN A 493 -15.07 -18.48 56.45
N CYS A 494 -14.58 -19.41 57.28
CA CYS A 494 -13.21 -19.38 57.81
C CYS A 494 -12.16 -19.51 56.68
N THR A 495 -12.37 -20.42 55.72
CA THR A 495 -11.47 -20.59 54.56
C THR A 495 -11.51 -19.37 53.66
N ARG A 496 -12.70 -18.82 53.42
CA ARG A 496 -12.93 -17.60 52.63
C ARG A 496 -12.17 -16.40 53.20
N ASP A 497 -12.32 -16.14 54.50
CA ASP A 497 -11.64 -15.03 55.19
C ASP A 497 -10.11 -15.20 55.15
N THR A 498 -9.64 -16.43 55.29
CA THR A 498 -8.21 -16.77 55.18
C THR A 498 -7.65 -16.46 53.79
N VAL A 499 -8.36 -16.86 52.73
CA VAL A 499 -7.97 -16.56 51.33
C VAL A 499 -7.97 -15.04 51.10
N GLN A 500 -9.02 -14.34 51.55
CA GLN A 500 -9.14 -12.90 51.36
C GLN A 500 -8.01 -12.13 52.05
N GLN A 501 -7.69 -12.47 53.31
CA GLN A 501 -6.59 -11.83 54.03
C GLN A 501 -5.23 -12.09 53.36
N HIS A 502 -4.99 -13.31 52.88
CA HIS A 502 -3.75 -13.67 52.21
C HIS A 502 -3.58 -12.92 50.88
N LEU A 503 -4.61 -12.90 50.03
CA LEU A 503 -4.57 -12.19 48.76
C LEU A 503 -4.36 -10.68 48.96
N THR A 504 -5.01 -10.08 49.97
CA THR A 504 -4.89 -8.65 50.26
C THR A 504 -3.48 -8.27 50.69
N ARG A 505 -2.80 -9.13 51.47
CA ARG A 505 -1.43 -8.88 51.93
C ARG A 505 -0.36 -9.08 50.85
N ASN A 506 -0.60 -9.96 49.87
CA ASN A 506 0.45 -10.42 48.94
C ASN A 506 0.31 -9.91 47.50
N ALA A 507 -0.82 -9.30 47.13
CA ALA A 507 -1.07 -8.87 45.75
C ALA A 507 -0.18 -7.71 45.26
N ASN A 508 0.46 -6.94 46.15
CA ASN A 508 1.32 -5.78 45.82
C ASN A 508 0.72 -4.88 44.71
N SER A 509 -0.55 -4.55 44.86
CA SER A 509 -1.31 -3.74 43.92
C SER A 509 -1.32 -4.26 42.47
N THR A 510 -1.34 -5.59 42.26
CA THR A 510 -1.33 -6.23 40.93
C THR A 510 -2.55 -7.13 40.71
N PHE A 511 -3.45 -6.74 39.80
CA PHE A 511 -4.66 -7.52 39.48
C PHE A 511 -4.32 -8.88 38.84
N LEU A 512 -3.28 -8.93 38.00
CA LEU A 512 -2.85 -10.16 37.33
C LEU A 512 -2.43 -11.25 38.32
N TRP A 513 -1.72 -10.88 39.40
CA TRP A 513 -1.32 -11.83 40.45
C TRP A 513 -2.55 -12.43 41.13
N VAL A 514 -3.54 -11.61 41.48
CA VAL A 514 -4.80 -12.09 42.10
C VAL A 514 -5.54 -13.04 41.14
N ALA A 515 -5.61 -12.70 39.85
CA ALA A 515 -6.27 -13.54 38.85
C ALA A 515 -5.59 -14.91 38.70
N LEU A 516 -4.25 -14.94 38.59
CA LEU A 516 -3.47 -16.18 38.49
C LEU A 516 -3.64 -17.06 39.73
N VAL A 517 -3.53 -16.49 40.93
CA VAL A 517 -3.72 -17.24 42.19
C VAL A 517 -5.16 -17.77 42.31
N CYS A 518 -6.16 -16.97 41.92
CA CYS A 518 -7.56 -17.42 41.95
C CYS A 518 -7.84 -18.53 40.92
N GLN A 519 -7.19 -18.49 39.76
CA GLN A 519 -7.27 -19.55 38.74
C GLN A 519 -6.68 -20.86 39.28
N GLU A 520 -5.52 -20.82 39.93
CA GLU A 520 -4.90 -21.99 40.58
C GLU A 520 -5.76 -22.55 41.73
N LEU A 521 -6.49 -21.70 42.44
CA LEU A 521 -7.41 -22.08 43.53
C LEU A 521 -8.76 -22.60 43.03
N SER A 522 -9.08 -22.49 41.73
CA SER A 522 -10.41 -22.75 41.18
C SER A 522 -10.88 -24.21 41.27
N ASN A 523 -9.97 -25.17 41.42
CA ASN A 523 -10.28 -26.61 41.49
C ASN A 523 -9.78 -27.28 42.79
N ILE A 524 -9.51 -26.49 43.84
CA ILE A 524 -8.94 -26.99 45.10
C ILE A 524 -10.03 -27.09 46.17
N SER A 525 -10.06 -28.19 46.92
CA SER A 525 -10.99 -28.36 48.05
C SER A 525 -10.56 -27.52 49.27
N GLY A 526 -11.53 -26.96 50.00
CA GLY A 526 -11.32 -25.97 51.06
C GLY A 526 -10.29 -26.34 52.16
N TRP A 527 -10.09 -27.63 52.44
CA TRP A 527 -9.12 -28.09 53.44
C TRP A 527 -7.66 -28.06 52.97
N LYS A 528 -7.40 -28.11 51.65
CA LYS A 528 -6.04 -27.99 51.07
C LYS A 528 -5.62 -26.54 50.83
N VAL A 529 -6.57 -25.61 50.95
CA VAL A 529 -6.38 -24.19 50.65
C VAL A 529 -5.30 -23.54 51.53
N PRO A 530 -5.24 -23.74 52.87
CA PRO A 530 -4.22 -23.10 53.69
C PRO A 530 -2.80 -23.53 53.32
N GLN A 531 -2.60 -24.82 53.02
CA GLN A 531 -1.30 -25.37 52.61
C GLN A 531 -0.87 -24.81 51.25
N LYS A 532 -1.80 -24.69 50.29
CA LYS A 532 -1.51 -24.17 48.95
C LYS A 532 -1.36 -22.63 48.94
N LEU A 533 -2.07 -21.92 49.83
CA LEU A 533 -1.93 -20.47 50.06
C LEU A 533 -0.56 -20.12 50.61
N ALA A 534 -0.08 -20.86 51.62
CA ALA A 534 1.24 -20.64 52.21
C ALA A 534 2.39 -20.74 51.18
N ALA A 535 2.17 -21.46 50.08
CA ALA A 535 3.13 -21.58 49.01
C ALA A 535 3.12 -20.39 48.02
N PHE A 536 2.14 -19.47 48.01
CA PHE A 536 2.11 -18.35 47.05
C PHE A 536 2.91 -17.14 47.58
N PRO A 537 4.01 -16.73 46.91
CA PRO A 537 4.81 -15.61 47.35
C PRO A 537 4.18 -14.25 46.94
N PRO A 538 4.54 -13.15 47.63
CA PRO A 538 4.04 -11.81 47.32
C PRO A 538 4.64 -11.26 46.02
N GLY A 539 3.79 -10.66 45.18
CA GLY A 539 4.21 -10.01 43.93
C GLY A 539 4.36 -10.95 42.73
N LEU A 540 4.31 -10.35 41.54
CA LEU A 540 4.23 -11.08 40.26
C LEU A 540 5.53 -11.83 39.91
N ASP A 541 6.69 -11.21 40.14
CA ASP A 541 7.99 -11.82 39.83
C ASP A 541 8.27 -13.05 40.70
N ALA A 542 7.94 -12.99 41.99
CA ALA A 542 8.09 -14.13 42.88
C ALA A 542 7.10 -15.26 42.53
N LEU A 543 5.90 -14.91 42.04
CA LEU A 543 4.93 -15.89 41.54
C LEU A 543 5.45 -16.58 40.28
N TYR A 544 6.03 -15.84 39.33
CA TYR A 544 6.66 -16.44 38.15
C TYR A 544 7.86 -17.30 38.52
N GLN A 545 8.70 -16.87 39.48
CA GLN A 545 9.80 -17.69 39.97
C GLN A 545 9.29 -19.01 40.54
N ARG A 546 8.23 -18.98 41.35
CA ARG A 546 7.58 -20.21 41.84
C ARG A 546 7.09 -21.09 40.70
N MET A 547 6.44 -20.53 39.68
CA MET A 547 5.97 -21.32 38.54
C MET A 547 7.13 -21.99 37.81
N ILE A 548 8.26 -21.30 37.67
CA ILE A 548 9.50 -21.87 37.14
C ILE A 548 10.02 -22.99 38.05
N ASP A 549 10.01 -22.80 39.37
CA ASP A 549 10.43 -23.84 40.30
C ASP A 549 9.50 -25.07 40.25
N GLN A 550 8.19 -24.88 40.04
CA GLN A 550 7.25 -25.97 39.80
C GLN A 550 7.53 -26.71 38.48
N ILE A 551 7.95 -25.99 37.44
CA ILE A 551 8.39 -26.61 36.19
C ILE A 551 9.68 -27.39 36.41
N LYS A 552 10.63 -26.87 37.20
CA LYS A 552 11.89 -27.56 37.55
C LYS A 552 11.65 -28.88 38.29
N ASP A 553 10.62 -28.93 39.13
CA ASP A 553 10.25 -30.11 39.92
C ASP A 553 9.40 -31.14 39.14
N SER A 554 9.03 -30.84 37.88
CA SER A 554 8.25 -31.73 37.02
C SER A 554 9.11 -32.79 36.33
N GLU A 555 8.52 -33.94 35.99
CA GLU A 555 9.20 -34.98 35.19
C GLU A 555 9.57 -34.48 33.77
N ASP A 556 8.81 -33.51 33.24
CA ASP A 556 9.01 -32.90 31.91
C ASP A 556 9.79 -31.56 31.95
N ALA A 557 10.55 -31.30 33.02
CA ALA A 557 11.20 -30.02 33.29
C ALA A 557 12.08 -29.53 32.13
N GLU A 558 12.91 -30.41 31.55
CA GLU A 558 13.84 -30.04 30.48
C GLU A 558 13.09 -29.65 29.19
N LEU A 559 12.07 -30.43 28.80
CA LEU A 559 11.25 -30.13 27.62
C LEU A 559 10.52 -28.78 27.76
N CYS A 560 9.99 -28.49 28.95
CA CYS A 560 9.32 -27.22 29.22
C CYS A 560 10.29 -26.03 29.16
N LYS A 561 11.51 -26.19 29.70
CA LYS A 561 12.57 -25.17 29.61
C LYS A 561 12.96 -24.91 28.16
N ASP A 562 13.14 -25.95 27.35
CA ASP A 562 13.50 -25.81 25.93
C ASP A 562 12.42 -25.06 25.14
N ILE A 563 11.14 -25.39 25.37
CA ILE A 563 10.01 -24.68 24.73
C ILE A 563 10.01 -23.20 25.16
N LEU A 564 10.15 -22.92 26.46
CA LEU A 564 10.18 -21.54 26.96
C LEU A 564 11.39 -20.76 26.41
N ALA A 565 12.55 -21.40 26.28
CA ALA A 565 13.76 -20.81 25.74
C ALA A 565 13.60 -20.46 24.25
N VAL A 566 13.08 -21.39 23.44
CA VAL A 566 12.82 -21.16 22.00
C VAL A 566 11.77 -20.07 21.80
N VAL A 567 10.62 -20.14 22.47
CA VAL A 567 9.51 -19.17 22.31
C VAL A 567 9.92 -17.77 22.80
N SER A 568 10.84 -17.68 23.78
CA SER A 568 11.41 -16.40 24.22
C SER A 568 12.37 -15.79 23.18
N THR A 569 13.12 -16.62 22.47
CA THR A 569 14.18 -16.21 21.53
C THR A 569 13.67 -15.87 20.12
N VAL A 570 12.57 -16.48 19.67
CA VAL A 570 12.03 -16.25 18.32
C VAL A 570 11.53 -14.81 18.11
N TYR A 571 11.68 -14.31 16.88
CA TYR A 571 11.34 -12.93 16.48
C TYR A 571 9.85 -12.70 16.19
N ARG A 572 9.04 -13.77 16.16
CA ARG A 572 7.57 -13.72 16.05
C ARG A 572 6.95 -14.93 16.75
N PRO A 573 5.65 -14.89 17.11
CA PRO A 573 4.92 -16.10 17.49
C PRO A 573 5.09 -17.19 16.43
N VAL A 574 5.29 -18.42 16.90
CA VAL A 574 5.55 -19.61 16.07
C VAL A 574 4.36 -20.55 16.10
N THR A 575 4.13 -21.26 15.00
CA THR A 575 3.14 -22.33 14.96
C THR A 575 3.66 -23.56 15.69
N LEU A 576 2.77 -24.51 16.00
CA LEU A 576 3.17 -25.81 16.55
C LEU A 576 4.15 -26.54 15.64
N ASP A 577 3.89 -26.54 14.33
CA ASP A 577 4.75 -27.20 13.35
C ASP A 577 6.15 -26.59 13.30
N GLU A 578 6.25 -25.26 13.46
CA GLU A 578 7.54 -24.55 13.57
C GLU A 578 8.22 -24.81 14.92
N LEU A 579 7.47 -24.94 16.01
CA LEU A 579 8.02 -25.21 17.33
C LEU A 579 8.64 -26.61 17.39
N VAL A 580 7.95 -27.61 16.83
CA VAL A 580 8.45 -29.00 16.73
C VAL A 580 9.75 -29.07 15.92
N ALA A 581 9.97 -28.14 14.99
CA ALA A 581 11.21 -28.05 14.23
C ALA A 581 12.42 -27.60 15.07
N PHE A 582 12.21 -26.93 16.21
CA PHE A 582 13.27 -26.37 17.06
C PHE A 582 13.46 -27.10 18.38
N VAL A 583 12.47 -27.86 18.84
CA VAL A 583 12.52 -28.59 20.11
C VAL A 583 12.50 -30.09 19.85
N ASP A 584 13.39 -30.84 20.49
CA ASP A 584 13.45 -32.29 20.38
C ASP A 584 12.26 -32.94 21.12
N MET A 585 11.15 -33.14 20.41
CA MET A 585 9.93 -33.72 20.98
C MET A 585 10.03 -35.25 21.10
N PRO A 586 9.40 -35.87 22.13
CA PRO A 586 9.34 -37.32 22.28
C PRO A 586 8.71 -38.04 21.06
N ASN A 587 9.22 -39.23 20.73
CA ASN A 587 8.78 -40.02 19.58
C ASN A 587 7.26 -40.26 19.58
N GLY A 588 6.59 -39.94 18.46
CA GLY A 588 5.14 -40.12 18.28
C GLY A 588 4.29 -38.88 18.62
N VAL A 589 4.81 -37.94 19.41
CA VAL A 589 4.08 -36.74 19.86
C VAL A 589 4.05 -35.63 18.81
N ALA A 590 5.08 -35.55 17.96
CA ALA A 590 5.23 -34.51 16.93
C ALA A 590 4.03 -34.41 15.95
N ASN A 591 3.28 -35.49 15.76
CA ASN A 591 2.13 -35.54 14.86
C ASN A 591 0.77 -35.54 15.58
N GLU A 592 0.77 -35.45 16.92
CA GLU A 592 -0.44 -35.50 17.73
C GLU A 592 -0.73 -34.15 18.40
N TYR A 593 -1.65 -33.39 17.80
CA TYR A 593 -2.05 -32.06 18.28
C TYR A 593 -2.46 -32.05 19.77
N LYS A 594 -3.17 -33.09 20.23
CA LYS A 594 -3.61 -33.17 21.64
C LYS A 594 -2.43 -33.27 22.59
N ALA A 595 -1.47 -34.16 22.32
CA ALA A 595 -0.28 -34.31 23.13
C ALA A 595 0.60 -33.03 23.11
N LEU A 596 0.72 -32.36 21.96
CA LEU A 596 1.41 -31.06 21.86
C LEU A 596 0.71 -29.96 22.70
N SER A 597 -0.62 -29.94 22.70
CA SER A 597 -1.39 -28.99 23.51
C SER A 597 -1.26 -29.26 25.01
N GLU A 598 -1.13 -30.53 25.40
CA GLU A 598 -0.89 -30.94 26.79
C GLU A 598 0.49 -30.50 27.26
N ILE A 599 1.55 -30.71 26.45
CA ILE A 599 2.92 -30.27 26.76
C ILE A 599 3.00 -28.74 26.91
N ILE A 600 2.34 -27.98 26.03
CA ILE A 600 2.29 -26.52 26.19
C ILE A 600 1.54 -26.12 27.46
N GLY A 601 0.54 -26.91 27.88
CA GLY A 601 -0.12 -26.76 29.17
C GLY A 601 0.81 -27.01 30.37
N LEU A 602 1.82 -27.88 30.23
CA LEU A 602 2.83 -28.16 31.26
C LEU A 602 3.81 -26.99 31.46
N CYS A 603 4.05 -26.18 30.43
CA CYS A 603 4.78 -24.90 30.56
C CYS A 603 4.04 -23.86 31.43
N GLY A 604 2.91 -24.24 32.05
CA GLY A 604 2.13 -23.46 32.98
C GLY A 604 1.43 -22.26 32.33
N SER A 605 0.96 -21.33 33.15
CA SER A 605 0.32 -20.09 32.68
C SER A 605 1.29 -19.07 32.04
N PHE A 606 2.44 -19.51 31.52
CA PHE A 606 3.36 -18.69 30.74
C PHE A 606 2.94 -18.61 29.26
N LEU A 607 2.48 -19.72 28.69
CA LEU A 607 2.15 -19.86 27.27
C LEU A 607 0.65 -20.12 27.07
N THR A 608 0.13 -19.70 25.92
CA THR A 608 -1.21 -20.03 25.42
C THR A 608 -1.13 -20.50 23.98
N LEU A 609 -2.00 -21.44 23.65
CA LEU A 609 -2.19 -21.94 22.30
C LEU A 609 -3.46 -21.32 21.69
N ARG A 610 -3.32 -20.62 20.56
CA ARG A 610 -4.44 -20.04 19.78
C ARG A 610 -4.30 -20.42 18.33
N GLU A 611 -5.30 -21.09 17.74
CA GLU A 611 -5.29 -21.46 16.31
C GLU A 611 -3.94 -22.06 15.86
N TYR A 612 -3.42 -23.04 16.63
CA TYR A 612 -2.12 -23.69 16.38
C TYR A 612 -0.87 -22.81 16.53
N THR A 613 -1.01 -21.58 17.02
CA THR A 613 0.10 -20.65 17.29
C THR A 613 0.38 -20.55 18.78
N VAL A 614 1.65 -20.65 19.15
CA VAL A 614 2.14 -20.56 20.52
C VAL A 614 2.53 -19.11 20.82
N SER A 615 1.97 -18.55 21.89
CA SER A 615 2.22 -17.16 22.29
C SER A 615 2.20 -17.03 23.81
N PHE A 616 2.89 -16.01 24.33
CA PHE A 616 2.85 -15.71 25.77
C PHE A 616 1.46 -15.25 26.21
N ILE A 617 1.03 -15.62 27.41
CA ILE A 617 -0.23 -15.09 27.98
C ILE A 617 -0.16 -13.57 28.13
N HIS A 618 1.01 -13.08 28.53
CA HIS A 618 1.28 -11.67 28.70
C HIS A 618 2.76 -11.37 28.49
N GLN A 619 3.09 -10.23 27.88
CA GLN A 619 4.47 -9.83 27.59
C GLN A 619 5.36 -9.75 28.86
N SER A 620 4.80 -9.41 30.03
CA SER A 620 5.57 -9.43 31.29
C SER A 620 6.16 -10.79 31.64
N ALA A 621 5.51 -11.87 31.15
CA ALA A 621 5.99 -13.21 31.36
C ALA A 621 7.27 -13.42 30.54
N LYS A 622 7.28 -13.04 29.26
CA LYS A 622 8.50 -13.04 28.42
C LYS A 622 9.62 -12.19 29.01
N ASP A 623 9.30 -10.98 29.46
CA ASP A 623 10.28 -10.04 30.04
C ASP A 623 10.94 -10.67 31.29
N PHE A 624 10.15 -11.29 32.17
CA PHE A 624 10.66 -12.00 33.35
C PHE A 624 11.60 -13.16 32.97
N LEU A 625 11.23 -13.98 31.99
CA LEU A 625 12.06 -15.11 31.54
C LEU A 625 13.40 -14.66 30.94
N VAL A 626 13.41 -13.55 30.19
CA VAL A 626 14.61 -13.04 29.52
C VAL A 626 15.51 -12.23 30.46
N GLU A 627 14.94 -11.44 31.38
CA GLU A 627 15.72 -10.53 32.22
C GLU A 627 16.10 -11.12 33.58
N ARG A 628 15.23 -11.93 34.19
CA ARG A 628 15.39 -12.37 35.60
C ARG A 628 15.58 -13.87 35.77
N ALA A 629 14.84 -14.69 35.03
CA ALA A 629 15.00 -16.15 35.02
C ALA A 629 15.91 -16.63 33.87
N SER A 630 16.76 -15.75 33.36
CA SER A 630 17.63 -16.06 32.21
C SER A 630 18.57 -17.22 32.49
N ASN A 631 19.12 -17.32 33.69
CA ASN A 631 20.00 -18.43 34.08
C ASN A 631 19.26 -19.77 34.22
N ASP A 632 17.95 -19.74 34.51
CA ASP A 632 17.13 -20.95 34.69
C ASP A 632 16.67 -21.54 33.33
N ILE A 633 16.47 -20.69 32.33
CA ILE A 633 15.89 -21.04 31.02
C ILE A 633 16.95 -21.09 29.94
N PHE A 634 18.01 -20.29 30.10
CA PHE A 634 19.19 -20.28 29.25
C PHE A 634 20.41 -20.76 30.07
N PRO A 635 20.48 -22.05 30.46
CA PRO A 635 21.57 -22.57 31.29
C PRO A 635 22.95 -22.37 30.62
N SER A 636 22.99 -22.34 29.29
CA SER A 636 24.20 -22.07 28.50
C SER A 636 24.22 -20.65 27.88
N GLY A 637 23.24 -19.81 28.21
CA GLY A 637 23.07 -18.46 27.69
C GLY A 637 22.18 -18.38 26.43
N SER A 638 21.58 -17.21 26.19
CA SER A 638 20.64 -17.01 25.08
C SER A 638 21.28 -17.20 23.70
N LYS A 639 22.61 -16.99 23.59
CA LYS A 639 23.39 -17.19 22.38
C LYS A 639 23.34 -18.64 21.88
N ASP A 640 23.36 -19.61 22.78
CA ASP A 640 23.35 -21.03 22.42
C ASP A 640 22.00 -21.45 21.84
N ILE A 641 20.91 -20.88 22.34
CA ILE A 641 19.57 -21.09 21.75
C ILE A 641 19.47 -20.46 20.36
N HIS A 642 20.05 -19.27 20.14
CA HIS A 642 20.15 -18.69 18.79
C HIS A 642 20.94 -19.63 17.84
N GLN A 643 22.03 -20.24 18.31
CA GLN A 643 22.83 -21.19 17.53
C GLN A 643 22.07 -22.48 17.24
N HIS A 644 21.33 -23.01 18.22
CA HIS A 644 20.47 -24.19 18.06
C HIS A 644 19.38 -23.93 17.01
N ILE A 645 18.66 -22.81 17.11
CA ILE A 645 17.62 -22.42 16.13
C ILE A 645 18.23 -22.28 14.72
N TYR A 646 19.45 -21.73 14.61
CA TYR A 646 20.17 -21.65 13.33
C TYR A 646 20.44 -23.04 12.74
N TYR A 647 21.01 -23.97 13.52
CA TYR A 647 21.36 -25.30 13.04
C TYR A 647 20.12 -26.11 12.66
N GLN A 648 19.10 -26.11 13.53
CA GLN A 648 17.83 -26.78 13.25
C GLN A 648 17.12 -26.16 12.05
N SER A 649 17.17 -24.83 11.87
CA SER A 649 16.63 -24.20 10.67
C SER A 649 17.27 -24.71 9.39
N LEU A 650 18.60 -24.87 9.35
CA LEU A 650 19.28 -25.43 8.18
C LEU A 650 18.91 -26.90 7.95
N LYS A 651 18.83 -27.69 9.01
CA LYS A 651 18.46 -29.11 8.96
C LYS A 651 17.04 -29.30 8.40
N VAL A 652 16.05 -28.65 9.02
CA VAL A 652 14.63 -28.80 8.66
C VAL A 652 14.38 -28.26 7.25
N MET A 653 15.01 -27.14 6.87
CA MET A 653 14.95 -26.66 5.48
C MET A 653 15.55 -27.68 4.50
N SER A 654 16.68 -28.32 4.85
CA SER A 654 17.31 -29.31 3.96
C SER A 654 16.50 -30.60 3.82
N GLU A 655 15.75 -30.99 4.85
CA GLU A 655 14.90 -32.19 4.84
C GLU A 655 13.54 -31.94 4.17
N THR A 656 13.01 -30.72 4.28
CA THR A 656 11.64 -30.38 3.82
C THR A 656 11.62 -29.77 2.41
N LEU A 657 12.58 -28.90 2.10
CA LEU A 657 12.58 -28.18 0.84
C LEU A 657 12.97 -29.12 -0.33
N ARG A 658 12.17 -29.08 -1.39
CA ARG A 658 12.35 -29.88 -2.60
C ARG A 658 11.85 -29.12 -3.81
N GLN A 659 12.24 -29.55 -5.01
CA GLN A 659 11.72 -28.96 -6.24
C GLN A 659 10.19 -29.08 -6.29
N ASN A 660 9.50 -27.99 -6.65
CA ASN A 660 8.04 -27.97 -6.81
C ASN A 660 7.32 -28.42 -5.54
N VAL A 661 7.57 -27.75 -4.41
CA VAL A 661 7.05 -28.10 -3.08
C VAL A 661 5.52 -28.26 -3.11
N TYR A 662 4.83 -27.41 -3.86
CA TYR A 662 3.38 -27.37 -3.98
C TYR A 662 2.80 -28.32 -5.04
N MET A 663 3.66 -29.05 -5.77
CA MET A 663 3.28 -29.93 -6.89
C MET A 663 2.37 -29.21 -7.89
N LEU A 664 2.80 -28.04 -8.36
CA LEU A 664 2.09 -27.27 -9.39
C LEU A 664 2.16 -28.00 -10.73
N ASP A 665 1.07 -27.91 -11.50
CA ASP A 665 0.91 -28.67 -12.74
C ASP A 665 1.86 -28.21 -13.86
N HIS A 666 2.18 -26.91 -13.91
CA HIS A 666 3.00 -26.33 -14.98
C HIS A 666 3.87 -25.16 -14.51
N PRO A 667 5.05 -24.93 -15.12
CA PRO A 667 6.04 -23.97 -14.63
C PRO A 667 5.64 -22.50 -14.69
N GLY A 668 4.69 -22.13 -15.56
CA GLY A 668 4.20 -20.74 -15.70
C GLY A 668 3.02 -20.40 -14.79
N THR A 669 2.78 -21.18 -13.74
CA THR A 669 1.72 -20.92 -12.77
C THR A 669 2.04 -19.68 -11.95
N PHE A 670 1.17 -18.67 -12.00
CA PHE A 670 1.30 -17.45 -11.21
C PHE A 670 0.96 -17.69 -9.74
N ILE A 671 1.70 -17.03 -8.84
CA ILE A 671 1.51 -17.16 -7.39
C ILE A 671 0.09 -16.83 -6.91
N ASN A 672 -0.55 -15.83 -7.54
CA ASN A 672 -1.93 -15.42 -7.23
C ASN A 672 -2.98 -16.51 -7.51
N ASN A 673 -2.63 -17.52 -8.31
CA ASN A 673 -3.52 -18.61 -8.68
C ASN A 673 -3.30 -19.87 -7.81
N ILE A 674 -2.28 -19.87 -6.94
CA ILE A 674 -1.95 -21.01 -6.07
C ILE A 674 -2.82 -20.96 -4.82
N LYS A 675 -3.54 -22.04 -4.53
CA LYS A 675 -4.25 -22.21 -3.25
C LYS A 675 -3.36 -22.99 -2.27
N PRO A 676 -3.20 -22.53 -1.01
CA PRO A 676 -2.52 -23.29 0.02
C PRO A 676 -3.13 -24.68 0.18
N ARG A 677 -2.29 -25.72 0.17
CA ARG A 677 -2.74 -27.09 0.50
C ARG A 677 -2.95 -27.21 2.01
N ASN A 678 -3.80 -28.14 2.44
CA ASN A 678 -4.00 -28.46 3.85
C ASN A 678 -3.63 -29.94 4.09
N PRO A 679 -2.58 -30.25 4.87
CA PRO A 679 -1.64 -29.30 5.50
C PRO A 679 -0.73 -28.61 4.48
N ASP A 680 -0.28 -27.40 4.78
CA ASP A 680 0.64 -26.65 3.93
C ASP A 680 2.07 -27.18 4.14
N PRO A 681 2.74 -27.67 3.08
CA PRO A 681 4.07 -28.27 3.19
C PRO A 681 5.16 -27.30 3.68
N LEU A 682 4.93 -25.99 3.61
CA LEU A 682 5.90 -24.99 4.06
C LEU A 682 5.68 -24.54 5.51
N THR A 683 4.56 -24.89 6.17
CA THR A 683 4.20 -24.35 7.49
C THR A 683 5.33 -24.53 8.52
N ALA A 684 5.99 -25.69 8.55
CA ALA A 684 7.08 -25.98 9.50
C ALA A 684 8.38 -25.18 9.24
N VAL A 685 8.60 -24.70 8.01
CA VAL A 685 9.86 -24.03 7.59
C VAL A 685 9.73 -22.54 7.33
N GLN A 686 8.52 -21.98 7.36
CA GLN A 686 8.26 -20.56 7.06
C GLN A 686 9.12 -19.62 7.93
N TYR A 687 9.22 -19.90 9.23
CA TYR A 687 10.11 -19.15 10.13
C TYR A 687 11.58 -19.29 9.71
N SER A 688 12.03 -20.53 9.52
CA SER A 688 13.41 -20.85 9.18
C SER A 688 13.86 -20.18 7.88
N CYS A 689 13.03 -20.15 6.83
CA CYS A 689 13.40 -19.54 5.54
C CYS A 689 13.76 -18.05 5.63
N VAL A 690 13.19 -17.32 6.60
CA VAL A 690 13.35 -15.85 6.73
C VAL A 690 14.36 -15.46 7.82
N TYR A 691 14.38 -16.15 8.96
CA TYR A 691 15.08 -15.66 10.15
C TYR A 691 16.38 -16.39 10.49
N TRP A 692 16.70 -17.50 9.82
CA TRP A 692 17.90 -18.31 10.16
C TRP A 692 19.20 -17.50 10.17
N VAL A 693 19.39 -16.60 9.19
CA VAL A 693 20.58 -15.73 9.15
C VAL A 693 20.59 -14.73 10.29
N LYS A 694 19.45 -14.19 10.73
CA LYS A 694 19.42 -13.29 11.89
C LYS A 694 19.85 -13.98 13.18
N HIS A 695 19.46 -15.24 13.38
CA HIS A 695 19.94 -16.05 14.50
C HIS A 695 21.44 -16.34 14.40
N PHE A 696 21.94 -16.58 13.18
CA PHE A 696 23.37 -16.75 12.92
C PHE A 696 24.19 -15.48 13.24
N LEU A 697 23.75 -14.32 12.75
CA LEU A 697 24.46 -13.04 12.91
C LEU A 697 24.54 -12.58 14.37
N PHE A 698 23.57 -12.96 15.21
CA PHE A 698 23.57 -12.63 16.65
C PHE A 698 24.83 -13.14 17.38
N ASN A 699 25.50 -14.18 16.85
CA ASN A 699 26.61 -14.86 17.51
C ASN A 699 27.99 -14.58 16.86
N LEU A 700 28.12 -13.51 16.05
CA LEU A 700 29.33 -13.27 15.26
C LEU A 700 30.61 -12.94 16.06
N ASP A 701 30.48 -12.47 17.30
CA ASP A 701 31.58 -11.83 18.03
C ASP A 701 32.47 -12.77 18.87
N GLN A 702 32.07 -14.02 19.22
CA GLN A 702 32.77 -14.75 20.31
C GLN A 702 32.96 -16.28 20.23
N ILE A 703 32.62 -17.01 19.14
CA ILE A 703 32.74 -18.49 19.12
C ILE A 703 33.65 -19.03 18.00
N SER A 704 34.48 -20.03 18.35
CA SER A 704 35.36 -20.82 17.47
C SER A 704 34.62 -21.59 16.37
N ASP A 705 33.39 -22.04 16.60
CA ASP A 705 32.52 -22.72 15.62
C ASP A 705 31.98 -21.81 14.50
N SER A 706 32.00 -20.48 14.69
CA SER A 706 31.73 -19.56 13.58
C SER A 706 32.77 -19.71 12.46
N LYS A 707 33.97 -20.25 12.74
CA LYS A 707 34.98 -20.60 11.73
C LYS A 707 34.60 -21.85 10.92
N ASN A 708 33.89 -22.81 11.50
CA ASN A 708 33.45 -24.02 10.80
C ASN A 708 32.26 -23.72 9.88
N ALA A 709 31.28 -22.94 10.35
CA ALA A 709 30.12 -22.52 9.55
C ALA A 709 30.49 -21.56 8.40
N LEU A 710 31.42 -20.62 8.66
CA LEU A 710 31.94 -19.65 7.70
C LEU A 710 33.33 -20.06 7.19
N SER A 711 33.39 -21.20 6.51
CA SER A 711 34.57 -21.62 5.75
C SER A 711 34.18 -21.96 4.32
N ASP A 712 35.19 -22.10 3.46
CA ASP A 712 35.02 -22.54 2.08
C ASP A 712 34.37 -23.94 1.95
N ASN A 713 34.29 -24.71 3.04
CA ASN A 713 33.55 -25.97 3.15
C ASN A 713 32.51 -25.94 4.29
N GLY A 714 32.09 -24.74 4.69
CA GLY A 714 31.22 -24.55 5.84
C GLY A 714 29.77 -24.90 5.56
N ALA A 715 29.00 -25.10 6.63
CA ALA A 715 27.60 -25.50 6.58
C ALA A 715 26.73 -24.58 5.70
N ILE A 716 27.03 -23.28 5.65
CA ILE A 716 26.28 -22.29 4.86
C ILE A 716 26.48 -22.51 3.35
N LEU A 717 27.74 -22.69 2.90
CA LEU A 717 28.01 -22.94 1.49
C LEU A 717 27.50 -24.33 1.08
N ALA A 718 27.63 -25.32 1.96
CA ALA A 718 27.08 -26.66 1.73
C ALA A 718 25.55 -26.62 1.57
N PHE A 719 24.85 -25.90 2.44
CA PHE A 719 23.41 -25.68 2.32
C PHE A 719 23.05 -25.01 0.99
N PHE A 720 23.72 -23.91 0.63
CA PHE A 720 23.41 -23.22 -0.62
C PHE A 720 23.69 -24.04 -1.86
N ARG A 721 24.73 -24.89 -1.89
CA ARG A 721 24.99 -25.75 -3.05
C ARG A 721 23.89 -26.76 -3.34
N VAL A 722 23.08 -27.12 -2.35
CA VAL A 722 21.99 -28.10 -2.50
C VAL A 722 20.63 -27.41 -2.57
N ASN A 723 20.37 -26.47 -1.66
CA ASN A 723 19.03 -25.96 -1.37
C ASN A 723 18.81 -24.51 -1.83
N PHE A 724 19.78 -23.85 -2.48
CA PHE A 724 19.63 -22.43 -2.87
C PHE A 724 18.38 -22.19 -3.73
N LEU A 725 18.13 -23.02 -4.74
CA LEU A 725 16.94 -22.86 -5.58
C LEU A 725 15.65 -23.17 -4.82
N TYR A 726 15.63 -24.23 -4.01
CA TYR A 726 14.45 -24.58 -3.20
C TYR A 726 14.12 -23.50 -2.18
N TRP A 727 15.14 -22.88 -1.60
CA TRP A 727 14.99 -21.75 -0.69
C TRP A 727 14.40 -20.53 -1.38
N LEU A 728 14.84 -20.19 -2.60
CA LEU A 728 14.23 -19.11 -3.40
C LEU A 728 12.79 -19.42 -3.81
N GLU A 729 12.49 -20.66 -4.19
CA GLU A 729 11.13 -21.12 -4.49
C GLU A 729 10.22 -20.93 -3.27
N ALA A 730 10.63 -21.40 -2.09
CA ALA A 730 9.87 -21.27 -0.86
C ALA A 730 9.69 -19.81 -0.43
N LEU A 731 10.72 -18.97 -0.55
CA LEU A 731 10.60 -17.53 -0.26
C LEU A 731 9.66 -16.82 -1.24
N SER A 732 9.66 -17.23 -2.51
CA SER A 732 8.73 -16.69 -3.49
C SER A 732 7.29 -17.10 -3.16
N LEU A 733 7.03 -18.39 -2.91
CA LEU A 733 5.71 -18.91 -2.51
C LEU A 733 5.14 -18.25 -1.24
N ASN A 734 6.01 -17.87 -0.30
CA ASN A 734 5.64 -17.12 0.91
C ASN A 734 5.46 -15.60 0.69
N GLY A 735 5.67 -15.09 -0.53
CA GLY A 735 5.62 -13.66 -0.85
C GLY A 735 6.74 -12.84 -0.20
N ARG A 736 7.88 -13.47 0.14
CA ARG A 736 9.00 -12.86 0.88
C ARG A 736 10.31 -12.86 0.09
N LEU A 737 10.28 -12.98 -1.25
CA LEU A 737 11.49 -13.06 -2.07
C LEU A 737 12.44 -11.86 -1.89
N SER A 738 11.94 -10.65 -1.62
CA SER A 738 12.79 -9.48 -1.33
C SER A 738 13.76 -9.69 -0.17
N THR A 739 13.38 -10.51 0.81
CA THR A 739 14.23 -10.82 1.97
C THR A 739 15.48 -11.61 1.60
N SER A 740 15.48 -12.36 0.48
CA SER A 740 16.64 -13.12 0.03
C SER A 740 17.82 -12.22 -0.31
N ILE A 741 17.58 -11.05 -0.91
CA ILE A 741 18.63 -10.08 -1.26
C ILE A 741 19.27 -9.51 0.00
N SER A 742 18.47 -9.14 1.01
CA SER A 742 18.99 -8.69 2.32
C SER A 742 19.82 -9.77 3.00
N ILE A 743 19.35 -11.01 2.98
CA ILE A 743 20.05 -12.15 3.58
C ILE A 743 21.40 -12.39 2.88
N VAL A 744 21.42 -12.39 1.54
CA VAL A 744 22.64 -12.55 0.75
C VAL A 744 23.61 -11.37 0.99
N ASP A 745 23.10 -10.14 1.09
CA ASP A 745 23.92 -8.96 1.39
C ASP A 745 24.53 -9.00 2.79
N ASP A 746 23.76 -9.40 3.80
CA ASP A 746 24.27 -9.56 5.16
C ASP A 746 25.36 -10.64 5.23
N LEU A 747 25.17 -11.76 4.52
CA LEU A 747 26.18 -12.82 4.42
C LEU A 747 27.41 -12.38 3.62
N LEU A 748 27.25 -11.62 2.53
CA LEU A 748 28.35 -11.06 1.75
C LEU A 748 29.21 -10.11 2.57
N ARG A 749 28.58 -9.24 3.38
CA ARG A 749 29.30 -8.36 4.31
C ARG A 749 30.18 -9.15 5.25
N VAL A 750 29.64 -10.20 5.87
CA VAL A 750 30.38 -11.07 6.79
C VAL A 750 31.48 -11.86 6.07
N ALA A 751 31.19 -12.41 4.89
CA ALA A 751 32.15 -13.18 4.10
C ALA A 751 33.33 -12.33 3.64
N ASN A 752 33.09 -11.07 3.28
CA ASN A 752 34.13 -10.12 2.89
C ASN A 752 34.96 -9.67 4.10
N LEU A 753 34.32 -9.39 5.25
CA LEU A 753 35.02 -9.03 6.49
C LEU A 753 35.94 -10.15 6.99
N LYS A 754 35.53 -11.41 6.84
CA LYS A 754 36.30 -12.60 7.26
C LYS A 754 37.15 -13.21 6.13
N THR A 755 37.17 -12.59 4.95
CA THR A 755 37.95 -13.01 3.76
C THR A 755 37.73 -14.48 3.36
N ILE A 756 36.48 -14.87 3.09
CA ILE A 756 36.11 -16.23 2.67
C ILE A 756 35.80 -16.25 1.17
N PRO A 757 36.79 -16.55 0.30
CA PRO A 757 36.70 -16.27 -1.12
C PRO A 757 35.64 -17.11 -1.85
N LYS A 758 35.52 -18.42 -1.59
CA LYS A 758 34.55 -19.24 -2.36
C LYS A 758 33.11 -18.88 -2.01
N LEU A 759 32.84 -18.59 -0.75
CA LEU A 759 31.51 -18.15 -0.32
C LEU A 759 31.19 -16.76 -0.89
N SER A 760 32.15 -15.82 -0.86
CA SER A 760 31.96 -14.49 -1.44
C SER A 760 31.66 -14.55 -2.94
N ILE A 761 32.44 -15.31 -3.72
CA ILE A 761 32.23 -15.45 -5.17
C ILE A 761 30.87 -16.12 -5.46
N PHE A 762 30.51 -17.18 -4.72
CA PHE A 762 29.19 -17.83 -4.86
C PHE A 762 28.05 -16.86 -4.56
N LEU A 763 28.13 -16.10 -3.46
CA LEU A 763 27.09 -15.16 -3.07
C LEU A 763 27.02 -13.95 -4.03
N HIS A 764 28.13 -13.51 -4.61
CA HIS A 764 28.14 -12.49 -5.67
C HIS A 764 27.40 -12.97 -6.92
N ASP A 765 27.66 -14.21 -7.35
CA ASP A 765 26.94 -14.84 -8.48
C ASP A 765 25.44 -15.04 -8.16
N ALA A 766 25.14 -15.52 -6.95
CA ALA A 766 23.77 -15.68 -6.45
C ALA A 766 23.01 -14.35 -6.43
N LYS A 767 23.65 -13.26 -5.98
CA LYS A 767 23.06 -11.92 -5.96
C LYS A 767 22.71 -11.45 -7.36
N ARG A 768 23.61 -11.62 -8.34
CA ARG A 768 23.33 -11.29 -9.75
C ARG A 768 22.18 -12.12 -10.30
N PHE A 769 22.20 -13.42 -10.05
CA PHE A 769 21.16 -14.33 -10.48
C PHE A 769 19.77 -13.93 -9.92
N ILE A 770 19.66 -13.65 -8.62
CA ILE A 770 18.40 -13.22 -7.99
C ILE A 770 17.92 -11.90 -8.59
N ARG A 771 18.79 -10.90 -8.72
CA ARG A 771 18.42 -9.57 -9.26
C ARG A 771 17.95 -9.65 -10.71
N ARG A 772 18.67 -10.39 -11.54
CA ARG A 772 18.36 -10.54 -12.97
C ARG A 772 16.98 -11.15 -13.22
N TYR A 773 16.62 -12.16 -12.43
CA TYR A 773 15.38 -12.92 -12.59
C TYR A 773 14.32 -12.63 -11.53
N TYR A 774 14.49 -11.56 -10.74
CA TYR A 774 13.62 -11.24 -9.60
C TYR A 774 12.12 -11.18 -9.98
N SER A 775 11.81 -10.48 -11.08
CA SER A 775 10.43 -10.27 -11.56
C SER A 775 9.73 -11.59 -11.92
N VAL A 776 10.43 -12.52 -12.58
CA VAL A 776 9.84 -13.80 -12.96
C VAL A 776 9.75 -14.76 -11.78
N ILE A 777 10.77 -14.80 -10.90
CA ILE A 777 10.75 -15.69 -9.73
C ILE A 777 9.65 -15.27 -8.75
N SER A 778 9.46 -13.96 -8.53
CA SER A 778 8.42 -13.44 -7.64
C SER A 778 6.99 -13.69 -8.13
N SER A 779 6.79 -13.76 -9.45
CA SER A 779 5.47 -13.98 -10.05
C SER A 779 5.17 -15.45 -10.35
N SER A 780 6.15 -16.21 -10.84
CA SER A 780 6.07 -17.61 -11.24
C SER A 780 7.28 -18.40 -10.72
N PRO A 781 7.23 -18.93 -9.48
CA PRO A 781 8.39 -19.50 -8.78
C PRO A 781 9.14 -20.61 -9.55
N LEU A 782 8.42 -21.46 -10.30
CA LEU A 782 9.03 -22.57 -11.04
C LEU A 782 9.85 -22.15 -12.26
N GLN A 783 9.72 -20.90 -12.73
CA GLN A 783 10.58 -20.35 -13.78
C GLN A 783 12.04 -20.21 -13.36
N LEU A 784 12.32 -20.33 -12.05
CA LEU A 784 13.66 -20.48 -11.51
C LEU A 784 14.42 -21.64 -12.19
N TYR A 785 13.75 -22.77 -12.42
CA TYR A 785 14.38 -23.96 -13.02
C TYR A 785 14.30 -23.94 -14.54
N SER A 786 13.15 -23.56 -15.10
CA SER A 786 12.91 -23.65 -16.55
C SER A 786 13.48 -22.48 -17.35
N SER A 787 13.50 -21.25 -16.82
CA SER A 787 13.99 -20.08 -17.54
C SER A 787 15.30 -19.55 -16.95
N ALA A 788 15.32 -19.22 -15.65
CA ALA A 788 16.46 -18.51 -15.05
C ALA A 788 17.78 -19.26 -15.21
N LEU A 789 17.84 -20.57 -14.91
CA LEU A 789 19.06 -21.37 -15.08
C LEU A 789 19.58 -21.44 -16.52
N ILE A 790 18.66 -21.50 -17.49
CA ILE A 790 19.00 -21.74 -18.90
C ILE A 790 19.62 -20.50 -19.54
N PHE A 791 19.06 -19.33 -19.23
CA PHE A 791 19.51 -18.05 -19.80
C PHE A 791 20.64 -17.38 -19.01
N THR A 792 21.06 -17.98 -17.89
CA THR A 792 22.21 -17.51 -17.11
C THR A 792 23.54 -17.79 -17.85
N PRO A 793 24.56 -16.91 -17.81
CA PRO A 793 25.84 -17.11 -18.50
C PRO A 793 26.53 -18.44 -18.19
N LYS A 794 27.34 -18.95 -19.14
CA LYS A 794 27.99 -20.27 -19.03
C LYS A 794 28.94 -20.38 -17.83
N ALA A 795 29.65 -19.31 -17.47
CA ALA A 795 30.58 -19.29 -16.34
C ALA A 795 29.90 -19.12 -14.97
N SER A 796 28.59 -18.92 -14.89
CA SER A 796 27.89 -18.76 -13.61
C SER A 796 28.02 -20.03 -12.75
N ILE A 797 28.38 -19.82 -11.49
CA ILE A 797 28.50 -20.88 -10.49
C ILE A 797 27.12 -21.47 -10.18
N ILE A 798 26.08 -20.64 -10.09
CA ILE A 798 24.70 -21.08 -9.88
C ILE A 798 24.25 -21.98 -11.04
N ARG A 799 24.45 -21.58 -12.29
CA ARG A 799 24.09 -22.43 -13.44
C ARG A 799 24.82 -23.78 -13.39
N ASN A 800 26.13 -23.76 -13.16
CA ASN A 800 26.96 -24.97 -13.14
C ASN A 800 26.63 -25.89 -11.95
N THR A 801 26.26 -25.32 -10.80
CA THR A 801 25.89 -26.10 -9.60
C THR A 801 24.52 -26.79 -9.78
N PHE A 802 23.58 -26.13 -10.47
CA PHE A 802 22.19 -26.57 -10.57
C PHE A 802 21.77 -27.07 -11.96
N GLN A 803 22.73 -27.35 -12.84
CA GLN A 803 22.46 -27.74 -14.24
C GLN A 803 21.54 -28.96 -14.36
N GLN A 804 21.60 -29.89 -13.40
CA GLN A 804 20.77 -31.10 -13.35
C GLN A 804 19.26 -30.84 -13.21
N TYR A 805 18.85 -29.64 -12.79
CA TYR A 805 17.44 -29.26 -12.62
C TYR A 805 16.84 -28.60 -13.87
N ILE A 806 17.66 -28.38 -14.92
CA ILE A 806 17.16 -27.89 -16.20
C ILE A 806 16.19 -28.94 -16.78
N PRO A 807 14.97 -28.56 -17.18
CA PRO A 807 13.98 -29.53 -17.62
C PRO A 807 14.43 -30.32 -18.86
N ASN A 808 14.27 -31.65 -18.81
CA ASN A 808 14.69 -32.58 -19.87
C ASN A 808 13.89 -32.42 -21.18
N TRP A 809 12.76 -31.70 -21.15
CA TRP A 809 11.97 -31.42 -22.35
C TRP A 809 12.58 -30.30 -23.23
N ILE A 810 13.65 -29.65 -22.77
CA ILE A 810 14.43 -28.69 -23.55
C ILE A 810 15.62 -29.43 -24.14
N LEU A 811 15.56 -29.73 -25.43
CA LEU A 811 16.52 -30.59 -26.10
C LEU A 811 17.78 -29.81 -26.53
N GLN A 812 17.62 -28.54 -26.89
CA GLN A 812 18.74 -27.66 -27.23
C GLN A 812 18.69 -26.34 -26.43
N GLN A 813 19.75 -26.08 -25.66
CA GLN A 813 19.88 -24.86 -24.86
C GLN A 813 20.26 -23.66 -25.75
N PRO A 814 19.77 -22.44 -25.43
CA PRO A 814 20.13 -21.24 -26.14
C PRO A 814 21.62 -20.91 -26.00
N GLU A 815 22.18 -20.29 -27.03
CA GLU A 815 23.49 -19.67 -26.95
C GLU A 815 23.41 -18.44 -26.03
N VAL A 816 24.14 -18.49 -24.92
CA VAL A 816 24.23 -17.40 -23.95
C VAL A 816 25.67 -16.90 -23.85
N GLU A 817 25.83 -15.70 -23.31
CA GLU A 817 27.12 -15.08 -23.04
C GLU A 817 28.01 -15.96 -22.14
N PRO A 818 29.35 -15.89 -22.31
CA PRO A 818 30.29 -16.66 -21.50
C PRO A 818 30.28 -16.20 -20.04
N ASN A 819 30.25 -14.89 -19.79
CA ASN A 819 30.30 -14.27 -18.46
C ASN A 819 29.13 -13.28 -18.28
N TRP A 820 28.91 -12.83 -17.05
CA TRP A 820 27.98 -11.71 -16.81
C TRP A 820 28.49 -10.41 -17.43
N ASN A 821 27.64 -9.73 -18.19
CA ASN A 821 27.90 -8.38 -18.67
C ASN A 821 27.65 -7.31 -17.58
N ALA A 822 27.77 -6.03 -17.95
CA ALA A 822 27.58 -4.89 -17.05
C ALA A 822 26.11 -4.69 -16.61
N VAL A 823 25.14 -5.26 -17.34
CA VAL A 823 23.71 -5.16 -16.99
C VAL A 823 23.42 -6.02 -15.76
N GLN A 824 23.11 -5.36 -14.65
CA GLN A 824 22.67 -6.01 -13.42
C GLN A 824 21.20 -6.42 -13.52
N GLN A 825 20.37 -5.54 -14.09
CA GLN A 825 18.92 -5.72 -14.11
C GLN A 825 18.26 -5.02 -15.31
N THR A 826 17.18 -5.60 -15.80
CA THR A 826 16.29 -4.97 -16.79
C THR A 826 14.89 -4.90 -16.20
N LEU A 827 14.36 -3.69 -16.08
CA LEU A 827 13.05 -3.39 -15.51
C LEU A 827 12.04 -3.31 -16.64
N GLU A 828 10.97 -4.09 -16.52
CA GLU A 828 9.89 -4.18 -17.50
C GLU A 828 8.56 -3.85 -16.84
N GLY A 829 7.68 -3.15 -17.56
CA GLY A 829 6.32 -2.88 -17.09
C GLY A 829 5.69 -1.62 -17.67
N HIS A 830 6.44 -0.76 -18.35
CA HIS A 830 5.87 0.26 -19.23
C HIS A 830 5.34 -0.39 -20.51
N SER A 831 4.31 0.20 -21.12
CA SER A 831 3.71 -0.30 -22.37
C SER A 831 4.05 0.57 -23.58
N ASN A 832 5.04 1.45 -23.44
CA ASN A 832 5.54 2.35 -24.46
C ASN A 832 6.93 2.90 -24.04
N TRP A 833 7.57 3.69 -24.90
CA TRP A 833 8.91 4.22 -24.73
C TRP A 833 9.12 4.91 -23.39
N VAL A 834 10.27 4.66 -22.77
CA VAL A 834 10.67 5.31 -21.53
C VAL A 834 11.51 6.54 -21.86
N ARG A 835 11.02 7.72 -21.47
CA ARG A 835 11.59 9.01 -21.84
C ARG A 835 12.65 9.50 -20.87
N ASP A 836 12.44 9.26 -19.57
CA ASP A 836 13.32 9.79 -18.53
C ASP A 836 13.37 8.89 -17.29
N ILE A 837 14.45 9.00 -16.52
CA ILE A 837 14.74 8.21 -15.32
C ILE A 837 15.45 9.05 -14.26
N ALA A 838 15.15 8.79 -13.00
CA ALA A 838 15.82 9.47 -11.88
C ALA A 838 15.94 8.54 -10.66
N PHE A 839 17.10 8.54 -10.00
CA PHE A 839 17.27 7.89 -8.69
C PHE A 839 16.84 8.82 -7.55
N SER A 840 16.29 8.25 -6.48
CA SER A 840 16.15 8.96 -5.22
C SER A 840 17.52 9.16 -4.54
N TYR A 841 17.66 10.24 -3.77
CA TYR A 841 18.88 10.57 -3.03
C TYR A 841 19.16 9.59 -1.90
N ASP A 842 18.13 8.92 -1.38
CA ASP A 842 18.28 7.85 -0.39
C ASP A 842 18.62 6.47 -0.99
N LEU A 843 18.77 6.38 -2.33
CA LEU A 843 19.12 5.17 -3.10
C LEU A 843 18.13 4.02 -3.00
N LYS A 844 16.94 4.23 -2.45
CA LYS A 844 15.93 3.17 -2.32
C LYS A 844 15.03 3.08 -3.54
N LEU A 845 14.79 4.19 -4.22
CA LEU A 845 13.82 4.29 -5.30
C LEU A 845 14.49 4.72 -6.60
N LEU A 846 13.91 4.24 -7.69
CA LEU A 846 14.16 4.70 -9.05
C LEU A 846 12.81 5.06 -9.67
N ALA A 847 12.71 6.21 -10.33
CA ALA A 847 11.52 6.60 -11.08
C ALA A 847 11.79 6.52 -12.58
N SER A 848 10.77 6.17 -13.35
CA SER A 848 10.79 6.19 -14.83
C SER A 848 9.53 6.85 -15.38
N ALA A 849 9.69 7.71 -16.38
CA ALA A 849 8.60 8.37 -17.10
C ALA A 849 8.46 7.79 -18.51
N SER A 850 7.22 7.63 -18.98
CA SER A 850 6.94 6.97 -20.27
C SER A 850 5.87 7.67 -21.10
N ASN A 851 5.91 7.39 -22.41
CA ASN A 851 4.85 7.66 -23.37
C ASN A 851 3.54 6.91 -23.06
N ASP A 852 3.56 5.90 -22.17
CA ASP A 852 2.33 5.24 -21.70
C ASP A 852 1.48 6.12 -20.76
N LYS A 853 1.90 7.38 -20.57
CA LYS A 853 1.24 8.43 -19.74
C LYS A 853 1.38 8.18 -18.25
N THR A 854 2.27 7.26 -17.85
CA THR A 854 2.51 6.91 -16.45
C THR A 854 3.94 7.21 -16.03
N VAL A 855 4.09 7.41 -14.72
CA VAL A 855 5.39 7.35 -14.06
C VAL A 855 5.42 6.10 -13.21
N LYS A 856 6.48 5.31 -13.26
CA LYS A 856 6.65 4.14 -12.40
C LYS A 856 7.75 4.38 -11.38
N ILE A 857 7.49 3.95 -10.14
CA ILE A 857 8.48 3.94 -9.07
C ILE A 857 8.87 2.49 -8.83
N TRP A 858 10.17 2.23 -8.87
CA TRP A 858 10.82 0.95 -8.70
C TRP A 858 11.64 0.97 -7.43
N ASP A 859 11.71 -0.16 -6.76
CA ASP A 859 12.71 -0.37 -5.72
C ASP A 859 14.07 -0.60 -6.39
N ALA A 860 15.06 0.25 -6.09
CA ALA A 860 16.36 0.23 -6.76
C ALA A 860 17.18 -1.04 -6.47
N SER A 861 16.86 -1.76 -5.39
CA SER A 861 17.62 -2.94 -4.94
C SER A 861 17.10 -4.25 -5.52
N THR A 862 15.77 -4.34 -5.70
CA THR A 862 15.04 -5.52 -6.17
C THR A 862 14.54 -5.37 -7.60
N GLY A 863 14.42 -4.13 -8.10
CA GLY A 863 13.78 -3.77 -9.37
C GLY A 863 12.28 -4.07 -9.40
N ALA A 864 11.66 -4.33 -8.26
CA ALA A 864 10.21 -4.51 -8.18
C ALA A 864 9.52 -3.17 -8.45
N CYS A 865 8.50 -3.17 -9.33
CA CYS A 865 7.63 -2.01 -9.49
C CYS A 865 6.80 -1.83 -8.22
N GLN A 866 7.09 -0.78 -7.45
CA GLN A 866 6.37 -0.46 -6.22
C GLN A 866 5.06 0.27 -6.56
N GLN A 867 5.11 1.21 -7.52
CA GLN A 867 3.97 2.07 -7.84
C GLN A 867 3.92 2.40 -9.33
N THR A 868 2.70 2.56 -9.84
CA THR A 868 2.43 3.15 -11.17
C THR A 868 1.55 4.38 -10.96
N LEU A 869 2.14 5.56 -11.10
CA LEU A 869 1.49 6.85 -10.95
C LEU A 869 0.72 7.18 -12.22
N LYS A 870 -0.61 7.20 -12.11
CA LYS A 870 -1.53 7.54 -13.20
C LYS A 870 -2.20 8.88 -12.89
N GLY A 871 -2.10 9.84 -13.81
CA GLY A 871 -2.74 11.15 -13.64
C GLY A 871 -2.45 12.16 -14.73
N HIS A 872 -1.38 11.99 -15.51
CA HIS A 872 -1.18 12.75 -16.74
C HIS A 872 -2.11 12.24 -17.86
N SER A 873 -2.61 13.15 -18.70
CA SER A 873 -3.48 12.79 -19.83
C SER A 873 -2.71 12.47 -21.12
N ASP A 874 -1.41 12.75 -21.14
CA ASP A 874 -0.52 12.56 -22.28
C ASP A 874 0.89 12.10 -21.84
N TRP A 875 1.84 11.95 -22.78
CA TRP A 875 3.19 11.42 -22.54
C TRP A 875 3.92 12.17 -21.43
N VAL A 876 4.64 11.44 -20.57
CA VAL A 876 5.48 12.03 -19.54
C VAL A 876 6.91 12.10 -20.09
N ARG A 877 7.47 13.30 -20.19
CA ARG A 877 8.76 13.56 -20.84
C ARG A 877 9.94 13.61 -19.89
N SER A 878 9.74 14.13 -18.68
CA SER A 878 10.84 14.31 -17.73
C SER A 878 10.37 14.17 -16.29
N ILE A 879 11.27 13.71 -15.42
CA ILE A 879 11.04 13.49 -13.99
C ILE A 879 12.27 13.89 -13.16
N ALA A 880 12.04 14.32 -11.92
CA ALA A 880 13.13 14.58 -10.98
C ALA A 880 12.71 14.33 -9.53
N PHE A 881 13.63 13.80 -8.71
CA PHE A 881 13.43 13.73 -7.27
C PHE A 881 13.88 15.02 -6.58
N SER A 882 13.18 15.39 -5.52
CA SER A 882 13.69 16.35 -4.54
C SER A 882 14.87 15.76 -3.76
N TYR A 883 15.78 16.61 -3.27
CA TYR A 883 17.00 16.18 -2.56
C TYR A 883 16.70 15.47 -1.24
N ASN A 884 15.54 15.74 -0.64
CA ASN A 884 15.07 15.02 0.54
C ASN A 884 14.40 13.67 0.24
N SER A 885 14.31 13.26 -1.04
CA SER A 885 13.66 12.05 -1.55
C SER A 885 12.17 11.90 -1.22
N LYS A 886 11.49 12.95 -0.74
CA LYS A 886 10.07 12.89 -0.37
C LYS A 886 9.14 13.23 -1.52
N LEU A 887 9.57 14.15 -2.39
CA LEU A 887 8.80 14.60 -3.55
C LEU A 887 9.44 14.11 -4.85
N LEU A 888 8.59 13.72 -5.79
CA LEU A 888 8.92 13.43 -7.18
C LEU A 888 8.12 14.39 -8.06
N VAL A 889 8.74 14.98 -9.06
CA VAL A 889 8.04 15.84 -10.02
C VAL A 889 8.05 15.20 -11.40
N SER A 890 6.99 15.40 -12.18
CA SER A 890 6.89 14.97 -13.57
C SER A 890 6.38 16.07 -14.49
N ALA A 891 6.95 16.15 -15.69
CA ALA A 891 6.57 17.05 -16.76
C ALA A 891 6.00 16.28 -17.95
N SER A 892 4.93 16.80 -18.57
CA SER A 892 4.17 16.08 -19.59
C SER A 892 3.77 16.93 -20.80
N ASN A 893 3.45 16.24 -21.90
CA ASN A 893 2.77 16.77 -23.07
C ASN A 893 1.37 17.31 -22.78
N ASP A 894 0.77 16.97 -21.64
CA ASP A 894 -0.51 17.57 -21.23
C ASP A 894 -0.39 19.03 -20.76
N LYS A 895 0.80 19.63 -20.91
CA LYS A 895 1.14 21.02 -20.57
C LYS A 895 1.20 21.29 -19.07
N THR A 896 1.15 20.24 -18.26
CA THR A 896 1.19 20.34 -16.80
C THR A 896 2.47 19.76 -16.23
N VAL A 897 2.82 20.26 -15.04
CA VAL A 897 3.81 19.65 -14.17
C VAL A 897 3.08 19.10 -12.94
N LYS A 898 3.36 17.87 -12.54
CA LYS A 898 2.74 17.27 -11.34
C LYS A 898 3.79 16.98 -10.28
N ILE A 899 3.48 17.36 -9.05
CA ILE A 899 4.28 17.02 -7.87
C ILE A 899 3.59 15.85 -7.18
N TRP A 900 4.36 14.80 -6.94
CA TRP A 900 3.97 13.56 -6.32
C TRP A 900 4.71 13.37 -5.01
N ASP A 901 4.05 12.77 -4.05
CA ASP A 901 4.73 12.20 -2.91
C ASP A 901 5.39 10.87 -3.33
N ALA A 902 6.71 10.79 -3.21
CA ALA A 902 7.50 9.63 -3.63
C ALA A 902 7.17 8.35 -2.84
N SER A 903 6.69 8.49 -1.60
CA SER A 903 6.39 7.35 -0.74
C SER A 903 4.98 6.81 -0.96
N THR A 904 4.02 7.69 -1.19
CA THR A 904 2.59 7.32 -1.33
C THR A 904 2.12 7.23 -2.78
N GLY A 905 2.83 7.87 -3.71
CA GLY A 905 2.43 8.00 -5.11
C GLY A 905 1.26 8.96 -5.32
N ALA A 906 0.80 9.67 -4.29
CA ALA A 906 -0.28 10.63 -4.42
C ALA A 906 0.19 11.89 -5.16
N CYS A 907 -0.60 12.35 -6.13
CA CYS A 907 -0.40 13.67 -6.73
C CYS A 907 -0.78 14.73 -5.69
N GLN A 908 0.21 15.46 -5.18
CA GLN A 908 0.01 16.54 -4.22
C GLN A 908 -0.44 17.82 -4.92
N GLN A 909 0.16 18.15 -6.07
CA GLN A 909 -0.11 19.38 -6.80
C GLN A 909 -0.03 19.15 -8.32
N THR A 910 -0.87 19.87 -9.06
CA THR A 910 -0.77 20.02 -10.52
C THR A 910 -0.51 21.49 -10.80
N LEU A 911 0.65 21.79 -11.39
CA LEU A 911 1.08 23.12 -11.77
C LEU A 911 0.66 23.35 -13.21
N GLU A 912 -0.27 24.28 -13.40
CA GLU A 912 -0.79 24.70 -14.69
C GLU A 912 -0.27 26.10 -15.02
N GLY A 913 0.11 26.33 -16.29
CA GLY A 913 0.55 27.66 -16.72
C GLY A 913 1.39 27.69 -17.99
N HIS A 914 1.93 26.56 -18.45
CA HIS A 914 2.54 26.45 -19.78
C HIS A 914 1.46 26.32 -20.86
N SER A 915 1.71 26.89 -22.04
CA SER A 915 0.76 26.83 -23.17
C SER A 915 1.02 25.68 -24.14
N ASP A 916 2.16 24.99 -24.00
CA ASP A 916 2.57 23.85 -24.81
C ASP A 916 3.27 22.76 -23.97
N TRP A 917 3.79 21.72 -24.60
CA TRP A 917 4.43 20.58 -23.94
C TRP A 917 5.53 21.01 -22.98
N VAL A 918 5.57 20.38 -21.79
CA VAL A 918 6.65 20.59 -20.84
C VAL A 918 7.72 19.53 -21.09
N THR A 919 8.91 19.98 -21.49
CA THR A 919 9.98 19.12 -22.03
C THR A 919 10.94 18.63 -20.96
N SER A 920 11.24 19.46 -19.95
CA SER A 920 12.23 19.16 -18.92
C SER A 920 11.87 19.84 -17.59
N ILE A 921 12.28 19.20 -16.49
CA ILE A 921 12.03 19.66 -15.13
C ILE A 921 13.26 19.43 -14.24
N ALA A 922 13.56 20.34 -13.31
CA ALA A 922 14.60 20.14 -12.31
C ALA A 922 14.24 20.81 -10.97
N PHE A 923 14.76 20.23 -9.87
CA PHE A 923 14.73 20.83 -8.53
C PHE A 923 15.99 21.63 -8.26
N SER A 924 15.88 22.73 -7.51
CA SER A 924 17.04 23.33 -6.85
C SER A 924 17.59 22.38 -5.78
N HIS A 925 18.88 22.50 -5.46
CA HIS A 925 19.51 21.62 -4.46
C HIS A 925 18.94 21.81 -3.05
N ASP A 926 18.42 22.99 -2.74
CA ASP A 926 17.69 23.25 -1.48
C ASP A 926 16.24 22.73 -1.49
N SER A 927 15.78 22.13 -2.60
CA SER A 927 14.42 21.62 -2.83
C SER A 927 13.28 22.64 -2.67
N LYS A 928 13.59 23.94 -2.67
CA LYS A 928 12.57 25.00 -2.53
C LYS A 928 12.02 25.48 -3.86
N LEU A 929 12.85 25.45 -4.91
CA LEU A 929 12.51 25.91 -6.23
C LEU A 929 12.44 24.73 -7.19
N LEU A 930 11.56 24.88 -8.17
CA LEU A 930 11.37 23.97 -9.27
C LEU A 930 11.45 24.78 -10.56
N VAL A 931 12.15 24.29 -11.57
CA VAL A 931 12.21 24.92 -12.89
C VAL A 931 11.64 23.99 -13.95
N SER A 932 10.78 24.51 -14.82
CA SER A 932 10.20 23.80 -15.96
C SER A 932 10.49 24.51 -17.28
N ALA A 933 10.91 23.76 -18.28
CA ALA A 933 11.02 24.21 -19.66
C ALA A 933 9.88 23.67 -20.53
N SER A 934 9.51 24.44 -21.55
CA SER A 934 8.42 24.09 -22.45
C SER A 934 8.71 24.49 -23.89
N ASP A 935 8.02 23.79 -24.80
CA ASP A 935 7.94 24.13 -26.22
C ASP A 935 7.23 25.48 -26.46
N ASP A 936 6.57 26.06 -25.45
CA ASP A 936 6.02 27.43 -25.51
C ASP A 936 7.08 28.55 -25.49
N LYS A 937 8.37 28.19 -25.56
CA LYS A 937 9.53 29.09 -25.55
C LYS A 937 9.71 29.84 -24.23
N THR A 938 9.10 29.35 -23.15
CA THR A 938 9.24 29.92 -21.81
C THR A 938 9.81 28.90 -20.83
N VAL A 939 10.46 29.43 -19.81
CA VAL A 939 10.90 28.65 -18.64
C VAL A 939 10.24 29.25 -17.41
N LYS A 940 9.64 28.41 -16.57
CA LYS A 940 8.95 28.86 -15.36
C LYS A 940 9.67 28.36 -14.12
N ILE A 941 9.83 29.25 -13.15
CA ILE A 941 10.33 28.93 -11.81
C ILE A 941 9.13 28.92 -10.87
N TRP A 942 9.00 27.83 -10.12
CA TRP A 942 7.91 27.57 -9.20
C TRP A 942 8.46 27.41 -7.79
N ASN A 943 7.64 27.77 -6.82
CA ASN A 943 7.88 27.38 -5.44
C ASN A 943 7.39 25.93 -5.25
N ALA A 944 8.29 25.02 -4.89
CA ALA A 944 7.99 23.60 -4.74
C ALA A 944 6.96 23.29 -3.64
N SER A 945 6.87 24.14 -2.61
CA SER A 945 5.95 23.94 -1.49
C SER A 945 4.54 24.46 -1.76
N THR A 946 4.42 25.62 -2.40
CA THR A 946 3.12 26.26 -2.65
C THR A 946 2.56 25.98 -4.04
N GLY A 947 3.40 25.53 -4.98
CA GLY A 947 3.05 25.37 -6.39
C GLY A 947 2.88 26.69 -7.14
N ALA A 948 3.17 27.84 -6.50
CA ALA A 948 3.02 29.13 -7.14
C ALA A 948 4.15 29.39 -8.15
N CYS A 949 3.80 29.85 -9.36
CA CYS A 949 4.77 30.35 -10.33
C CYS A 949 5.37 31.67 -9.82
N GLN A 950 6.66 31.68 -9.54
CA GLN A 950 7.38 32.86 -9.06
C GLN A 950 7.89 33.72 -10.20
N GLN A 951 8.42 33.09 -11.26
CA GLN A 951 8.99 33.79 -12.41
C GLN A 951 8.70 33.05 -13.70
N THR A 952 8.56 33.80 -14.80
CA THR A 952 8.51 33.27 -16.16
C THR A 952 9.60 33.95 -17.00
N LEU A 953 10.63 33.21 -17.34
CA LEU A 953 11.73 33.64 -18.19
C LEU A 953 11.28 33.54 -19.66
N LYS A 954 11.38 34.64 -20.39
CA LYS A 954 10.99 34.78 -21.80
C LYS A 954 12.18 35.33 -22.60
N GLY A 955 12.23 35.07 -23.90
CA GLY A 955 13.29 35.60 -24.79
C GLY A 955 14.05 34.54 -25.59
N TYR A 956 13.54 33.30 -25.66
CA TYR A 956 14.07 32.25 -26.53
C TYR A 956 13.42 32.32 -27.91
N SER A 957 14.20 32.14 -28.96
CA SER A 957 13.71 32.09 -30.35
C SER A 957 13.04 30.74 -30.68
N ASP A 958 13.38 29.69 -29.94
CA ASP A 958 12.92 28.32 -30.15
C ASP A 958 12.55 27.59 -28.83
N SER A 959 12.09 26.34 -28.93
CA SER A 959 11.74 25.48 -27.78
C SER A 959 12.92 25.26 -26.84
N VAL A 960 12.67 25.34 -25.52
CA VAL A 960 13.67 24.98 -24.51
C VAL A 960 13.54 23.49 -24.21
N ARG A 961 14.63 22.71 -24.35
CA ARG A 961 14.59 21.25 -24.31
C ARG A 961 15.08 20.65 -22.99
N SER A 962 16.01 21.31 -22.29
CA SER A 962 16.58 20.81 -21.05
C SER A 962 16.96 21.97 -20.11
N VAL A 963 16.85 21.73 -18.80
CA VAL A 963 17.13 22.69 -17.73
C VAL A 963 17.93 22.02 -16.62
N ALA A 964 18.91 22.72 -16.06
CA ALA A 964 19.71 22.21 -14.94
C ALA A 964 20.11 23.34 -13.98
N PHE A 965 20.01 23.07 -12.67
CA PHE A 965 20.57 23.94 -11.64
C PHE A 965 22.01 23.52 -11.33
N SER A 966 22.88 24.50 -11.03
CA SER A 966 24.16 24.22 -10.39
C SER A 966 23.94 23.67 -8.98
N CYS A 967 24.94 22.96 -8.44
CA CYS A 967 24.85 22.34 -7.11
C CYS A 967 24.82 23.35 -5.96
N ASP A 968 25.39 24.53 -6.18
CA ASP A 968 25.23 25.66 -5.27
C ASP A 968 23.89 26.43 -5.44
N SER A 969 23.03 25.98 -6.37
CA SER A 969 21.73 26.58 -6.72
C SER A 969 21.79 28.05 -7.15
N LYS A 970 22.96 28.57 -7.56
CA LYS A 970 23.10 29.95 -8.01
C LYS A 970 22.91 30.12 -9.51
N LEU A 971 23.34 29.14 -10.29
CA LEU A 971 23.25 29.17 -11.74
C LEU A 971 22.14 28.25 -12.24
N LEU A 972 21.45 28.70 -13.27
CA LEU A 972 20.47 27.95 -14.02
C LEU A 972 20.91 27.92 -15.49
N ALA A 973 21.24 26.72 -15.99
CA ALA A 973 21.56 26.50 -17.39
C ALA A 973 20.30 26.04 -18.13
N LEU A 974 20.12 26.54 -19.36
CA LEU A 974 18.95 26.30 -20.21
C LEU A 974 19.42 25.95 -21.63
N ALA A 975 19.04 24.77 -22.10
CA ALA A 975 19.37 24.27 -23.44
C ALA A 975 18.21 24.53 -24.41
N SER A 976 18.51 25.14 -25.56
CA SER A 976 17.50 25.61 -26.52
C SER A 976 17.66 24.96 -27.89
N GLY A 977 16.56 24.87 -28.63
CA GLY A 977 16.53 24.52 -30.06
C GLY A 977 17.24 25.54 -30.95
N ASP A 978 17.54 26.73 -30.44
CA ASP A 978 18.36 27.74 -31.12
C ASP A 978 19.86 27.40 -31.22
N LYS A 979 20.25 26.19 -30.76
CA LYS A 979 21.62 25.64 -30.76
C LYS A 979 22.55 26.24 -29.70
N THR A 980 22.00 27.04 -28.77
CA THR A 980 22.77 27.67 -27.70
C THR A 980 22.40 27.12 -26.31
N VAL A 981 23.31 27.30 -25.36
CA VAL A 981 23.04 27.11 -23.93
C VAL A 981 23.11 28.46 -23.25
N LYS A 982 22.07 28.86 -22.52
CA LYS A 982 22.04 30.14 -21.79
C LYS A 982 22.14 29.90 -20.29
N ILE A 983 22.95 30.72 -19.61
CA ILE A 983 23.12 30.69 -18.16
C ILE A 983 22.45 31.91 -17.53
N TRP A 984 21.71 31.66 -16.46
CA TRP A 984 20.94 32.63 -15.70
C TRP A 984 21.30 32.54 -14.23
N ASP A 985 21.16 33.66 -13.53
CA ASP A 985 21.18 33.69 -12.08
C ASP A 985 19.83 33.18 -11.55
N ALA A 986 19.85 32.09 -10.79
CA ALA A 986 18.66 31.43 -10.27
C ALA A 986 17.90 32.27 -9.23
N SER A 987 18.59 33.15 -8.51
CA SER A 987 18.01 33.94 -7.41
C SER A 987 17.33 35.21 -7.91
N THR A 988 17.93 35.86 -8.90
CA THR A 988 17.46 37.13 -9.46
C THR A 988 16.65 36.93 -10.75
N GLY A 989 16.82 35.80 -11.43
CA GLY A 989 16.27 35.58 -12.77
C GLY A 989 16.97 36.43 -13.84
N ALA A 990 18.17 36.94 -13.56
CA ALA A 990 18.94 37.75 -14.51
C ALA A 990 19.71 36.87 -15.49
N TYR A 991 19.70 37.24 -16.76
CA TYR A 991 20.52 36.60 -17.79
C TYR A 991 22.01 36.94 -17.57
N GLN A 992 22.89 35.94 -17.62
CA GLN A 992 24.33 36.12 -17.45
C GLN A 992 25.10 35.99 -18.77
N GLN A 993 24.99 34.83 -19.44
CA GLN A 993 25.77 34.55 -20.66
C GLN A 993 25.11 33.51 -21.58
N THR A 994 25.54 33.49 -22.85
CA THR A 994 25.17 32.49 -23.86
C THR A 994 26.42 31.76 -24.31
N LEU A 995 26.36 30.43 -24.31
CA LEU A 995 27.39 29.52 -24.78
C LEU A 995 27.04 29.09 -26.21
N GLU A 996 27.89 29.48 -27.15
CA GLU A 996 27.73 29.18 -28.57
C GLU A 996 28.81 28.17 -29.01
N GLY A 997 28.43 27.15 -29.78
CA GLY A 997 29.41 26.20 -30.32
C GLY A 997 28.84 24.89 -30.87
N HIS A 998 27.61 24.53 -30.54
CA HIS A 998 26.91 23.39 -31.16
C HIS A 998 26.39 23.74 -32.55
N SER A 999 26.39 22.78 -33.47
CA SER A 999 25.91 22.99 -34.85
C SER A 999 24.45 22.60 -35.07
N ASP A 1000 23.84 21.94 -34.07
CA ASP A 1000 22.45 21.48 -34.05
C ASP A 1000 21.81 21.66 -32.66
N TRP A 1001 20.54 21.28 -32.51
CA TRP A 1001 19.76 21.43 -31.27
C TRP A 1001 20.47 20.84 -30.05
N VAL A 1002 20.48 21.58 -28.94
CA VAL A 1002 21.00 21.08 -27.67
C VAL A 1002 19.89 20.29 -26.97
N THR A 1003 20.13 19.01 -26.73
CA THR A 1003 19.13 18.05 -26.26
C THR A 1003 19.11 17.89 -24.75
N SER A 1004 20.28 17.97 -24.09
CA SER A 1004 20.43 17.77 -22.65
C SER A 1004 21.60 18.59 -22.10
N ILE A 1005 21.49 19.00 -20.83
CA ILE A 1005 22.55 19.69 -20.08
C ILE A 1005 22.64 19.14 -18.66
N ALA A 1006 23.85 19.11 -18.10
CA ALA A 1006 24.09 18.70 -16.71
C ALA A 1006 25.28 19.45 -16.12
N PHE A 1007 25.17 19.92 -14.88
CA PHE A 1007 26.31 20.44 -14.12
C PHE A 1007 27.07 19.30 -13.44
N SER A 1008 28.39 19.45 -13.29
CA SER A 1008 29.16 18.63 -12.35
C SER A 1008 28.76 18.93 -10.91
N HIS A 1009 28.93 17.96 -10.02
CA HIS A 1009 28.52 18.11 -8.61
C HIS A 1009 29.36 19.13 -7.84
N ASP A 1010 30.58 19.41 -8.33
CA ASP A 1010 31.41 20.51 -7.84
C ASP A 1010 31.06 21.89 -8.43
N SER A 1011 30.05 21.95 -9.32
CA SER A 1011 29.56 23.15 -10.03
C SER A 1011 30.58 23.88 -10.90
N LYS A 1012 31.73 23.28 -11.20
CA LYS A 1012 32.76 23.91 -12.04
C LYS A 1012 32.55 23.65 -13.53
N LEU A 1013 32.06 22.46 -13.87
CA LEU A 1013 31.87 22.04 -15.25
C LEU A 1013 30.38 22.01 -15.59
N LEU A 1014 30.06 22.35 -16.83
CA LEU A 1014 28.76 22.17 -17.44
C LEU A 1014 28.96 21.29 -18.68
N ALA A 1015 28.21 20.21 -18.80
CA ALA A 1015 28.17 19.40 -20.02
C ALA A 1015 26.91 19.72 -20.83
N SER A 1016 27.01 19.72 -22.16
CA SER A 1016 25.89 19.84 -23.08
C SER A 1016 25.94 18.77 -24.17
N ALA A 1017 24.81 18.14 -24.44
CA ALA A 1017 24.61 17.15 -25.49
C ALA A 1017 23.80 17.73 -26.65
N SER A 1018 24.07 17.31 -27.88
CA SER A 1018 23.41 17.85 -29.07
C SER A 1018 23.09 16.81 -30.14
N GLY A 1019 22.14 17.17 -31.01
CA GLY A 1019 21.86 16.48 -32.27
C GLY A 1019 23.06 16.48 -33.24
N ASP A 1020 24.07 17.30 -33.00
CA ASP A 1020 25.33 17.28 -33.76
C ASP A 1020 26.23 16.06 -33.46
N ARG A 1021 25.74 15.14 -32.61
CA ARG A 1021 26.40 13.89 -32.20
C ARG A 1021 27.60 14.08 -31.28
N THR A 1022 27.75 15.28 -30.70
CA THR A 1022 28.84 15.61 -29.78
C THR A 1022 28.33 15.95 -28.38
N VAL A 1023 29.21 15.78 -27.40
CA VAL A 1023 29.05 16.34 -26.06
C VAL A 1023 30.13 17.40 -25.85
N LYS A 1024 29.78 18.57 -25.35
CA LYS A 1024 30.73 19.63 -25.02
C LYS A 1024 30.80 19.82 -23.52
N ILE A 1025 32.01 20.03 -23.00
CA ILE A 1025 32.26 20.39 -21.60
C ILE A 1025 32.70 21.84 -21.57
N TRP A 1026 32.08 22.62 -20.70
CA TRP A 1026 32.26 24.05 -20.53
C TRP A 1026 32.68 24.35 -19.10
N ASP A 1027 33.55 25.33 -18.92
CA ASP A 1027 33.75 25.95 -17.61
C ASP A 1027 32.51 26.79 -17.27
N ALA A 1028 31.85 26.47 -16.16
CA ALA A 1028 30.59 27.09 -15.76
C ALA A 1028 30.73 28.59 -15.41
N SER A 1029 31.93 29.03 -15.02
CA SER A 1029 32.20 30.40 -14.56
C SER A 1029 32.57 31.34 -15.70
N THR A 1030 33.35 30.85 -16.66
CA THR A 1030 33.86 31.62 -17.79
C THR A 1030 33.05 31.41 -19.07
N GLY A 1031 32.30 30.31 -19.16
CA GLY A 1031 31.60 29.90 -20.38
C GLY A 1031 32.53 29.38 -21.48
N ALA A 1032 33.81 29.13 -21.20
CA ALA A 1032 34.74 28.60 -22.19
C ALA A 1032 34.45 27.12 -22.49
N CYS A 1033 34.45 26.73 -23.76
CA CYS A 1033 34.39 25.32 -24.16
C CYS A 1033 35.77 24.69 -23.89
N GLU A 1034 35.86 23.82 -22.89
CA GLU A 1034 37.10 23.12 -22.55
C GLU A 1034 37.32 21.89 -23.42
N GLN A 1035 36.27 21.09 -23.66
CA GLN A 1035 36.36 19.84 -24.40
C GLN A 1035 35.19 19.64 -25.37
N THR A 1036 35.43 18.92 -26.47
CA THR A 1036 34.39 18.42 -27.37
C THR A 1036 34.58 16.92 -27.58
N LEU A 1037 33.70 16.13 -26.95
CA LEU A 1037 33.69 14.68 -26.99
C LEU A 1037 32.98 14.21 -28.26
N LYS A 1038 33.69 13.44 -29.08
CA LYS A 1038 33.20 12.85 -30.33
C LYS A 1038 33.29 11.34 -30.23
N GLY A 1039 32.25 10.63 -30.68
CA GLY A 1039 32.26 9.17 -30.69
C GLY A 1039 30.89 8.52 -30.88
N HIS A 1040 29.79 9.24 -30.67
CA HIS A 1040 28.45 8.75 -31.00
C HIS A 1040 28.15 8.84 -32.50
N SER A 1041 27.43 7.85 -33.01
CA SER A 1041 27.04 7.81 -34.44
C SER A 1041 25.65 8.39 -34.69
N GLY A 1042 24.84 8.54 -33.64
CA GLY A 1042 23.52 9.17 -33.62
C GLY A 1042 23.46 10.41 -32.74
N TRP A 1043 22.27 11.00 -32.60
CA TRP A 1043 22.06 12.14 -31.71
C TRP A 1043 22.37 11.77 -30.27
N VAL A 1044 23.02 12.66 -29.53
CA VAL A 1044 23.17 12.46 -28.08
C VAL A 1044 21.90 12.99 -27.44
N THR A 1045 21.21 12.16 -26.68
CA THR A 1045 19.86 12.44 -26.16
C THR A 1045 19.87 12.91 -24.71
N SER A 1046 20.81 12.41 -23.92
CA SER A 1046 20.93 12.69 -22.48
C SER A 1046 22.37 12.57 -22.00
N ILE A 1047 22.69 13.30 -20.94
CA ILE A 1047 23.98 13.27 -20.25
C ILE A 1047 23.80 13.35 -18.74
N ALA A 1048 24.69 12.72 -17.98
CA ALA A 1048 24.72 12.80 -16.52
C ALA A 1048 26.14 12.66 -15.98
N PHE A 1049 26.52 13.51 -15.02
CA PHE A 1049 27.76 13.33 -14.25
C PHE A 1049 27.56 12.32 -13.12
N SER A 1050 28.62 11.59 -12.77
CA SER A 1050 28.70 10.86 -11.51
C SER A 1050 28.75 11.83 -10.32
N HIS A 1051 28.31 11.39 -9.15
CA HIS A 1051 28.22 12.27 -7.97
C HIS A 1051 29.57 12.70 -7.40
N ASP A 1052 30.64 11.95 -7.70
CA ASP A 1052 32.04 12.32 -7.45
C ASP A 1052 32.61 13.28 -8.51
N SER A 1053 31.87 13.59 -9.57
CA SER A 1053 32.28 14.41 -10.72
C SER A 1053 33.46 13.87 -11.54
N GLU A 1054 33.83 12.60 -11.36
CA GLU A 1054 34.95 11.98 -12.10
C GLU A 1054 34.52 11.44 -13.47
N LEU A 1055 33.27 10.98 -13.60
CA LEU A 1055 32.74 10.34 -14.79
C LEU A 1055 31.58 11.15 -15.39
N LEU A 1056 31.46 11.07 -16.71
CA LEU A 1056 30.33 11.58 -17.47
C LEU A 1056 29.74 10.44 -18.31
N ALA A 1057 28.43 10.22 -18.23
CA ALA A 1057 27.71 9.27 -19.08
C ALA A 1057 26.94 10.02 -20.16
N SER A 1058 26.94 9.50 -21.40
CA SER A 1058 26.14 10.02 -22.52
C SER A 1058 25.31 8.92 -23.16
N ALA A 1059 24.01 9.16 -23.32
CA ALA A 1059 23.08 8.30 -24.06
C ALA A 1059 22.83 8.81 -25.47
N SER A 1060 22.59 7.90 -26.41
CA SER A 1060 22.39 8.25 -27.81
C SER A 1060 21.33 7.43 -28.53
N ASP A 1061 20.80 8.02 -29.60
CA ASP A 1061 19.97 7.34 -30.60
C ASP A 1061 20.69 6.17 -31.28
N ASP A 1062 22.03 6.07 -31.18
CA ASP A 1062 22.81 4.91 -31.64
C ASP A 1062 22.68 3.66 -30.78
N LYS A 1063 21.75 3.66 -29.81
CA LYS A 1063 21.41 2.54 -28.91
C LYS A 1063 22.46 2.25 -27.84
N THR A 1064 23.49 3.10 -27.71
CA THR A 1064 24.57 2.91 -26.75
C THR A 1064 24.58 3.98 -25.65
N VAL A 1065 25.22 3.65 -24.53
CA VAL A 1065 25.63 4.62 -23.51
C VAL A 1065 27.15 4.63 -23.45
N LYS A 1066 27.80 5.80 -23.50
CA LYS A 1066 29.26 5.93 -23.38
C LYS A 1066 29.64 6.59 -22.06
N ILE A 1067 30.73 6.11 -21.46
CA ILE A 1067 31.33 6.67 -20.24
C ILE A 1067 32.63 7.37 -20.61
N TRP A 1068 32.78 8.58 -20.08
CA TRP A 1068 33.90 9.47 -20.31
C TRP A 1068 34.50 9.92 -18.98
N ASP A 1069 35.79 10.19 -18.97
CA ASP A 1069 36.44 10.91 -17.89
C ASP A 1069 36.04 12.39 -17.97
N ALA A 1070 35.45 12.92 -16.91
CA ALA A 1070 34.91 14.29 -16.88
C ALA A 1070 36.01 15.36 -16.98
N SER A 1071 37.20 15.08 -16.45
CA SER A 1071 38.29 16.06 -16.34
C SER A 1071 39.14 16.14 -17.61
N THR A 1072 39.37 15.00 -18.26
CA THR A 1072 40.22 14.88 -19.44
C THR A 1072 39.41 14.79 -20.73
N GLY A 1073 38.13 14.43 -20.66
CA GLY A 1073 37.31 14.11 -21.82
C GLY A 1073 37.68 12.79 -22.49
N ALA A 1074 38.51 11.96 -21.85
CA ALA A 1074 38.92 10.66 -22.40
C ALA A 1074 37.74 9.68 -22.42
N TYR A 1075 37.57 8.97 -23.53
CA TYR A 1075 36.64 7.86 -23.64
C TYR A 1075 37.10 6.68 -22.75
N GLN A 1076 36.20 6.14 -21.92
CA GLN A 1076 36.50 5.00 -21.05
C GLN A 1076 35.85 3.71 -21.52
N GLN A 1077 34.54 3.70 -21.76
CA GLN A 1077 33.78 2.48 -22.06
C GLN A 1077 32.49 2.76 -22.82
N THR A 1078 32.02 1.78 -23.61
CA THR A 1078 30.66 1.75 -24.19
C THR A 1078 29.85 0.65 -23.50
N LEU A 1079 28.65 1.00 -23.06
CA LEU A 1079 27.66 0.08 -22.51
C LEU A 1079 26.64 -0.24 -23.60
N GLU A 1080 26.71 -1.48 -24.09
CA GLU A 1080 25.82 -2.01 -25.13
C GLU A 1080 24.79 -2.97 -24.54
N GLY A 1081 23.56 -2.95 -25.08
CA GLY A 1081 22.52 -3.90 -24.67
C GLY A 1081 21.08 -3.45 -24.89
N HIS A 1082 20.84 -2.15 -25.17
CA HIS A 1082 19.53 -1.68 -25.58
C HIS A 1082 19.21 -2.05 -27.04
N ARG A 1083 17.93 -2.26 -27.34
CA ARG A 1083 17.48 -2.69 -28.67
C ARG A 1083 17.10 -1.51 -29.57
N ASP A 1084 16.83 -0.37 -28.96
CA ASP A 1084 16.44 0.87 -29.60
C ASP A 1084 17.14 2.08 -28.95
N SER A 1085 16.90 3.28 -29.46
CA SER A 1085 17.50 4.53 -29.01
C SER A 1085 17.42 4.70 -27.49
N VAL A 1086 18.53 5.12 -26.87
CA VAL A 1086 18.58 5.42 -25.44
C VAL A 1086 18.17 6.87 -25.26
N ARG A 1087 17.21 7.15 -24.38
CA ARG A 1087 16.61 8.48 -24.19
C ARG A 1087 17.12 9.21 -22.96
N SER A 1088 17.45 8.50 -21.89
CA SER A 1088 17.91 9.10 -20.64
C SER A 1088 18.90 8.20 -19.91
N VAL A 1089 19.81 8.83 -19.15
CA VAL A 1089 20.81 8.18 -18.29
C VAL A 1089 20.89 8.89 -16.94
N ALA A 1090 21.06 8.14 -15.87
CA ALA A 1090 21.21 8.70 -14.51
C ALA A 1090 22.14 7.84 -13.65
N PHE A 1091 23.09 8.47 -12.97
CA PHE A 1091 23.92 7.80 -11.97
C PHE A 1091 23.19 7.63 -10.64
N SER A 1092 23.49 6.55 -9.93
CA SER A 1092 23.16 6.43 -8.51
C SER A 1092 24.04 7.38 -7.69
N HIS A 1093 23.50 7.86 -6.57
CA HIS A 1093 24.19 8.78 -5.65
C HIS A 1093 25.51 8.26 -5.06
N ASP A 1094 25.74 6.94 -5.09
CA ASP A 1094 27.01 6.33 -4.69
C ASP A 1094 27.99 6.13 -5.87
N SER A 1095 27.67 6.66 -7.06
CA SER A 1095 28.41 6.55 -8.33
C SER A 1095 28.64 5.12 -8.85
N LYS A 1096 28.10 4.08 -8.21
CA LYS A 1096 28.40 2.67 -8.56
C LYS A 1096 27.49 2.13 -9.64
N LEU A 1097 26.25 2.61 -9.70
CA LEU A 1097 25.25 2.16 -10.65
C LEU A 1097 24.91 3.27 -11.62
N LEU A 1098 24.59 2.88 -12.85
CA LEU A 1098 24.01 3.75 -13.86
C LEU A 1098 22.67 3.15 -14.29
N ALA A 1099 21.66 3.98 -14.44
CA ALA A 1099 20.40 3.59 -15.07
C ALA A 1099 20.35 4.19 -16.48
N SER A 1100 19.75 3.47 -17.43
CA SER A 1100 19.42 3.98 -18.77
C SER A 1100 17.99 3.62 -19.16
N ALA A 1101 17.31 4.56 -19.80
CA ALA A 1101 15.96 4.40 -20.34
C ALA A 1101 15.98 4.42 -21.86
N SER A 1102 15.17 3.57 -22.50
CA SER A 1102 15.17 3.42 -23.96
C SER A 1102 13.76 3.36 -24.56
N ASP A 1103 13.71 3.62 -25.86
CA ASP A 1103 12.54 3.38 -26.71
C ASP A 1103 12.21 1.88 -26.84
N ASP A 1104 13.08 0.97 -26.38
CA ASP A 1104 12.78 -0.46 -26.28
C ASP A 1104 11.82 -0.83 -25.13
N GLU A 1105 11.20 0.17 -24.48
CA GLU A 1105 10.26 0.06 -23.37
C GLU A 1105 10.87 -0.46 -22.06
N THR A 1106 12.21 -0.56 -22.00
CA THR A 1106 12.93 -1.05 -20.83
C THR A 1106 13.78 0.02 -20.15
N VAL A 1107 14.04 -0.22 -18.86
CA VAL A 1107 15.09 0.47 -18.12
C VAL A 1107 16.16 -0.54 -17.75
N LYS A 1108 17.43 -0.24 -18.03
CA LYS A 1108 18.57 -1.10 -17.66
C LYS A 1108 19.38 -0.46 -16.54
N ILE A 1109 19.81 -1.29 -15.60
CA ILE A 1109 20.72 -0.90 -14.51
C ILE A 1109 22.08 -1.54 -14.77
N TRP A 1110 23.11 -0.72 -14.81
CA TRP A 1110 24.49 -1.07 -15.12
C TRP A 1110 25.35 -0.91 -13.88
N ASP A 1111 26.36 -1.76 -13.74
CA ASP A 1111 27.44 -1.60 -12.79
C ASP A 1111 28.64 -0.99 -13.51
N VAL A 1112 29.01 0.23 -13.12
CA VAL A 1112 30.05 1.04 -13.78
C VAL A 1112 31.44 0.67 -13.25
N SER A 1113 31.54 -0.11 -12.17
CA SER A 1113 32.83 -0.53 -11.59
C SER A 1113 33.55 -1.62 -12.41
N ILE A 1114 32.87 -2.21 -13.40
CA ILE A 1114 33.40 -3.29 -14.22
C ILE A 1114 33.98 -2.70 -15.51
N VAL A 1115 35.26 -2.36 -15.45
CA VAL A 1115 36.02 -1.95 -16.64
C VAL A 1115 36.27 -3.18 -17.52
N THR A 1116 35.51 -3.33 -18.60
CA THR A 1116 35.89 -4.25 -19.69
C THR A 1116 36.82 -3.51 -20.63
N TYR A 1117 38.12 -3.83 -20.60
CA TYR A 1117 39.07 -3.33 -21.60
C TYR A 1117 38.75 -3.94 -22.97
N GLU A 1118 38.33 -3.12 -23.93
CA GLU A 1118 38.35 -3.45 -25.36
C GLU A 1118 39.30 -2.49 -26.08
N GLN A 1119 40.34 -3.04 -26.73
CA GLN A 1119 41.34 -2.26 -27.46
C GLN A 1119 40.80 -1.93 -28.87
N THR A 1120 40.74 -0.65 -29.24
CA THR A 1120 40.31 -0.20 -30.59
C THR A 1120 41.54 -0.04 -31.50
N LEU A 1121 41.54 -0.67 -32.68
CA LEU A 1121 42.63 -0.61 -33.65
C LEU A 1121 42.32 0.42 -34.75
N GLU A 1122 42.92 1.60 -34.67
CA GLU A 1122 42.74 2.69 -35.63
C GLU A 1122 43.85 2.70 -36.70
N GLY A 1123 43.50 2.87 -37.98
CA GLY A 1123 44.50 3.07 -39.04
C GLY A 1123 44.03 2.94 -40.49
N HIS A 1124 42.83 2.43 -40.76
CA HIS A 1124 42.23 2.47 -42.10
C HIS A 1124 41.54 3.82 -42.37
N SER A 1125 41.70 4.35 -43.59
CA SER A 1125 41.09 5.63 -44.01
C SER A 1125 39.73 5.44 -44.69
N GLY A 1126 39.29 4.18 -44.83
CA GLY A 1126 37.98 3.77 -45.31
C GLY A 1126 37.40 2.66 -44.45
N TRP A 1127 36.18 2.22 -44.76
CA TRP A 1127 35.52 1.15 -44.01
C TRP A 1127 36.26 -0.17 -44.13
N VAL A 1128 36.49 -0.81 -42.98
CA VAL A 1128 37.03 -2.16 -42.91
C VAL A 1128 35.96 -3.14 -43.37
N THR A 1129 36.21 -3.81 -44.49
CA THR A 1129 35.27 -4.69 -45.18
C THR A 1129 35.35 -6.13 -44.71
N SER A 1130 36.52 -6.56 -44.23
CA SER A 1130 36.76 -7.94 -43.79
C SER A 1130 37.92 -7.99 -42.80
N ILE A 1131 37.83 -8.89 -41.82
CA ILE A 1131 38.90 -9.16 -40.84
C ILE A 1131 39.14 -10.67 -40.70
N ALA A 1132 40.39 -11.08 -40.57
CA ALA A 1132 40.78 -12.47 -40.42
C ALA A 1132 41.96 -12.61 -39.46
N PHE A 1133 41.86 -13.53 -38.50
CA PHE A 1133 43.00 -13.91 -37.66
C PHE A 1133 43.85 -14.98 -38.35
N SER A 1134 45.17 -14.94 -38.13
CA SER A 1134 46.06 -16.06 -38.46
C SER A 1134 45.70 -17.28 -37.61
N HIS A 1135 46.03 -18.49 -38.07
CA HIS A 1135 45.65 -19.72 -37.38
C HIS A 1135 46.26 -19.84 -35.97
N ASP A 1136 47.45 -19.28 -35.77
CA ASP A 1136 48.12 -19.18 -34.47
C ASP A 1136 47.62 -18.01 -33.60
N SER A 1137 46.63 -17.24 -34.08
CA SER A 1137 46.01 -16.08 -33.43
C SER A 1137 46.99 -14.98 -33.02
N LYS A 1138 48.19 -14.94 -33.60
CA LYS A 1138 49.18 -13.89 -33.32
C LYS A 1138 49.03 -12.67 -34.21
N LEU A 1139 48.45 -12.84 -35.40
CA LEU A 1139 48.27 -11.77 -36.37
C LEU A 1139 46.78 -11.61 -36.70
N LEU A 1140 46.36 -10.36 -36.86
CA LEU A 1140 45.03 -9.98 -37.32
C LEU A 1140 45.21 -9.21 -38.63
N ALA A 1141 44.52 -9.62 -39.69
CA ALA A 1141 44.46 -8.88 -40.95
C ALA A 1141 43.13 -8.15 -41.06
N SER A 1142 43.15 -6.89 -41.49
CA SER A 1142 41.98 -6.08 -41.81
C SER A 1142 42.06 -5.55 -43.23
N ALA A 1143 41.03 -5.79 -44.04
CA ALA A 1143 40.90 -5.26 -45.38
C ALA A 1143 39.93 -4.09 -45.41
N SER A 1144 40.18 -3.10 -46.26
CA SER A 1144 39.40 -1.88 -46.29
C SER A 1144 39.07 -1.39 -47.70
N ASN A 1145 38.00 -0.61 -47.80
CA ASN A 1145 37.62 0.15 -49.00
C ASN A 1145 38.67 1.17 -49.44
N ASP A 1146 39.66 1.48 -48.60
CA ASP A 1146 40.84 2.27 -48.97
C ASP A 1146 41.83 1.54 -49.90
N LYS A 1147 41.47 0.33 -50.36
CA LYS A 1147 42.24 -0.57 -51.25
C LYS A 1147 43.47 -1.20 -50.60
N THR A 1148 43.60 -1.11 -49.28
CA THR A 1148 44.71 -1.69 -48.54
C THR A 1148 44.26 -2.83 -47.63
N VAL A 1149 45.20 -3.73 -47.31
CA VAL A 1149 45.04 -4.70 -46.22
C VAL A 1149 46.11 -4.38 -45.17
N LYS A 1150 45.72 -4.21 -43.90
CA LYS A 1150 46.64 -3.97 -42.79
C LYS A 1150 46.74 -5.21 -41.90
N ILE A 1151 47.94 -5.50 -41.43
CA ILE A 1151 48.25 -6.58 -40.51
C ILE A 1151 48.63 -6.00 -39.16
N TRP A 1152 48.06 -6.56 -38.11
CA TRP A 1152 48.19 -6.15 -36.71
C TRP A 1152 48.69 -7.33 -35.88
N ASP A 1153 49.43 -7.04 -34.83
CA ASP A 1153 49.67 -7.99 -33.76
C ASP A 1153 48.39 -8.17 -32.94
N ALA A 1154 47.85 -9.39 -32.90
CA ALA A 1154 46.57 -9.66 -32.24
C ALA A 1154 46.64 -9.57 -30.71
N SER A 1155 47.84 -9.68 -30.12
CA SER A 1155 48.03 -9.69 -28.66
C SER A 1155 48.31 -8.30 -28.09
N THR A 1156 48.90 -7.42 -28.89
CA THR A 1156 49.30 -6.06 -28.47
C THR A 1156 48.52 -4.96 -29.18
N GLY A 1157 47.83 -5.27 -30.28
CA GLY A 1157 47.17 -4.30 -31.14
C GLY A 1157 48.12 -3.45 -31.98
N ALA A 1158 49.42 -3.76 -31.99
CA ALA A 1158 50.40 -2.99 -32.72
C ALA A 1158 50.24 -3.19 -34.23
N TYR A 1159 50.14 -2.10 -34.99
CA TYR A 1159 50.19 -2.11 -36.44
C TYR A 1159 51.55 -2.65 -36.92
N GLN A 1160 51.54 -3.68 -37.77
CA GLN A 1160 52.77 -4.30 -38.28
C GLN A 1160 53.07 -3.91 -39.73
N GLN A 1161 52.09 -4.00 -40.63
CA GLN A 1161 52.33 -3.81 -42.07
C GLN A 1161 51.07 -3.42 -42.85
N THR A 1162 51.23 -2.68 -43.96
CA THR A 1162 50.18 -2.45 -44.97
C THR A 1162 50.60 -3.14 -46.27
N LEU A 1163 49.68 -3.88 -46.87
CA LEU A 1163 49.80 -4.48 -48.20
C LEU A 1163 49.08 -3.57 -49.20
N GLU A 1164 49.86 -2.97 -50.10
CA GLU A 1164 49.40 -2.05 -51.15
C GLU A 1164 49.63 -2.66 -52.53
N GLY A 1165 48.74 -2.38 -53.50
CA GLY A 1165 48.83 -2.89 -54.88
C GLY A 1165 47.51 -3.35 -55.49
N HIS A 1166 46.40 -3.34 -54.74
CA HIS A 1166 45.09 -3.70 -55.24
C HIS A 1166 44.46 -2.54 -56.03
N SER A 1167 44.10 -2.78 -57.29
CA SER A 1167 43.53 -1.75 -58.18
C SER A 1167 42.06 -1.39 -57.85
N GLY A 1168 41.38 -2.21 -57.06
CA GLY A 1168 39.99 -2.04 -56.60
C GLY A 1168 39.80 -2.36 -55.11
N TRP A 1169 38.55 -2.29 -54.62
CA TRP A 1169 38.22 -2.56 -53.21
C TRP A 1169 38.59 -3.98 -52.82
N VAL A 1170 39.18 -4.12 -51.63
CA VAL A 1170 39.41 -5.43 -51.04
C VAL A 1170 38.17 -5.78 -50.23
N THR A 1171 37.46 -6.83 -50.62
CA THR A 1171 36.13 -7.16 -50.08
C THR A 1171 36.15 -8.39 -49.18
N SER A 1172 37.16 -9.25 -49.31
CA SER A 1172 37.31 -10.47 -48.51
C SER A 1172 38.78 -10.83 -48.36
N ILE A 1173 39.16 -11.21 -47.15
CA ILE A 1173 40.49 -11.74 -46.81
C ILE A 1173 40.38 -12.99 -45.94
N ALA A 1174 41.26 -13.97 -46.15
CA ALA A 1174 41.32 -15.20 -45.35
C ALA A 1174 42.75 -15.72 -45.24
N PHE A 1175 43.14 -16.25 -44.08
CA PHE A 1175 44.41 -16.97 -43.92
C PHE A 1175 44.23 -18.46 -44.21
N SER A 1176 45.20 -19.08 -44.90
CA SER A 1176 45.31 -20.55 -44.95
C SER A 1176 45.85 -21.12 -43.65
N HIS A 1177 45.76 -22.45 -43.49
CA HIS A 1177 46.35 -23.17 -42.37
C HIS A 1177 47.88 -23.00 -42.28
N ASP A 1178 48.54 -22.64 -43.38
CA ASP A 1178 49.99 -22.41 -43.44
C ASP A 1178 50.36 -20.92 -43.29
N SER A 1179 49.40 -20.07 -42.86
CA SER A 1179 49.55 -18.62 -42.63
C SER A 1179 49.78 -17.76 -43.87
N GLU A 1180 49.50 -18.26 -45.08
CA GLU A 1180 49.44 -17.42 -46.29
C GLU A 1180 48.07 -16.71 -46.42
N LEU A 1181 48.08 -15.42 -46.79
CA LEU A 1181 46.91 -14.54 -46.87
C LEU A 1181 46.29 -14.49 -48.28
N PHE A 1182 45.01 -14.84 -48.41
CA PHE A 1182 44.23 -14.78 -49.64
C PHE A 1182 43.40 -13.49 -49.69
N VAL A 1183 43.37 -12.83 -50.85
CA VAL A 1183 42.69 -11.54 -51.05
C VAL A 1183 41.81 -11.58 -52.31
N ASN A 1184 40.51 -11.27 -52.19
CA ASN A 1184 39.55 -11.16 -53.32
C ASN A 1184 39.39 -12.41 -54.22
N GLY A 1185 39.44 -13.61 -53.63
CA GLY A 1185 38.94 -14.87 -54.21
C GLY A 1185 38.91 -15.02 -55.74
N ASN A 1186 40.02 -15.42 -56.35
CA ASN A 1186 40.03 -16.37 -57.47
C ASN A 1186 40.68 -17.67 -56.93
N THR A 1187 40.18 -18.90 -57.13
CA THR A 1187 39.38 -19.41 -58.27
C THR A 1187 38.50 -20.63 -57.85
N ILE A 1188 37.17 -20.59 -58.17
CA ILE A 1188 36.23 -21.64 -58.72
C ILE A 1188 36.14 -23.04 -58.01
N LYS A 1189 35.02 -23.78 -57.78
CA LYS A 1189 33.55 -23.83 -58.06
C LYS A 1189 32.96 -24.87 -57.07
N VAL A 1190 31.63 -24.91 -56.81
CA VAL A 1190 30.74 -26.07 -57.07
C VAL A 1190 29.27 -25.62 -57.03
N ASP A 1191 28.55 -26.02 -58.09
CA ASP A 1191 27.13 -25.87 -58.39
C ASP A 1191 26.19 -26.57 -57.38
N GLY A 1192 24.93 -26.12 -57.31
CA GLY A 1192 23.83 -26.98 -56.81
C GLY A 1192 22.65 -26.23 -56.22
N ILE A 1193 21.74 -25.75 -57.07
CA ILE A 1193 20.48 -25.08 -56.72
C ILE A 1193 19.45 -26.08 -56.16
N GLY A 1194 18.65 -25.62 -55.19
CA GLY A 1194 17.32 -26.16 -54.87
C GLY A 1194 16.46 -25.10 -54.17
N PHE A 1195 15.67 -24.35 -54.94
CA PHE A 1195 14.69 -23.38 -54.46
C PHE A 1195 13.49 -24.06 -53.77
N PHE A 1196 12.96 -23.45 -52.70
CA PHE A 1196 11.50 -23.41 -52.48
C PHE A 1196 11.05 -22.03 -52.00
N THR A 1197 9.87 -21.69 -52.49
CA THR A 1197 9.26 -20.37 -52.62
C THR A 1197 8.56 -19.87 -51.36
N ARG A 1198 8.62 -18.53 -51.22
CA ARG A 1198 7.77 -17.65 -50.41
C ARG A 1198 6.28 -17.99 -50.58
N SER A 1199 5.53 -18.18 -49.49
CA SER A 1199 4.06 -18.09 -49.50
C SER A 1199 3.58 -16.89 -48.70
N GLN A 1200 2.53 -16.29 -49.22
CA GLN A 1200 1.87 -15.07 -48.75
C GLN A 1200 1.04 -15.31 -47.46
N HIS A 1201 0.77 -14.22 -46.75
CA HIS A 1201 -0.19 -14.04 -45.66
C HIS A 1201 -1.46 -14.92 -45.73
N PRO A 1202 -2.05 -15.22 -44.56
CA PRO A 1202 -3.50 -15.16 -44.39
C PRO A 1202 -3.88 -13.89 -43.62
N GLN A 1203 -4.89 -13.20 -44.14
CA GLN A 1203 -5.62 -12.12 -43.48
C GLN A 1203 -6.46 -12.64 -42.30
N ASP A 1204 -6.83 -11.69 -41.45
CA ASP A 1204 -7.83 -11.75 -40.40
C ASP A 1204 -8.98 -12.74 -40.65
N GLY A 1205 -9.15 -13.65 -39.68
CA GLY A 1205 -10.32 -14.50 -39.55
C GLY A 1205 -10.49 -14.89 -38.09
N LYS A 1206 -11.57 -14.41 -37.46
CA LYS A 1206 -12.08 -14.95 -36.20
C LYS A 1206 -12.48 -16.41 -36.44
N ASP A 1207 -11.76 -17.35 -35.85
CA ASP A 1207 -12.27 -18.70 -35.62
C ASP A 1207 -11.71 -19.26 -34.31
N ASP A 1208 -12.61 -19.42 -33.34
CA ASP A 1208 -12.42 -20.18 -32.10
C ASP A 1208 -12.28 -21.67 -32.43
N THR A 1209 -11.06 -22.12 -32.74
CA THR A 1209 -10.75 -23.56 -32.79
C THR A 1209 -9.56 -23.88 -31.88
N HIS A 1210 -9.77 -24.87 -31.00
CA HIS A 1210 -8.79 -25.35 -30.03
C HIS A 1210 -7.41 -25.62 -30.66
N HIS A 1211 -6.46 -24.71 -30.46
CA HIS A 1211 -5.07 -24.92 -30.86
C HIS A 1211 -4.39 -25.89 -29.88
N GLN A 1212 -4.30 -27.17 -30.24
CA GLN A 1212 -3.28 -28.07 -29.71
C GLN A 1212 -1.93 -27.71 -30.36
N GLY A 1213 -0.92 -27.31 -29.60
CA GLY A 1213 0.43 -26.95 -30.09
C GLY A 1213 1.24 -25.95 -29.26
N LEU A 1214 2.51 -25.80 -29.63
CA LEU A 1214 3.43 -24.74 -29.18
C LEU A 1214 3.09 -23.39 -29.83
N GLY A 1215 3.21 -22.28 -29.08
CA GLY A 1215 3.00 -20.92 -29.58
C GLY A 1215 3.67 -19.85 -28.70
N LEU A 1216 3.85 -18.63 -29.21
CA LEU A 1216 4.48 -17.53 -28.49
C LEU A 1216 3.44 -16.45 -28.17
N LYS A 1217 3.30 -16.07 -26.88
CA LYS A 1217 2.34 -15.04 -26.44
C LYS A 1217 2.90 -14.24 -25.26
N ASP A 1218 2.85 -12.91 -25.35
CA ASP A 1218 3.19 -11.97 -24.26
C ASP A 1218 4.53 -12.28 -23.56
N SER A 1219 5.59 -12.57 -24.33
CA SER A 1219 6.93 -12.96 -23.85
C SER A 1219 7.07 -14.38 -23.27
N TRP A 1220 6.04 -15.22 -23.44
CA TRP A 1220 6.04 -16.62 -23.02
C TRP A 1220 5.99 -17.56 -24.21
N VAL A 1221 6.72 -18.67 -24.11
CA VAL A 1221 6.43 -19.87 -24.88
C VAL A 1221 5.28 -20.59 -24.18
N THR A 1222 4.23 -20.84 -24.94
CA THR A 1222 2.99 -21.48 -24.50
C THR A 1222 2.81 -22.83 -25.17
N PHE A 1223 2.20 -23.77 -24.47
CA PHE A 1223 1.77 -25.05 -25.02
C PHE A 1223 0.29 -25.26 -24.68
N ASN A 1224 -0.57 -25.46 -25.68
CA ASN A 1224 -2.02 -25.58 -25.50
C ASN A 1224 -2.60 -24.45 -24.63
N THR A 1225 -2.17 -23.20 -24.86
CA THR A 1225 -2.50 -21.97 -24.09
C THR A 1225 -1.90 -21.85 -22.68
N GLN A 1226 -1.23 -22.89 -22.16
CA GLN A 1226 -0.53 -22.83 -20.87
C GLN A 1226 0.86 -22.22 -21.02
N LYS A 1227 1.26 -21.36 -20.07
CA LYS A 1227 2.59 -20.75 -20.05
C LYS A 1227 3.63 -21.75 -19.57
N MET A 1228 4.65 -22.01 -20.39
CA MET A 1228 5.68 -23.02 -20.12
C MET A 1228 7.03 -22.40 -19.82
N LEU A 1229 7.53 -21.54 -20.71
CA LEU A 1229 8.85 -20.92 -20.60
C LEU A 1229 8.74 -19.41 -20.73
N TRP A 1230 9.24 -18.68 -19.75
CA TRP A 1230 9.40 -17.23 -19.86
C TRP A 1230 10.69 -16.91 -20.60
N LEU A 1231 10.64 -15.98 -21.55
CA LEU A 1231 11.83 -15.52 -22.27
C LEU A 1231 12.35 -14.23 -21.64
N PRO A 1232 13.62 -14.19 -21.18
CA PRO A 1232 14.21 -12.96 -20.66
C PRO A 1232 14.28 -11.87 -21.74
N PRO A 1233 14.26 -10.58 -21.34
CA PRO A 1233 14.16 -9.44 -22.24
C PRO A 1233 15.13 -9.53 -23.41
N ASP A 1234 16.39 -9.86 -23.13
CA ASP A 1234 17.47 -9.90 -24.11
C ASP A 1234 17.32 -11.02 -25.16
N TYR A 1235 16.50 -12.05 -24.88
CA TYR A 1235 16.29 -13.21 -25.75
C TYR A 1235 14.92 -13.24 -26.45
N ARG A 1236 14.11 -12.19 -26.33
CA ARG A 1236 12.82 -12.09 -27.04
C ARG A 1236 13.03 -11.71 -28.52
N SER A 1237 12.51 -12.45 -29.48
CA SER A 1237 12.64 -12.15 -30.92
C SER A 1237 11.46 -11.36 -31.51
N GLN A 1238 11.68 -10.76 -32.69
CA GLN A 1238 10.61 -10.25 -33.57
C GLN A 1238 10.15 -11.29 -34.61
N ILE A 1239 10.92 -12.38 -34.81
CA ILE A 1239 10.57 -13.49 -35.71
C ILE A 1239 10.67 -14.81 -34.95
N PHE A 1240 9.61 -15.60 -35.02
CA PHE A 1240 9.61 -16.99 -34.60
C PHE A 1240 8.98 -17.83 -35.72
N ASP A 1241 9.44 -19.07 -35.86
CA ASP A 1241 8.81 -20.05 -36.72
C ASP A 1241 8.47 -21.29 -35.89
N VAL A 1242 7.29 -21.85 -36.11
CA VAL A 1242 6.83 -23.06 -35.43
C VAL A 1242 6.77 -24.16 -36.47
N SER A 1243 7.43 -25.29 -36.22
CA SER A 1243 7.45 -26.37 -37.19
C SER A 1243 6.03 -26.83 -37.54
N PRO A 1244 5.77 -27.32 -38.77
CA PRO A 1244 4.47 -27.87 -39.16
C PRO A 1244 4.00 -29.03 -38.26
N SER A 1245 4.93 -29.74 -37.63
CA SER A 1245 4.67 -30.79 -36.63
C SER A 1245 4.29 -30.26 -35.24
N LYS A 1246 4.35 -28.93 -35.02
CA LYS A 1246 4.10 -28.23 -33.74
C LYS A 1246 5.00 -28.69 -32.59
N SER A 1247 6.17 -29.25 -32.90
CA SER A 1247 7.11 -29.82 -31.93
C SER A 1247 8.39 -29.02 -31.77
N MET A 1248 8.58 -27.93 -32.52
CA MET A 1248 9.77 -27.08 -32.48
C MET A 1248 9.41 -25.61 -32.63
N ILE A 1249 10.09 -24.72 -31.89
CA ILE A 1249 10.02 -23.26 -32.07
C ILE A 1249 11.42 -22.73 -32.35
N GLY A 1250 11.68 -22.28 -33.58
CA GLY A 1250 12.89 -21.52 -33.89
C GLY A 1250 12.72 -20.05 -33.49
N ILE A 1251 13.60 -19.54 -32.62
CA ILE A 1251 13.64 -18.13 -32.22
C ILE A 1251 14.85 -17.46 -32.90
N GLY A 1252 14.60 -16.59 -33.88
CA GLY A 1252 15.67 -15.94 -34.65
C GLY A 1252 15.83 -14.45 -34.31
N PHE A 1253 17.05 -13.93 -34.34
CA PHE A 1253 17.33 -12.50 -34.15
C PHE A 1253 17.48 -11.79 -35.51
N LEU A 1254 16.70 -10.73 -35.75
CA LEU A 1254 16.93 -9.75 -36.80
C LEU A 1254 17.82 -8.64 -36.22
N TYR A 1255 19.02 -8.46 -36.75
CA TYR A 1255 19.72 -7.18 -36.66
C TYR A 1255 19.31 -6.38 -37.89
N ASP A 1256 18.39 -5.43 -37.72
CA ASP A 1256 18.03 -4.48 -38.78
C ASP A 1256 19.15 -3.44 -38.92
N ASN A 1257 20.14 -3.74 -39.77
CA ASN A 1257 20.90 -2.72 -40.46
C ASN A 1257 20.23 -2.50 -41.82
N LEU A 1258 19.45 -1.43 -41.94
CA LEU A 1258 18.91 -0.96 -43.22
C LEU A 1258 20.03 -0.25 -44.00
N GLU A 1259 20.86 -1.03 -44.71
CA GLU A 1259 21.35 -0.72 -46.06
C GLU A 1259 21.98 -1.98 -46.69
N ARG A 1260 21.21 -2.63 -47.59
CA ARG A 1260 21.53 -3.68 -48.58
C ARG A 1260 22.62 -4.75 -48.26
N VAL A 1261 22.13 -5.98 -47.99
CA VAL A 1261 22.68 -7.34 -48.33
C VAL A 1261 24.08 -7.66 -47.78
N GLU A 1262 24.29 -8.50 -46.75
CA GLU A 1262 24.12 -9.96 -46.70
C GLU A 1262 23.79 -10.48 -45.27
N ARG A 1263 23.02 -11.57 -45.21
CA ARG A 1263 22.55 -12.24 -43.98
C ARG A 1263 23.70 -12.86 -43.19
N ARG A 1264 23.95 -12.38 -41.96
CA ARG A 1264 24.51 -13.20 -40.86
C ARG A 1264 23.46 -13.36 -39.77
N THR A 1265 22.79 -14.51 -39.77
CA THR A 1265 21.95 -14.97 -38.65
C THR A 1265 22.84 -15.42 -37.50
N LYS A 1266 22.71 -14.87 -36.28
CA LYS A 1266 23.06 -15.60 -35.05
C LYS A 1266 21.95 -16.66 -34.84
N PRO A 1267 22.23 -17.97 -34.89
CA PRO A 1267 21.21 -18.99 -34.74
C PRO A 1267 20.87 -19.19 -33.25
N GLY A 1268 19.90 -18.45 -32.72
CA GLY A 1268 19.32 -18.67 -31.39
C GLY A 1268 18.29 -19.80 -31.36
N THR A 1269 18.60 -20.97 -31.92
CA THR A 1269 17.60 -22.04 -32.04
C THR A 1269 17.40 -22.75 -30.69
N ILE A 1270 16.23 -22.61 -30.08
CA ILE A 1270 15.78 -23.40 -28.92
C ILE A 1270 14.93 -24.56 -29.47
N TYR A 1271 15.27 -25.81 -29.16
CA TYR A 1271 14.49 -26.99 -29.59
C TYR A 1271 13.75 -27.62 -28.42
#